data_AF-A0A8C4QTX1-F1
#
_entry.id   AF-A0A8C4QTX1-F1
#
_cell.length_a   1.000
_cell.length_b   1.000
_cell.length_c   1.000
_cell.angle_alpha   90.00
_cell.angle_beta   90.00
_cell.angle_gamma   90.00
#
_symmetry.space_group_name_H-M   'P 1'
#
loop_
_entity.id
_entity.type
_entity.pdbx_description
1 polymer ?
#
loop_
_entity_poly.entity_id
_entity_poly.type
_entity_poly.pdbx_seq_one_letter_code
_entity_poly.pdbx_strand_id
1 'polypeptide(L)'
;MITSEIPVPPENEQVPSDGEFDEDDPPGFEIVAPGRKRAGRGKGGPAAKRGRRGGGRGGRGGGSAARGGMNQGRANGHHLQPPNGKMEAVTLFQVVKLGKSAMQSVVDDWIESYKQDRDNALLDLINFFIQCSGCKGIVTGEMFRNMQNAEIIRKMTEEFDEDSGDYPLTMTGPQWKKFKGNFCEFIGVLVRQCQYSVIYDEYMMDTVISLLAGLSDSQVRAFRHTSTLAAMKLMTALVNVALNLSINLDNTQRQYEAERNKNIGKRASEKLELLMQKRKELQENQDEIENMMNAIFKGVFVHRYRDAIAEIRAVCMEEIGVWMKCYSEAFLNDSYLKYVGWTLHDKQGEVRLKCLTTLQGLYSSKELTAKLELFTNRFKDRIVSMTLDKEYDVAVQAIRLLTLILQSSNDEVLTNEDCENVYHLVYSAHRPVAMAAGEFLHKKIFSHHDAEAEEALAKRRGHRSCNGTLIRTLVFFFLESELHDHAAYLVDSLWDCAADLLKDWEGMTELLLSEPAQGEEGLSERQESALVEIMLCTIRQSVECHPPVGRGTTKRILTAKEKKTQMDDKTKLTEHFILILPQLLEKYSVDAEKVTNLLQVPQFFDLEIYSTGRMEKHLESLLKQVKEIVEKHVEADVLEACSRTYQALCSEEFAIHGTVLVTLGQLVDEQVERFTHLVENILQEGEEPDEEDIYSIQATLKRVTAFHNAHDLTRWEVFGSCYKLLRTGIESGDIPEQVVVHALQCTHYIILWQVGKLSDSCPTKEEFLVLKRQVKIFCQLCQHYLTSVNMAVKEQAFSLLCDALMIFSHQIMSGGRDNFKPLVYSPDMSLQQELLGFVMDHVFIEQDDESMDGDEEDEANKIEALHKRRNLLAGFCKLIVYNVVDMSSGADIFKHYMKYYNDYGDIIKETLSKTRQTDKIQCAKTLILSLQQLFHELLQETSSMVERSSSAFNAIKELARRFSLTFGLDQQKTREAVAALHKDGIDYTFKDPNPNGPSFPPVNLAFLDILSEFSSKLLRQDKRTVHAYLEKFLVDLMAERREDVWLPLIAYRNSLLTGITDDDRMSVTSGGSSKGSGARNRRDKAMCARRRQNDEESSDGSWVGRDEPLHTPAPFQGVPLAAGALREVPPPCREEHGTYGEEHEGSENSSDMDYLANSQMAWIEAQRAGGDDAKRRERSVISYAKPNSRQSVPRGPNLMEEDEEPIVEDVMMSSEGRLEDLNEGMAYFDDTIDIDLPASKNRRERNELKPDFFDPASVMEDDAVLGVSIF
;
A
#
# COMPACT_ATOMS: atom_id res chain seq x y z
N MET A 1 -60.51 -32.88 26.28
CA MET A 1 -60.87 -34.26 25.90
C MET A 1 -59.74 -34.74 24.98
N ILE A 2 -58.86 -35.64 25.41
CA ILE A 2 -59.00 -37.13 25.49
C ILE A 2 -58.74 -37.77 24.12
N THR A 3 -57.82 -38.74 23.89
CA THR A 3 -56.53 -39.24 24.49
C THR A 3 -55.75 -39.92 23.32
N SER A 4 -54.61 -40.65 23.37
CA SER A 4 -53.70 -41.28 24.36
C SER A 4 -52.26 -41.32 23.75
N GLU A 5 -51.24 -42.18 23.99
CA GLU A 5 -50.72 -43.24 24.92
C GLU A 5 -49.17 -43.31 24.59
N ILE A 6 -48.15 -43.53 25.44
CA ILE A 6 -47.78 -44.59 26.42
C ILE A 6 -47.42 -45.94 25.73
N PRO A 7 -46.37 -46.72 26.13
CA PRO A 7 -45.45 -46.68 27.30
C PRO A 7 -43.92 -46.55 26.92
N VAL A 8 -42.85 -46.49 27.76
CA VAL A 8 -42.56 -46.74 29.21
C VAL A 8 -42.23 -48.24 29.54
N PRO A 9 -41.34 -48.69 30.49
CA PRO A 9 -40.14 -48.17 31.23
C PRO A 9 -38.95 -49.20 31.21
N PRO A 10 -38.09 -49.50 32.25
CA PRO A 10 -37.71 -48.91 33.58
C PRO A 10 -36.16 -48.71 33.72
N GLU A 11 -35.38 -48.76 34.83
CA GLU A 11 -35.46 -49.07 36.30
C GLU A 11 -34.14 -48.49 36.96
N ASN A 12 -33.79 -48.35 38.26
CA ASN A 12 -34.34 -48.01 39.62
C ASN A 12 -33.10 -47.92 40.60
N GLU A 13 -33.03 -47.40 41.85
CA GLU A 13 -33.88 -46.61 42.78
C GLU A 13 -33.08 -46.07 44.03
N GLN A 14 -33.68 -45.14 44.81
CA GLN A 14 -33.60 -44.85 46.29
C GLN A 14 -32.25 -44.93 47.08
N VAL A 15 -31.72 -43.89 47.80
CA VAL A 15 -32.19 -43.17 49.04
C VAL A 15 -32.20 -44.07 50.32
N PRO A 16 -31.83 -43.68 51.59
CA PRO A 16 -31.29 -42.42 52.22
C PRO A 16 -30.12 -42.60 53.29
N SER A 17 -29.85 -41.54 54.09
CA SER A 17 -29.65 -41.52 55.58
C SER A 17 -28.25 -41.58 56.25
N ASP A 18 -27.89 -40.44 56.86
CA ASP A 18 -27.45 -40.17 58.27
C ASP A 18 -26.36 -40.98 59.03
N GLY A 19 -25.67 -40.29 59.98
CA GLY A 19 -25.22 -40.90 61.24
C GLY A 19 -23.83 -40.53 61.77
N GLU A 20 -23.78 -39.68 62.81
CA GLU A 20 -22.59 -39.37 63.64
C GLU A 20 -22.14 -40.56 64.53
N PHE A 21 -20.89 -40.58 65.03
CA PHE A 21 -20.59 -40.35 66.47
C PHE A 21 -19.06 -40.39 66.79
N ASP A 22 -18.71 -39.89 67.98
CA ASP A 22 -17.37 -39.52 68.45
C ASP A 22 -16.50 -40.62 69.13
N GLU A 23 -15.28 -40.17 69.48
CA GLU A 23 -14.59 -40.33 70.78
C GLU A 23 -13.38 -41.29 70.96
N ASP A 24 -12.53 -40.83 71.91
CA ASP A 24 -11.41 -41.45 72.65
C ASP A 24 -10.00 -41.74 72.04
N ASP A 25 -9.03 -40.99 72.61
CA ASP A 25 -7.57 -41.19 72.76
C ASP A 25 -7.33 -42.24 73.92
N PRO A 26 -6.20 -42.39 74.67
CA PRO A 26 -4.81 -41.89 74.59
C PRO A 26 -3.76 -43.05 74.83
N PRO A 27 -2.64 -42.92 75.61
CA PRO A 27 -1.43 -42.07 75.50
C PRO A 27 -0.08 -42.88 75.49
N GLY A 28 1.09 -42.18 75.40
CA GLY A 28 2.13 -42.37 76.45
C GLY A 28 3.66 -42.39 76.12
N PHE A 29 4.35 -41.30 76.53
CA PHE A 29 5.78 -41.15 76.97
C PHE A 29 6.97 -41.43 76.00
N GLU A 30 8.07 -40.64 75.84
CA GLU A 30 9.04 -39.84 76.67
C GLU A 30 10.39 -40.61 76.98
N ILE A 31 11.61 -40.07 77.22
CA ILE A 31 12.16 -38.72 77.56
C ILE A 31 13.65 -38.53 77.07
N VAL A 32 14.20 -37.30 77.21
CA VAL A 32 15.63 -36.82 77.32
C VAL A 32 16.58 -36.68 76.08
N ALA A 33 17.43 -35.63 76.13
CA ALA A 33 18.63 -35.33 75.31
C ALA A 33 19.90 -35.26 76.24
N PRO A 34 21.07 -34.61 75.95
CA PRO A 34 21.71 -34.10 74.72
C PRO A 34 23.21 -34.57 74.56
N GLY A 35 24.01 -34.10 73.56
CA GLY A 35 25.48 -34.30 73.64
C GLY A 35 26.41 -33.94 72.44
N ARG A 36 27.53 -33.24 72.72
CA ARG A 36 28.52 -32.69 71.76
C ARG A 36 29.64 -33.65 71.26
N LYS A 37 29.99 -33.51 69.97
CA LYS A 37 31.35 -33.39 69.33
C LYS A 37 32.50 -34.44 69.50
N ARG A 38 33.29 -34.54 68.40
CA ARG A 38 34.77 -34.78 68.23
C ARG A 38 35.33 -36.17 67.86
N ALA A 39 35.64 -36.30 66.55
CA ALA A 39 36.95 -36.61 65.94
C ALA A 39 37.79 -37.86 66.34
N GLY A 40 38.17 -38.66 65.33
CA GLY A 40 39.27 -39.65 65.37
C GLY A 40 39.82 -39.96 63.96
N ARG A 41 41.15 -40.05 63.79
CA ARG A 41 41.82 -40.21 62.47
C ARG A 41 42.23 -41.66 62.16
N GLY A 42 41.72 -42.19 61.05
CA GLY A 42 42.44 -42.83 59.92
C GLY A 42 43.54 -43.91 60.11
N LYS A 43 43.53 -44.87 59.18
CA LYS A 43 44.70 -45.60 58.66
C LYS A 43 44.47 -45.98 57.18
N GLY A 44 45.54 -46.26 56.43
CA GLY A 44 45.53 -46.32 54.95
C GLY A 44 45.15 -47.67 54.31
N GLY A 45 45.12 -47.69 52.97
CA GLY A 45 44.90 -48.89 52.13
C GLY A 45 46.17 -49.77 51.93
N PRO A 46 46.35 -50.53 50.81
CA PRO A 46 45.79 -50.29 49.46
C PRO A 46 45.30 -51.53 48.66
N ALA A 47 44.94 -51.29 47.38
CA ALA A 47 45.08 -52.18 46.20
C ALA A 47 44.14 -53.40 45.92
N ALA A 48 43.12 -53.12 45.09
CA ALA A 48 42.90 -53.73 43.74
C ALA A 48 42.23 -55.12 43.49
N LYS A 49 41.57 -55.17 42.32
CA LYS A 49 41.12 -56.31 41.46
C LYS A 49 39.82 -57.10 41.75
N ARG A 50 38.82 -56.84 40.88
CA ARG A 50 37.91 -57.78 40.14
C ARG A 50 37.31 -59.01 40.87
N GLY A 51 35.98 -59.07 40.96
CA GLY A 51 35.19 -60.32 41.15
C GLY A 51 33.72 -60.18 40.73
N ARG A 52 33.20 -61.11 39.91
CA ARG A 52 31.78 -61.17 39.43
C ARG A 52 30.92 -62.11 40.30
N ARG A 53 29.65 -61.76 40.54
CA ARG A 53 28.39 -62.59 40.55
C ARG A 53 27.31 -61.93 41.45
N GLY A 54 25.98 -62.11 41.25
CA GLY A 54 25.26 -62.67 40.10
C GLY A 54 23.98 -63.48 40.45
N GLY A 55 22.83 -63.16 39.82
CA GLY A 55 21.54 -63.89 39.87
C GLY A 55 20.57 -63.45 40.98
N GLY A 56 19.23 -63.56 40.88
CA GLY A 56 18.35 -63.88 39.74
C GLY A 56 17.68 -65.28 39.74
N ARG A 57 16.34 -65.35 39.51
CA ARG A 57 15.52 -66.51 39.06
C ARG A 57 14.02 -66.14 39.01
N GLY A 58 13.13 -66.84 38.28
CA GLY A 58 13.27 -68.00 37.37
C GLY A 58 12.03 -68.10 36.43
N GLY A 59 11.93 -68.97 35.40
CA GLY A 59 12.74 -70.12 34.96
C GLY A 59 12.12 -71.46 35.40
N ARG A 60 11.60 -72.36 34.54
CA ARG A 60 12.15 -73.07 33.34
C ARG A 60 11.11 -73.07 32.18
N GLY A 61 11.22 -73.75 31.02
CA GLY A 61 12.21 -74.63 30.32
C GLY A 61 11.54 -75.25 29.06
N GLY A 62 12.15 -75.99 28.13
CA GLY A 62 13.52 -76.48 27.85
C GLY A 62 13.41 -77.62 26.79
N GLY A 63 14.41 -78.03 25.99
CA GLY A 63 15.79 -77.57 25.80
C GLY A 63 16.57 -78.51 24.85
N SER A 64 17.87 -78.25 24.63
CA SER A 64 18.82 -78.99 23.76
C SER A 64 18.63 -78.82 22.23
N ALA A 65 19.67 -78.85 21.38
CA ALA A 65 21.11 -79.01 21.62
C ALA A 65 21.94 -78.01 20.79
N ALA A 66 23.22 -77.83 21.12
CA ALA A 66 24.10 -76.83 20.51
C ALA A 66 25.48 -77.39 20.11
N ARG A 67 26.10 -76.76 19.10
CA ARG A 67 27.55 -76.68 18.87
C ARG A 67 27.86 -75.31 18.25
N GLY A 68 29.03 -74.76 18.53
CA GLY A 68 29.38 -73.39 18.12
C GLY A 68 30.80 -73.25 17.58
N GLY A 69 31.12 -72.03 17.14
CA GLY A 69 32.44 -71.63 16.65
C GLY A 69 32.42 -70.13 16.33
N MET A 70 33.53 -69.44 16.55
CA MET A 70 33.69 -68.01 16.26
C MET A 70 34.54 -67.82 15.01
N ASN A 71 34.05 -67.12 13.98
CA ASN A 71 34.83 -66.04 13.35
C ASN A 71 34.06 -65.22 12.31
N GLN A 72 34.52 -63.98 12.14
CA GLN A 72 34.32 -63.05 11.01
C GLN A 72 32.88 -62.65 10.63
N GLY A 73 32.70 -61.35 10.37
CA GLY A 73 31.40 -60.75 10.06
C GLY A 73 31.25 -60.34 8.59
N ARG A 74 30.14 -59.63 8.30
CA ARG A 74 29.97 -58.77 7.13
C ARG A 74 28.88 -57.73 7.40
N ALA A 75 28.96 -56.61 6.71
CA ALA A 75 27.94 -55.56 6.75
C ALA A 75 26.78 -55.90 5.79
N ASN A 76 25.65 -55.19 5.95
CA ASN A 76 24.86 -54.73 4.82
C ASN A 76 23.96 -53.56 5.23
N GLY A 77 23.97 -52.49 4.44
CA GLY A 77 22.93 -51.46 4.41
C GLY A 77 22.22 -51.52 3.05
N HIS A 78 20.97 -51.07 2.98
CA HIS A 78 20.24 -50.98 1.71
C HIS A 78 20.26 -49.55 1.15
N HIS A 79 20.49 -49.45 -0.16
CA HIS A 79 20.60 -48.20 -0.90
C HIS A 79 19.71 -48.28 -2.15
N LEU A 80 18.99 -47.21 -2.47
CA LEU A 80 18.15 -47.10 -3.67
C LEU A 80 18.96 -46.43 -4.79
N GLN A 81 19.23 -47.15 -5.88
CA GLN A 81 20.06 -46.66 -6.98
C GLN A 81 19.24 -46.04 -8.13
N PRO A 82 19.62 -44.85 -8.64
CA PRO A 82 19.30 -44.40 -10.00
C PRO A 82 20.37 -44.89 -11.01
N PRO A 83 20.04 -45.08 -12.30
CA PRO A 83 20.94 -45.71 -13.26
C PRO A 83 21.78 -44.71 -14.09
N ASN A 84 22.91 -44.26 -13.55
CA ASN A 84 24.19 -44.16 -14.30
C ASN A 84 25.36 -43.76 -13.38
N GLY A 85 26.54 -44.32 -13.62
CA GLY A 85 27.64 -44.29 -12.67
C GLY A 85 28.62 -43.13 -12.80
N LYS A 86 28.42 -42.08 -12.00
CA LYS A 86 29.48 -41.37 -11.25
C LYS A 86 28.84 -40.83 -9.97
N MET A 87 29.32 -41.27 -8.81
CA MET A 87 28.90 -40.73 -7.51
C MET A 87 29.92 -39.69 -7.09
N GLU A 88 29.65 -38.43 -7.45
CA GLU A 88 30.49 -37.30 -7.04
C GLU A 88 30.45 -37.13 -5.53
N ALA A 89 31.57 -36.72 -4.94
CA ALA A 89 31.62 -36.40 -3.52
C ALA A 89 30.76 -35.16 -3.24
N VAL A 90 29.90 -35.24 -2.23
CA VAL A 90 29.00 -34.12 -1.86
C VAL A 90 29.85 -32.98 -1.32
N THR A 91 30.00 -31.89 -2.07
CA THR A 91 30.86 -30.77 -1.67
C THR A 91 30.26 -30.01 -0.48
N LEU A 92 31.12 -29.31 0.28
CA LEU A 92 30.70 -28.47 1.41
C LEU A 92 29.63 -27.43 1.00
N PHE A 93 29.72 -26.90 -0.22
CA PHE A 93 28.68 -26.02 -0.81
C PHE A 93 27.33 -26.72 -0.93
N GLN A 94 27.28 -27.97 -1.39
CA GLN A 94 26.04 -28.74 -1.47
C GLN A 94 25.44 -29.02 -0.09
N VAL A 95 26.28 -29.31 0.92
CA VAL A 95 25.83 -29.51 2.32
C VAL A 95 25.19 -28.24 2.87
N VAL A 96 25.88 -27.10 2.79
CA VAL A 96 25.42 -25.80 3.28
C VAL A 96 24.18 -25.32 2.51
N LYS A 97 24.13 -25.49 1.18
CA LYS A 97 22.97 -25.14 0.34
C LYS A 97 21.72 -25.95 0.69
N LEU A 98 21.84 -27.24 0.95
CA LEU A 98 20.71 -28.08 1.36
C LEU A 98 20.28 -27.77 2.80
N GLY A 99 21.23 -27.55 3.71
CA GLY A 99 20.98 -27.22 5.12
C GLY A 99 20.10 -28.26 5.81
N LYS A 100 20.49 -29.54 5.69
CA LYS A 100 19.80 -30.71 6.29
C LYS A 100 20.43 -31.17 7.61
N SER A 101 21.68 -30.80 7.85
CA SER A 101 22.41 -31.04 9.10
C SER A 101 22.45 -29.76 9.95
N ALA A 102 22.63 -29.89 11.25
CA ALA A 102 22.92 -28.74 12.12
C ALA A 102 24.27 -28.12 11.73
N MET A 103 24.35 -26.79 11.62
CA MET A 103 25.54 -26.11 11.07
C MET A 103 26.81 -26.40 11.87
N GLN A 104 26.69 -26.49 13.20
CA GLN A 104 27.79 -26.87 14.06
C GLN A 104 28.35 -28.26 13.74
N SER A 105 27.53 -29.26 13.38
CA SER A 105 28.05 -30.59 13.00
C SER A 105 28.96 -30.50 11.79
N VAL A 106 28.56 -29.73 10.77
CA VAL A 106 29.34 -29.55 9.54
C VAL A 106 30.67 -28.84 9.81
N VAL A 107 30.67 -27.91 10.77
CA VAL A 107 31.89 -27.23 11.25
C VAL A 107 32.77 -28.18 12.07
N ASP A 108 32.20 -28.95 13.00
CA ASP A 108 32.94 -29.87 13.86
C ASP A 108 33.59 -30.99 13.02
N ASP A 109 32.87 -31.52 12.01
CA ASP A 109 33.37 -32.47 11.00
C ASP A 109 34.56 -31.88 10.20
N TRP A 110 34.44 -30.62 9.74
CA TRP A 110 35.53 -29.92 9.03
C TRP A 110 36.74 -29.67 9.93
N ILE A 111 36.52 -29.29 11.19
CA ILE A 111 37.59 -29.08 12.19
C ILE A 111 38.30 -30.40 12.53
N GLU A 112 37.60 -31.54 12.54
CA GLU A 112 38.27 -32.84 12.66
C GLU A 112 39.09 -33.17 11.41
N SER A 113 38.59 -32.88 10.20
CA SER A 113 39.35 -33.01 8.95
C SER A 113 40.63 -32.16 8.97
N TYR A 114 40.56 -30.88 9.37
CA TYR A 114 41.71 -29.98 9.48
C TYR A 114 42.76 -30.45 10.49
N LYS A 115 42.35 -31.15 11.55
CA LYS A 115 43.26 -31.78 12.52
C LYS A 115 43.94 -33.06 11.98
N GLN A 116 43.40 -33.68 10.94
CA GLN A 116 44.00 -34.82 10.25
C GLN A 116 44.91 -34.39 9.10
N ASP A 117 44.46 -33.44 8.25
CA ASP A 117 45.19 -32.90 7.11
C ASP A 117 44.77 -31.43 6.85
N ARG A 118 45.68 -30.50 7.17
CA ARG A 118 45.44 -29.05 7.04
C ARG A 118 45.30 -28.61 5.58
N ASP A 119 46.15 -29.11 4.69
CA ASP A 119 46.18 -28.73 3.27
C ASP A 119 44.86 -29.11 2.60
N ASN A 120 44.41 -30.36 2.79
CA ASN A 120 43.20 -30.86 2.15
C ASN A 120 41.94 -30.20 2.73
N ALA A 121 41.87 -29.98 4.04
CA ALA A 121 40.72 -29.29 4.64
C ALA A 121 40.64 -27.80 4.24
N LEU A 122 41.79 -27.11 4.10
CA LEU A 122 41.80 -25.75 3.53
C LEU A 122 41.42 -25.74 2.05
N LEU A 123 41.88 -26.71 1.26
CA LEU A 123 41.49 -26.83 -0.15
C LEU A 123 39.97 -26.96 -0.31
N ASP A 124 39.30 -27.74 0.54
CA ASP A 124 37.83 -27.84 0.58
C ASP A 124 37.15 -26.52 0.97
N LEU A 125 37.74 -25.75 1.92
CA LEU A 125 37.22 -24.45 2.34
C LEU A 125 37.42 -23.36 1.27
N ILE A 126 38.53 -23.40 0.56
CA ILE A 126 38.81 -22.53 -0.61
C ILE A 126 37.79 -22.82 -1.72
N ASN A 127 37.61 -24.10 -2.08
CA ASN A 127 36.61 -24.50 -3.07
C ASN A 127 35.18 -24.17 -2.64
N PHE A 128 34.87 -24.21 -1.34
CA PHE A 128 33.58 -23.77 -0.81
C PHE A 128 33.32 -22.29 -1.11
N PHE A 129 34.28 -21.38 -0.88
CA PHE A 129 34.07 -19.95 -1.21
C PHE A 129 33.94 -19.69 -2.71
N ILE A 130 34.71 -20.40 -3.54
CA ILE A 130 34.60 -20.34 -5.01
C ILE A 130 33.23 -20.84 -5.49
N GLN A 131 32.77 -21.99 -5.02
CA GLN A 131 31.45 -22.56 -5.38
C GLN A 131 30.28 -21.74 -4.82
N CYS A 132 30.43 -21.10 -3.66
CA CYS A 132 29.44 -20.14 -3.15
C CYS A 132 29.27 -18.91 -4.05
N SER A 133 30.29 -18.58 -4.87
CA SER A 133 30.21 -17.53 -5.89
C SER A 133 29.57 -18.01 -7.20
N GLY A 134 29.18 -19.29 -7.32
CA GLY A 134 28.58 -19.87 -8.53
C GLY A 134 29.56 -20.40 -9.57
N CYS A 135 30.86 -20.13 -9.41
CA CYS A 135 31.93 -20.71 -10.23
C CYS A 135 31.89 -22.25 -10.15
N LYS A 136 31.91 -22.92 -11.31
CA LYS A 136 31.96 -24.39 -11.40
C LYS A 136 33.40 -24.94 -11.41
N GLY A 137 34.39 -24.07 -11.63
CA GLY A 137 35.83 -24.38 -11.54
C GLY A 137 36.25 -24.91 -10.17
N ILE A 138 37.37 -25.66 -10.15
CA ILE A 138 37.86 -26.34 -8.95
C ILE A 138 39.34 -26.03 -8.74
N VAL A 139 39.67 -25.45 -7.60
CA VAL A 139 41.06 -25.27 -7.14
C VAL A 139 41.61 -26.63 -6.77
N THR A 140 42.75 -27.02 -7.36
CA THR A 140 43.41 -28.30 -7.10
C THR A 140 44.53 -28.16 -6.08
N GLY A 141 44.92 -29.25 -5.41
CA GLY A 141 46.03 -29.27 -4.46
C GLY A 141 47.41 -28.97 -5.08
N GLU A 142 47.54 -29.05 -6.41
CA GLU A 142 48.73 -28.56 -7.13
C GLU A 142 48.70 -27.02 -7.24
N MET A 143 47.55 -26.45 -7.59
CA MET A 143 47.38 -24.99 -7.65
C MET A 143 47.58 -24.35 -6.27
N PHE A 144 46.97 -24.91 -5.22
CA PHE A 144 47.09 -24.39 -3.85
C PHE A 144 48.53 -24.36 -3.31
N ARG A 145 49.41 -25.26 -3.78
CA ARG A 145 50.82 -25.32 -3.37
C ARG A 145 51.77 -24.50 -4.25
N ASN A 146 51.41 -24.26 -5.51
CA ASN A 146 52.34 -23.74 -6.53
C ASN A 146 51.92 -22.38 -7.12
N MET A 147 50.71 -21.88 -6.86
CA MET A 147 50.17 -20.63 -7.40
C MET A 147 49.81 -19.64 -6.29
N GLN A 148 49.91 -18.35 -6.57
CA GLN A 148 49.42 -17.29 -5.68
C GLN A 148 47.90 -17.09 -5.85
N ASN A 149 47.25 -16.52 -4.83
CA ASN A 149 45.80 -16.26 -4.85
C ASN A 149 45.35 -15.46 -6.10
N ALA A 150 46.12 -14.49 -6.57
CA ALA A 150 45.80 -13.74 -7.80
C ALA A 150 45.77 -14.63 -9.06
N GLU A 151 46.68 -15.61 -9.16
CA GLU A 151 46.74 -16.57 -10.27
C GLU A 151 45.60 -17.59 -10.18
N ILE A 152 45.30 -18.06 -8.97
CA ILE A 152 44.16 -18.95 -8.69
C ILE A 152 42.84 -18.26 -9.05
N ILE A 153 42.62 -17.02 -8.60
CA ILE A 153 41.38 -16.26 -8.87
C ILE A 153 41.23 -15.97 -10.37
N ARG A 154 42.33 -15.61 -11.05
CA ARG A 154 42.33 -15.49 -12.51
C ARG A 154 41.92 -16.80 -13.17
N LYS A 155 42.52 -17.92 -12.78
CA LYS A 155 42.18 -19.22 -13.36
C LYS A 155 40.72 -19.63 -13.05
N MET A 156 40.21 -19.35 -11.85
CA MET A 156 38.79 -19.58 -11.51
C MET A 156 37.82 -18.59 -12.18
N THR A 157 38.34 -17.51 -12.79
CA THR A 157 37.58 -16.65 -13.71
C THR A 157 37.59 -17.23 -15.12
N GLU A 158 38.71 -17.79 -15.57
CA GLU A 158 38.84 -18.49 -16.87
C GLU A 158 38.06 -19.84 -16.87
N GLU A 159 37.91 -20.50 -15.72
CA GLU A 159 37.15 -21.75 -15.50
C GLU A 159 35.80 -21.51 -14.76
N PHE A 160 35.18 -20.32 -14.89
CA PHE A 160 33.93 -20.02 -14.17
C PHE A 160 32.72 -20.84 -14.68
N ASP A 161 32.61 -21.02 -16.01
CA ASP A 161 31.62 -21.84 -16.73
C ASP A 161 30.16 -21.45 -16.41
N GLU A 162 29.82 -20.16 -16.45
CA GLU A 162 28.46 -19.68 -16.18
C GLU A 162 27.45 -19.96 -17.31
N ASP A 163 26.21 -20.31 -16.93
CA ASP A 163 25.07 -20.43 -17.87
C ASP A 163 24.29 -19.11 -18.02
N SER A 164 24.50 -18.15 -17.10
CA SER A 164 23.88 -16.81 -17.06
C SER A 164 24.68 -15.88 -16.11
N GLY A 165 24.34 -14.60 -16.04
CA GLY A 165 24.96 -13.66 -15.09
C GLY A 165 24.58 -13.86 -13.61
N ASP A 166 23.75 -14.86 -13.29
CA ASP A 166 23.30 -15.15 -11.93
C ASP A 166 24.32 -15.92 -11.08
N TYR A 167 24.36 -15.60 -9.79
CA TYR A 167 25.16 -16.32 -8.80
C TYR A 167 24.37 -16.50 -7.49
N PRO A 168 24.76 -17.44 -6.60
CA PRO A 168 23.94 -17.88 -5.44
C PRO A 168 23.41 -16.81 -4.47
N LEU A 169 23.89 -15.56 -4.54
CA LEU A 169 23.43 -14.44 -3.72
C LEU A 169 22.41 -13.51 -4.43
N THR A 170 22.33 -13.51 -5.77
CA THR A 170 21.31 -12.76 -6.54
C THR A 170 20.09 -13.61 -6.87
N MET A 171 20.24 -14.95 -6.95
CA MET A 171 19.15 -15.84 -7.33
C MET A 171 17.95 -15.74 -6.38
N THR A 172 16.75 -15.61 -6.95
CA THR A 172 15.52 -15.38 -6.21
C THR A 172 14.88 -16.66 -5.63
N GLY A 173 14.06 -16.48 -4.59
CA GLY A 173 13.24 -17.55 -4.00
C GLY A 173 13.74 -18.13 -2.66
N PRO A 174 12.90 -18.92 -1.95
CA PRO A 174 13.15 -19.29 -0.55
C PRO A 174 14.42 -20.12 -0.32
N GLN A 175 14.78 -20.99 -1.27
CA GLN A 175 15.98 -21.84 -1.16
C GLN A 175 17.28 -21.03 -1.14
N TRP A 176 17.34 -19.93 -1.90
CA TRP A 176 18.53 -19.09 -2.00
C TRP A 176 18.59 -18.08 -0.85
N LYS A 177 17.44 -17.57 -0.37
CA LYS A 177 17.36 -16.86 0.91
C LYS A 177 17.85 -17.76 2.07
N LYS A 178 17.46 -19.04 2.12
CA LYS A 178 17.98 -20.01 3.10
C LYS A 178 19.49 -20.22 2.93
N PHE A 179 19.99 -20.41 1.70
CA PHE A 179 21.43 -20.54 1.45
C PHE A 179 22.22 -19.32 1.95
N LYS A 180 21.78 -18.08 1.65
CA LYS A 180 22.45 -16.85 2.16
C LYS A 180 22.50 -16.84 3.70
N GLY A 181 21.44 -17.28 4.37
CA GLY A 181 21.43 -17.46 5.83
C GLY A 181 22.45 -18.52 6.30
N ASN A 182 22.37 -19.73 5.75
CA ASN A 182 23.25 -20.85 6.07
C ASN A 182 24.74 -20.52 5.83
N PHE A 183 25.05 -19.79 4.76
CA PHE A 183 26.41 -19.35 4.41
C PHE A 183 26.98 -18.39 5.46
N CYS A 184 26.19 -17.38 5.88
CA CYS A 184 26.55 -16.47 6.97
C CYS A 184 26.73 -17.23 8.30
N GLU A 185 25.85 -18.19 8.59
CA GLU A 185 25.91 -19.00 9.81
C GLU A 185 27.17 -19.88 9.85
N PHE A 186 27.50 -20.57 8.74
CA PHE A 186 28.66 -21.45 8.64
C PHE A 186 29.96 -20.73 9.04
N ILE A 187 30.23 -19.57 8.43
CA ILE A 187 31.42 -18.75 8.71
C ILE A 187 31.43 -18.32 10.18
N GLY A 188 30.28 -17.85 10.69
CA GLY A 188 30.15 -17.40 12.08
C GLY A 188 30.33 -18.54 13.09
N VAL A 189 29.89 -19.77 12.80
CA VAL A 189 30.07 -20.94 13.68
C VAL A 189 31.50 -21.46 13.60
N LEU A 190 32.11 -21.51 12.41
CA LEU A 190 33.48 -21.97 12.17
C LEU A 190 34.49 -21.23 13.07
N VAL A 191 34.49 -19.90 13.01
CA VAL A 191 35.36 -19.05 13.85
C VAL A 191 35.11 -19.28 15.35
N ARG A 192 33.84 -19.40 15.76
CA ARG A 192 33.46 -19.62 17.17
C ARG A 192 33.94 -20.97 17.70
N GLN A 193 34.01 -22.03 16.90
CA GLN A 193 34.58 -23.31 17.34
C GLN A 193 36.12 -23.29 17.32
N CYS A 194 36.74 -22.53 16.41
CA CYS A 194 38.19 -22.37 16.35
C CYS A 194 38.78 -21.46 17.45
N GLN A 195 37.96 -20.64 18.13
CA GLN A 195 38.38 -19.49 18.97
C GLN A 195 39.35 -19.77 20.14
N TYR A 196 39.55 -21.04 20.51
CA TYR A 196 40.39 -21.47 21.63
C TYR A 196 41.65 -22.25 21.22
N SER A 197 41.89 -22.46 19.91
CA SER A 197 43.08 -23.18 19.44
C SER A 197 43.41 -22.88 17.97
N VAL A 198 42.62 -23.43 17.04
CA VAL A 198 42.90 -23.39 15.59
C VAL A 198 43.01 -21.96 15.03
N ILE A 199 42.32 -20.99 15.63
CA ILE A 199 42.35 -19.60 15.17
C ILE A 199 43.74 -18.93 15.33
N TYR A 200 44.60 -19.43 16.22
CA TYR A 200 45.94 -18.91 16.52
C TYR A 200 47.06 -19.81 15.95
N ASP A 201 46.79 -20.56 14.87
CA ASP A 201 47.73 -21.56 14.33
C ASP A 201 48.64 -21.08 13.20
N GLU A 202 48.66 -19.76 12.97
CA GLU A 202 49.45 -19.04 11.95
C GLU A 202 49.25 -19.57 10.50
N TYR A 203 48.13 -20.27 10.22
CA TYR A 203 47.90 -20.90 8.92
C TYR A 203 46.46 -20.83 8.42
N MET A 204 45.46 -21.21 9.23
CA MET A 204 44.06 -21.26 8.78
C MET A 204 43.54 -19.87 8.39
N MET A 205 43.69 -18.91 9.31
CA MET A 205 43.06 -17.59 9.17
C MET A 205 43.73 -16.76 8.08
N ASP A 206 45.05 -16.72 8.03
CA ASP A 206 45.84 -16.05 6.99
C ASP A 206 45.46 -16.52 5.58
N THR A 207 45.33 -17.85 5.39
CA THR A 207 44.92 -18.44 4.12
C THR A 207 43.52 -17.95 3.70
N VAL A 208 42.57 -17.95 4.64
CA VAL A 208 41.18 -17.52 4.38
C VAL A 208 41.09 -16.01 4.15
N ILE A 209 41.74 -15.19 4.98
CA ILE A 209 41.73 -13.72 4.87
C ILE A 209 42.41 -13.29 3.58
N SER A 210 43.56 -13.87 3.23
CA SER A 210 44.28 -13.59 1.98
C SER A 210 43.45 -13.94 0.74
N LEU A 211 42.76 -15.09 0.73
CA LEU A 211 41.87 -15.47 -0.37
C LEU A 211 40.67 -14.52 -0.48
N LEU A 212 39.98 -14.24 0.65
CA LEU A 212 38.79 -13.40 0.64
C LEU A 212 39.12 -11.95 0.25
N ALA A 213 40.26 -11.41 0.70
CA ALA A 213 40.77 -10.11 0.26
C ALA A 213 41.01 -10.09 -1.26
N GLY A 214 41.76 -11.06 -1.80
CA GLY A 214 41.99 -11.16 -3.24
C GLY A 214 40.71 -11.31 -4.07
N LEU A 215 39.75 -12.14 -3.62
CA LEU A 215 38.45 -12.27 -4.27
C LEU A 215 37.64 -10.97 -4.20
N SER A 216 37.80 -10.18 -3.13
CA SER A 216 37.10 -8.90 -2.96
C SER A 216 37.67 -7.76 -3.82
N ASP A 217 38.85 -7.93 -4.44
CA ASP A 217 39.37 -7.00 -5.44
C ASP A 217 39.10 -7.44 -6.88
N SER A 218 38.53 -8.64 -7.07
CA SER A 218 38.16 -9.15 -8.39
C SER A 218 37.10 -8.28 -9.07
N GLN A 219 37.29 -8.02 -10.36
CA GLN A 219 36.29 -7.31 -11.17
C GLN A 219 35.00 -8.14 -11.35
N VAL A 220 35.07 -9.47 -11.23
CA VAL A 220 33.94 -10.39 -11.27
C VAL A 220 33.01 -10.15 -10.08
N ARG A 221 31.82 -9.58 -10.33
CA ARG A 221 30.81 -9.27 -9.29
C ARG A 221 30.48 -10.46 -8.40
N ALA A 222 30.38 -11.66 -8.98
CA ALA A 222 30.02 -12.89 -8.26
C ALA A 222 31.05 -13.29 -7.19
N PHE A 223 32.36 -13.20 -7.51
CA PHE A 223 33.43 -13.36 -6.54
C PHE A 223 33.40 -12.21 -5.52
N ARG A 224 33.39 -10.96 -6.00
CA ARG A 224 33.52 -9.78 -5.14
C ARG A 224 32.40 -9.63 -4.11
N HIS A 225 31.15 -9.87 -4.48
CA HIS A 225 30.01 -9.80 -3.55
C HIS A 225 30.10 -10.93 -2.52
N THR A 226 30.34 -12.17 -2.97
CA THR A 226 30.39 -13.36 -2.09
C THR A 226 31.54 -13.29 -1.10
N SER A 227 32.74 -12.90 -1.56
CA SER A 227 33.90 -12.74 -0.69
C SER A 227 33.77 -11.56 0.27
N THR A 228 33.16 -10.44 -0.16
CA THR A 228 32.88 -9.32 0.76
C THR A 228 31.90 -9.76 1.85
N LEU A 229 30.78 -10.42 1.51
CA LEU A 229 29.84 -10.94 2.50
C LEU A 229 30.52 -11.94 3.46
N ALA A 230 31.36 -12.82 2.94
CA ALA A 230 32.14 -13.75 3.76
C ALA A 230 33.10 -13.02 4.71
N ALA A 231 33.87 -12.05 4.20
CA ALA A 231 34.83 -11.27 4.97
C ALA A 231 34.15 -10.41 6.06
N MET A 232 33.00 -9.80 5.77
CA MET A 232 32.27 -9.04 6.79
C MET A 232 31.70 -9.97 7.88
N LYS A 233 31.19 -11.16 7.53
CA LYS A 233 30.76 -12.17 8.53
C LYS A 233 31.93 -12.77 9.32
N LEU A 234 33.10 -12.92 8.70
CA LEU A 234 34.35 -13.32 9.34
C LEU A 234 34.80 -12.27 10.37
N MET A 235 34.79 -10.98 9.99
CA MET A 235 35.04 -9.85 10.88
C MET A 235 34.05 -9.82 12.05
N THR A 236 32.75 -9.95 11.79
CA THR A 236 31.70 -10.03 12.84
C THR A 236 31.98 -11.16 13.83
N ALA A 237 32.48 -12.31 13.38
CA ALA A 237 32.84 -13.40 14.25
C ALA A 237 34.13 -13.12 15.06
N LEU A 238 35.15 -12.49 14.46
CA LEU A 238 36.37 -12.08 15.16
C LEU A 238 36.10 -11.02 16.24
N VAL A 239 35.20 -10.06 16.00
CA VAL A 239 34.78 -9.07 17.01
C VAL A 239 34.19 -9.75 18.26
N ASN A 240 33.45 -10.85 18.09
CA ASN A 240 32.95 -11.65 19.21
C ASN A 240 34.06 -12.41 19.94
N VAL A 241 35.12 -12.85 19.25
CA VAL A 241 36.30 -13.46 19.90
C VAL A 241 37.11 -12.42 20.67
N ALA A 242 37.34 -11.23 20.12
CA ALA A 242 37.99 -10.12 20.80
C ALA A 242 37.23 -9.68 22.07
N LEU A 243 35.90 -9.58 22.00
CA LEU A 243 35.07 -9.32 23.18
C LEU A 243 35.22 -10.42 24.25
N ASN A 244 35.19 -11.70 23.84
CA ASN A 244 35.42 -12.82 24.76
C ASN A 244 36.82 -12.80 25.38
N LEU A 245 37.86 -12.44 24.62
CA LEU A 245 39.24 -12.33 25.10
C LEU A 245 39.38 -11.18 26.09
N SER A 246 38.87 -9.98 25.77
CA SER A 246 38.81 -8.82 26.67
C SER A 246 38.15 -9.17 28.01
N ILE A 247 36.96 -9.77 27.99
CA ILE A 247 36.25 -10.21 29.20
C ILE A 247 37.08 -11.24 30.01
N ASN A 248 37.81 -12.13 29.34
CA ASN A 248 38.68 -13.11 30.01
C ASN A 248 39.98 -12.50 30.57
N LEU A 249 40.56 -11.51 29.89
CA LEU A 249 41.71 -10.74 30.33
C LEU A 249 41.34 -9.96 31.60
N ASP A 250 40.20 -9.26 31.57
CA ASP A 250 39.72 -8.46 32.69
C ASP A 250 39.38 -9.32 33.92
N ASN A 251 38.71 -10.46 33.72
CA ASN A 251 38.50 -11.44 34.79
C ASN A 251 39.81 -12.05 35.33
N THR A 252 40.84 -12.21 34.50
CA THR A 252 42.17 -12.69 34.91
C THR A 252 42.94 -11.60 35.66
N GLN A 253 42.81 -10.33 35.26
CA GLN A 253 43.37 -9.16 35.94
C GLN A 253 42.79 -9.00 37.35
N ARG A 254 41.45 -9.04 37.49
CA ARG A 254 40.77 -9.00 38.80
C ARG A 254 41.20 -10.16 39.71
N GLN A 255 41.42 -11.37 39.15
CA GLN A 255 41.95 -12.51 39.90
C GLN A 255 43.41 -12.33 40.33
N TYR A 256 44.25 -11.75 39.47
CA TYR A 256 45.64 -11.42 39.77
C TYR A 256 45.73 -10.39 40.90
N GLU A 257 44.92 -9.33 40.84
CA GLU A 257 44.85 -8.30 41.90
C GLU A 257 44.29 -8.87 43.22
N ALA A 258 43.25 -9.68 43.18
CA ALA A 258 42.70 -10.33 44.36
C ALA A 258 43.69 -11.31 45.04
N GLU A 259 44.60 -11.93 44.27
CA GLU A 259 45.69 -12.74 44.82
C GLU A 259 46.84 -11.87 45.35
N ARG A 260 47.17 -10.78 44.63
CA ARG A 260 48.22 -9.81 44.98
C ARG A 260 47.91 -9.08 46.29
N ASN A 261 46.66 -8.68 46.48
CA ASN A 261 46.22 -7.87 47.61
C ASN A 261 46.06 -8.67 48.93
N LYS A 262 46.28 -9.99 48.92
CA LYS A 262 46.38 -10.80 50.14
C LYS A 262 47.62 -10.44 50.95
N ASN A 263 47.47 -10.47 52.28
CA ASN A 263 48.57 -10.39 53.24
C ASN A 263 49.69 -11.38 52.87
N ILE A 264 50.94 -10.96 53.02
CA ILE A 264 52.13 -11.66 52.51
C ILE A 264 52.16 -13.15 52.90
N GLY A 265 51.83 -13.50 54.15
CA GLY A 265 51.77 -14.89 54.63
C GLY A 265 50.58 -15.74 54.16
N LYS A 266 49.72 -15.21 53.26
CA LYS A 266 48.58 -15.89 52.62
C LYS A 266 48.56 -15.77 51.08
N ARG A 267 49.59 -15.14 50.50
CA ARG A 267 49.73 -14.89 49.06
C ARG A 267 50.41 -16.09 48.39
N ALA A 268 49.76 -16.70 47.40
CA ALA A 268 50.37 -17.80 46.62
C ALA A 268 51.22 -17.25 45.46
N SER A 269 52.56 -17.30 45.59
CA SER A 269 53.47 -16.74 44.57
C SER A 269 53.36 -17.45 43.22
N GLU A 270 53.36 -18.78 43.21
CA GLU A 270 53.19 -19.62 42.01
C GLU A 270 51.87 -19.31 41.27
N LYS A 271 50.80 -18.98 42.01
CA LYS A 271 49.51 -18.63 41.43
C LYS A 271 49.52 -17.21 40.83
N LEU A 272 50.26 -16.27 41.42
CA LEU A 272 50.45 -14.94 40.83
C LEU A 272 51.24 -15.01 39.53
N GLU A 273 52.29 -15.85 39.50
CA GLU A 273 53.10 -16.11 38.31
C GLU A 273 52.26 -16.77 37.20
N LEU A 274 51.48 -17.81 37.53
CA LEU A 274 50.55 -18.45 36.59
C LEU A 274 49.47 -17.48 36.06
N LEU A 275 48.92 -16.61 36.90
CA LEU A 275 47.93 -15.60 36.47
C LEU A 275 48.58 -14.51 35.61
N MET A 276 49.81 -14.10 35.90
CA MET A 276 50.57 -13.16 35.07
C MET A 276 50.91 -13.75 33.70
N GLN A 277 51.35 -15.02 33.66
CA GLN A 277 51.61 -15.76 32.43
C GLN A 277 50.33 -15.92 31.58
N LYS A 278 49.23 -16.39 32.19
CA LYS A 278 47.94 -16.49 31.50
C LYS A 278 47.44 -15.14 30.97
N ARG A 279 47.64 -14.04 31.71
CA ARG A 279 47.27 -12.69 31.25
C ARG A 279 48.12 -12.25 30.06
N LYS A 280 49.40 -12.64 30.00
CA LYS A 280 50.28 -12.41 28.84
C LYS A 280 49.79 -13.21 27.62
N GLU A 281 49.50 -14.49 27.78
CA GLU A 281 48.92 -15.35 26.72
C GLU A 281 47.59 -14.79 26.18
N LEU A 282 46.72 -14.28 27.06
CA LEU A 282 45.47 -13.63 26.65
C LEU A 282 45.67 -12.29 25.92
N GLN A 283 46.75 -11.55 26.22
CA GLN A 283 47.11 -10.33 25.48
C GLN A 283 47.68 -10.69 24.10
N GLU A 284 48.59 -11.66 24.02
CA GLU A 284 49.17 -12.10 22.74
C GLU A 284 48.08 -12.63 21.79
N ASN A 285 47.08 -13.34 22.32
CA ASN A 285 45.89 -13.73 21.56
C ASN A 285 44.99 -12.55 21.16
N GLN A 286 44.89 -11.50 21.99
CA GLN A 286 44.11 -10.29 21.69
C GLN A 286 44.74 -9.50 20.54
N ASP A 287 46.06 -9.25 20.65
CA ASP A 287 46.85 -8.54 19.64
C ASP A 287 46.72 -9.22 18.27
N GLU A 288 46.72 -10.56 18.24
CA GLU A 288 46.60 -11.34 17.01
C GLU A 288 45.18 -11.34 16.39
N ILE A 289 44.13 -11.36 17.22
CA ILE A 289 42.76 -11.14 16.73
C ILE A 289 42.60 -9.71 16.20
N GLU A 290 43.25 -8.72 16.81
CA GLU A 290 43.28 -7.35 16.31
C GLU A 290 44.07 -7.21 15.00
N ASN A 291 45.14 -7.98 14.78
CA ASN A 291 45.84 -8.07 13.50
C ASN A 291 44.91 -8.58 12.39
N MET A 292 44.23 -9.72 12.61
CA MET A 292 43.27 -10.28 11.66
C MET A 292 42.10 -9.33 11.36
N MET A 293 41.55 -8.67 12.38
CA MET A 293 40.50 -7.66 12.21
C MET A 293 40.99 -6.46 11.39
N ASN A 294 42.20 -5.96 11.66
CA ASN A 294 42.82 -4.88 10.88
C ASN A 294 43.04 -5.28 9.41
N ALA A 295 43.45 -6.52 9.15
CA ALA A 295 43.68 -7.03 7.80
C ALA A 295 42.38 -7.06 6.98
N ILE A 296 41.28 -7.56 7.54
CA ILE A 296 39.96 -7.55 6.87
C ILE A 296 39.44 -6.11 6.71
N PHE A 297 39.59 -5.26 7.73
CA PHE A 297 39.08 -3.90 7.69
C PHE A 297 39.78 -3.05 6.63
N LYS A 298 41.12 -3.07 6.60
CA LYS A 298 41.92 -2.31 5.63
C LYS A 298 41.88 -2.94 4.24
N GLY A 299 42.00 -4.27 4.14
CA GLY A 299 42.05 -4.99 2.86
C GLY A 299 40.69 -5.15 2.15
N VAL A 300 39.57 -5.18 2.90
CA VAL A 300 38.22 -5.38 2.33
C VAL A 300 37.32 -4.19 2.61
N PHE A 301 36.99 -3.89 3.87
CA PHE A 301 35.94 -2.92 4.21
C PHE A 301 36.21 -1.54 3.61
N VAL A 302 37.41 -0.99 3.80
CA VAL A 302 37.82 0.36 3.33
C VAL A 302 37.75 0.52 1.80
N HIS A 303 37.72 -0.58 1.04
CA HIS A 303 37.52 -0.57 -0.41
C HIS A 303 36.07 -0.90 -0.83
N ARG A 304 35.41 -1.82 -0.13
CA ARG A 304 34.09 -2.36 -0.50
C ARG A 304 32.89 -1.56 0.02
N TYR A 305 33.04 -0.77 1.09
CA TYR A 305 31.99 0.17 1.53
C TYR A 305 31.59 1.19 0.44
N ARG A 306 32.47 1.39 -0.55
CA ARG A 306 32.36 2.28 -1.71
C ARG A 306 32.48 1.54 -3.05
N ASP A 307 32.00 0.29 -3.11
CA ASP A 307 31.87 -0.45 -4.37
C ASP A 307 30.93 0.25 -5.36
N ALA A 308 31.04 -0.02 -6.66
CA ALA A 308 30.04 0.42 -7.63
C ALA A 308 28.67 -0.26 -7.36
N ILE A 309 28.68 -1.52 -6.90
CA ILE A 309 27.47 -2.30 -6.62
C ILE A 309 26.89 -1.95 -5.25
N ALA A 310 25.63 -1.48 -5.23
CA ALA A 310 24.96 -1.01 -4.02
C ALA A 310 24.74 -2.09 -2.96
N GLU A 311 24.30 -3.29 -3.35
CA GLU A 311 24.23 -4.49 -2.48
C GLU A 311 25.50 -4.71 -1.63
N ILE A 312 26.68 -4.48 -2.22
CA ILE A 312 27.98 -4.68 -1.55
C ILE A 312 28.21 -3.58 -0.50
N ARG A 313 27.90 -2.32 -0.85
CA ARG A 313 27.96 -1.19 0.10
C ARG A 313 26.99 -1.39 1.26
N ALA A 314 25.77 -1.86 0.97
CA ALA A 314 24.73 -2.17 1.94
C ALA A 314 25.17 -3.27 2.93
N VAL A 315 25.82 -4.34 2.45
CA VAL A 315 26.41 -5.39 3.31
C VAL A 315 27.49 -4.84 4.25
N CYS A 316 28.35 -3.92 3.77
CA CYS A 316 29.33 -3.26 4.63
C CYS A 316 28.67 -2.35 5.69
N MET A 317 27.62 -1.59 5.34
CA MET A 317 26.91 -0.72 6.29
C MET A 317 26.09 -1.47 7.36
N GLU A 318 25.60 -2.66 7.02
CA GLU A 318 24.93 -3.55 7.97
C GLU A 318 25.92 -4.11 9.00
N GLU A 319 27.04 -4.68 8.55
CA GLU A 319 27.97 -5.37 9.46
C GLU A 319 28.80 -4.43 10.35
N ILE A 320 29.19 -3.23 9.87
CA ILE A 320 29.83 -2.23 10.75
C ILE A 320 28.90 -1.79 11.90
N GLY A 321 27.59 -1.75 11.65
CA GLY A 321 26.57 -1.53 12.68
C GLY A 321 26.56 -2.63 13.74
N VAL A 322 26.70 -3.89 13.32
CA VAL A 322 26.85 -5.03 14.23
C VAL A 322 28.11 -4.90 15.08
N TRP A 323 29.26 -4.54 14.50
CA TRP A 323 30.52 -4.38 15.28
C TRP A 323 30.41 -3.28 16.34
N MET A 324 29.89 -2.11 15.95
CA MET A 324 29.66 -0.98 16.86
C MET A 324 28.67 -1.31 17.98
N LYS A 325 27.67 -2.14 17.72
CA LYS A 325 26.68 -2.58 18.72
C LYS A 325 27.22 -3.69 19.63
N CYS A 326 27.97 -4.65 19.10
CA CYS A 326 28.48 -5.79 19.85
C CYS A 326 29.69 -5.46 20.73
N TYR A 327 30.62 -4.60 20.28
CA TYR A 327 31.81 -4.22 21.05
C TYR A 327 32.04 -2.69 20.99
N SER A 328 31.13 -1.95 21.62
CA SER A 328 31.07 -0.49 21.56
C SER A 328 32.24 0.24 22.24
N GLU A 329 33.06 -0.44 23.04
CA GLU A 329 34.30 0.14 23.58
C GLU A 329 35.39 0.28 22.51
N ALA A 330 35.51 -0.71 21.61
CA ALA A 330 36.48 -0.70 20.53
C ALA A 330 35.95 -0.02 19.25
N PHE A 331 34.68 -0.23 18.90
CA PHE A 331 34.14 0.16 17.59
C PHE A 331 33.23 1.41 17.59
N LEU A 332 32.54 1.75 18.70
CA LEU A 332 31.62 2.90 18.70
C LEU A 332 32.38 4.21 18.94
N ASN A 333 32.99 4.73 17.88
CA ASN A 333 33.71 6.01 17.83
C ASN A 333 33.77 6.56 16.40
N ASP A 334 34.14 7.83 16.25
CA ASP A 334 34.21 8.58 14.99
C ASP A 334 35.01 7.88 13.88
N SER A 335 36.04 7.10 14.21
CA SER A 335 36.86 6.41 13.20
C SER A 335 36.08 5.37 12.40
N TYR A 336 35.00 4.82 12.98
CA TYR A 336 34.05 3.90 12.35
C TYR A 336 32.72 4.59 11.97
N LEU A 337 32.17 5.44 12.85
CA LEU A 337 30.90 6.14 12.60
C LEU A 337 30.92 7.00 11.33
N LYS A 338 32.06 7.61 10.97
CA LYS A 338 32.21 8.42 9.76
C LYS A 338 31.79 7.70 8.48
N TYR A 339 32.00 6.38 8.37
CA TYR A 339 31.62 5.61 7.18
C TYR A 339 30.10 5.56 7.03
N VAL A 340 29.35 5.43 8.12
CA VAL A 340 27.88 5.49 8.11
C VAL A 340 27.40 6.90 7.77
N GLY A 341 27.98 7.93 8.41
CA GLY A 341 27.62 9.34 8.17
C GLY A 341 27.85 9.81 6.74
N TRP A 342 28.96 9.41 6.11
CA TRP A 342 29.18 9.63 4.68
C TRP A 342 28.15 8.90 3.82
N THR A 343 27.85 7.63 4.14
CA THR A 343 27.00 6.77 3.32
C THR A 343 25.49 7.08 3.45
N LEU A 344 25.05 7.91 4.41
CA LEU A 344 23.73 8.57 4.38
C LEU A 344 23.49 9.43 3.12
N HIS A 345 24.53 9.75 2.36
CA HIS A 345 24.50 10.52 1.12
C HIS A 345 24.54 9.64 -0.16
N ASP A 346 24.46 8.32 -0.01
CA ASP A 346 24.45 7.37 -1.14
C ASP A 346 23.28 7.63 -2.10
N LYS A 347 23.49 7.41 -3.40
CA LYS A 347 22.47 7.61 -4.42
C LYS A 347 21.39 6.51 -4.42
N GLN A 348 21.68 5.32 -3.88
CA GLN A 348 20.77 4.18 -3.84
C GLN A 348 20.15 4.00 -2.45
N GLY A 349 18.81 3.98 -2.35
CA GLY A 349 18.14 3.97 -1.05
C GLY A 349 18.30 2.69 -0.25
N GLU A 350 18.57 1.53 -0.88
CA GLU A 350 18.92 0.32 -0.14
C GLU A 350 20.12 0.52 0.80
N VAL A 351 21.08 1.37 0.39
CA VAL A 351 22.28 1.67 1.18
C VAL A 351 21.95 2.70 2.27
N ARG A 352 21.19 3.76 1.93
CA ARG A 352 20.70 4.76 2.89
C ARG A 352 19.86 4.11 4.00
N LEU A 353 19.01 3.15 3.63
CA LEU A 353 18.18 2.32 4.51
C LEU A 353 19.03 1.50 5.49
N LYS A 354 20.13 0.88 5.02
CA LYS A 354 21.09 0.19 5.90
C LYS A 354 21.79 1.15 6.86
N CYS A 355 22.19 2.35 6.42
CA CYS A 355 22.77 3.34 7.32
C CYS A 355 21.79 3.73 8.45
N LEU A 356 20.54 4.04 8.12
CA LEU A 356 19.51 4.39 9.11
C LEU A 356 19.20 3.24 10.07
N THR A 357 19.00 2.01 9.59
CA THR A 357 18.71 0.85 10.44
C THR A 357 19.90 0.46 11.33
N THR A 358 21.14 0.63 10.85
CA THR A 358 22.34 0.55 11.68
C THR A 358 22.33 1.58 12.81
N LEU A 359 22.00 2.86 12.52
CA LEU A 359 21.92 3.91 13.53
C LEU A 359 20.81 3.65 14.56
N GLN A 360 19.59 3.32 14.10
CA GLN A 360 18.47 2.92 14.99
C GLN A 360 18.91 1.80 15.96
N GLY A 361 19.68 0.83 15.46
CA GLY A 361 20.25 -0.26 16.24
C GLY A 361 21.14 0.20 17.40
N LEU A 362 21.78 1.37 17.30
CA LEU A 362 22.62 1.97 18.34
C LEU A 362 21.80 2.85 19.31
N TYR A 363 20.99 3.79 18.82
CA TYR A 363 20.14 4.65 19.68
C TYR A 363 19.10 3.87 20.49
N SER A 364 18.75 2.65 20.06
CA SER A 364 17.93 1.71 20.85
C SER A 364 18.54 1.33 22.22
N SER A 365 19.82 1.62 22.48
CA SER A 365 20.46 1.43 23.77
C SER A 365 20.87 2.76 24.41
N LYS A 366 20.23 3.11 25.53
CA LYS A 366 20.51 4.34 26.28
C LYS A 366 21.96 4.47 26.76
N GLU A 367 22.65 3.34 26.94
CA GLU A 367 24.07 3.30 27.31
C GLU A 367 25.00 3.72 26.15
N LEU A 368 24.54 3.58 24.90
CA LEU A 368 25.32 3.91 23.71
C LEU A 368 25.11 5.35 23.23
N THR A 369 23.95 5.95 23.51
CA THR A 369 23.58 7.32 23.06
C THR A 369 24.63 8.37 23.41
N ALA A 370 25.24 8.31 24.60
CA ALA A 370 26.25 9.27 25.02
C ALA A 370 27.52 9.28 24.13
N LYS A 371 27.79 8.21 23.36
CA LYS A 371 28.88 8.15 22.37
C LYS A 371 28.45 8.63 20.97
N LEU A 372 27.16 8.92 20.76
CA LEU A 372 26.58 9.32 19.47
C LEU A 372 26.33 10.83 19.37
N GLU A 373 26.42 11.60 20.46
CA GLU A 373 26.07 13.03 20.49
C GLU A 373 26.78 13.85 19.40
N LEU A 374 28.12 13.75 19.31
CA LEU A 374 28.92 14.44 18.29
C LEU A 374 28.57 14.02 16.86
N PHE A 375 28.25 12.74 16.64
CA PHE A 375 27.78 12.25 15.34
C PHE A 375 26.39 12.81 15.02
N THR A 376 25.49 12.84 16.00
CA THR A 376 24.14 13.38 15.86
C THR A 376 24.21 14.84 15.46
N ASN A 377 24.92 15.66 16.22
CA ASN A 377 25.08 17.10 15.98
C ASN A 377 25.76 17.42 14.63
N ARG A 378 26.51 16.48 14.04
CA ARG A 378 27.13 16.62 12.71
C ARG A 378 26.23 16.19 11.55
N PHE A 379 25.31 15.25 11.76
CA PHE A 379 24.51 14.63 10.69
C PHE A 379 22.99 14.78 10.85
N LYS A 380 22.51 15.46 11.91
CA LYS A 380 21.10 15.73 12.20
C LYS A 380 20.37 16.29 10.98
N ASP A 381 20.86 17.39 10.40
CA ASP A 381 20.24 18.06 9.24
C ASP A 381 20.08 17.09 8.04
N ARG A 382 21.05 16.19 7.84
CA ARG A 382 20.94 15.15 6.79
C ARG A 382 19.85 14.13 7.14
N ILE A 383 19.76 13.67 8.39
CA ILE A 383 18.73 12.73 8.84
C ILE A 383 17.33 13.37 8.73
N VAL A 384 17.18 14.65 9.10
CA VAL A 384 15.94 15.42 8.91
C VAL A 384 15.61 15.53 7.42
N SER A 385 16.56 15.88 6.54
CA SER A 385 16.32 15.89 5.08
C SER A 385 15.96 14.52 4.47
N MET A 386 16.13 13.42 5.21
CA MET A 386 15.77 12.07 4.77
C MET A 386 14.33 11.68 5.13
N THR A 387 13.59 12.50 5.87
CA THR A 387 12.14 12.31 6.07
C THR A 387 11.35 12.56 4.77
N LEU A 388 11.94 13.33 3.84
CA LEU A 388 11.48 13.58 2.47
C LEU A 388 12.37 12.86 1.42
N ASP A 389 12.91 11.69 1.76
CA ASP A 389 13.68 10.88 0.81
C ASP A 389 12.79 10.33 -0.34
N LYS A 390 13.36 10.20 -1.55
CA LYS A 390 12.65 9.76 -2.76
C LYS A 390 12.11 8.31 -2.69
N GLU A 391 12.62 7.53 -1.75
CA GLU A 391 12.23 6.15 -1.49
C GLU A 391 11.57 6.07 -0.10
N TYR A 392 10.25 5.88 -0.05
CA TYR A 392 9.48 6.02 1.20
C TYR A 392 9.95 5.10 2.34
N ASP A 393 10.49 3.91 2.05
CA ASP A 393 11.08 3.04 3.08
C ASP A 393 12.25 3.72 3.84
N VAL A 394 13.03 4.55 3.14
CA VAL A 394 14.11 5.36 3.74
C VAL A 394 13.51 6.45 4.63
N ALA A 395 12.46 7.15 4.16
CA ALA A 395 11.74 8.16 4.93
C ALA A 395 11.15 7.62 6.23
N VAL A 396 10.49 6.46 6.19
CA VAL A 396 9.96 5.78 7.39
C VAL A 396 11.09 5.50 8.41
N GLN A 397 12.26 5.06 7.96
CA GLN A 397 13.38 4.80 8.88
C GLN A 397 14.07 6.08 9.37
N ALA A 398 14.04 7.17 8.60
CA ALA A 398 14.56 8.47 9.01
C ALA A 398 13.71 9.06 10.14
N ILE A 399 12.38 9.06 9.98
CA ILE A 399 11.45 9.53 11.03
C ILE A 399 11.61 8.69 12.29
N ARG A 400 11.61 7.35 12.18
CA ARG A 400 11.83 6.45 13.33
C ARG A 400 13.19 6.65 14.02
N LEU A 401 14.22 7.03 13.29
CA LEU A 401 15.52 7.39 13.86
C LEU A 401 15.44 8.70 14.65
N LEU A 402 14.76 9.72 14.12
CA LEU A 402 14.47 10.97 14.86
C LEU A 402 13.62 10.70 16.12
N THR A 403 12.66 9.78 16.05
CA THR A 403 11.88 9.33 17.23
C THR A 403 12.76 8.71 18.31
N LEU A 404 13.77 7.90 17.94
CA LEU A 404 14.73 7.36 18.90
C LEU A 404 15.69 8.42 19.45
N ILE A 405 16.14 9.36 18.62
CA ILE A 405 16.97 10.50 19.04
C ILE A 405 16.22 11.30 20.11
N LEU A 406 15.00 11.75 19.82
CA LEU A 406 14.09 12.46 20.73
C LEU A 406 13.96 11.76 22.09
N GLN A 407 13.67 10.44 22.10
CA GLN A 407 13.52 9.65 23.33
C GLN A 407 14.82 9.43 24.12
N SER A 408 15.98 9.85 23.59
CA SER A 408 17.31 9.55 24.12
C SER A 408 18.13 10.77 24.53
N SER A 409 17.81 11.97 24.01
CA SER A 409 18.62 13.18 24.17
C SER A 409 17.94 14.31 24.96
N ASN A 410 16.99 14.00 25.84
CA ASN A 410 16.24 14.95 26.67
C ASN A 410 15.67 16.17 25.90
N ASP A 411 15.28 15.97 24.64
CA ASP A 411 14.68 16.98 23.76
C ASP A 411 15.57 18.20 23.39
N GLU A 412 16.88 18.20 23.70
CA GLU A 412 17.78 19.34 23.42
C GLU A 412 18.42 19.34 22.01
N VAL A 413 18.36 18.23 21.26
CA VAL A 413 19.11 18.04 20.00
C VAL A 413 18.29 18.38 18.75
N LEU A 414 16.96 18.29 18.81
CA LEU A 414 16.06 18.62 17.70
C LEU A 414 15.48 20.02 17.96
N THR A 415 15.59 20.92 16.98
CA THR A 415 14.94 22.23 17.01
C THR A 415 13.45 22.10 16.77
N ASN A 416 12.69 23.16 17.07
CA ASN A 416 11.27 23.21 16.71
C ASN A 416 11.08 23.06 15.19
N GLU A 417 11.92 23.71 14.38
CA GLU A 417 11.94 23.60 12.91
C GLU A 417 12.20 22.16 12.43
N ASP A 418 13.11 21.41 13.08
CA ASP A 418 13.31 19.98 12.77
C ASP A 418 12.04 19.15 13.06
N CYS A 419 11.31 19.49 14.12
CA CYS A 419 10.10 18.78 14.54
C CYS A 419 8.91 19.12 13.63
N GLU A 420 8.74 20.40 13.28
CA GLU A 420 7.72 20.94 12.39
C GLU A 420 7.78 20.29 10.99
N ASN A 421 8.99 20.16 10.43
CA ASN A 421 9.25 19.40 9.20
C ASN A 421 8.88 17.90 9.29
N VAL A 422 8.78 17.32 10.49
CA VAL A 422 8.26 15.94 10.70
C VAL A 422 6.76 15.95 10.94
N TYR A 423 6.22 16.98 11.61
CA TYR A 423 4.79 17.12 11.88
C TYR A 423 3.97 17.18 10.59
N HIS A 424 4.38 17.95 9.58
CA HIS A 424 3.68 18.04 8.29
C HIS A 424 3.47 16.67 7.62
N LEU A 425 4.35 15.70 7.90
CA LEU A 425 4.29 14.36 7.32
C LEU A 425 3.13 13.50 7.86
N VAL A 426 2.44 13.91 8.93
CA VAL A 426 1.18 13.25 9.36
C VAL A 426 0.06 13.39 8.32
N TYR A 427 0.19 14.33 7.37
CA TYR A 427 -0.74 14.49 6.25
C TYR A 427 -0.32 13.70 4.99
N SER A 428 0.88 13.12 4.97
CA SER A 428 1.40 12.41 3.79
C SER A 428 0.44 11.33 3.26
N ALA A 429 0.27 11.26 1.93
CA ALA A 429 -0.54 10.23 1.27
C ALA A 429 -0.04 8.81 1.58
N HIS A 430 1.28 8.61 1.63
CA HIS A 430 1.88 7.30 1.88
C HIS A 430 1.78 6.93 3.37
N ARG A 431 0.69 6.24 3.77
CA ARG A 431 0.36 5.90 5.17
C ARG A 431 1.56 5.46 6.04
N PRO A 432 2.49 4.57 5.61
CA PRO A 432 3.64 4.19 6.45
C PRO A 432 4.54 5.35 6.92
N VAL A 433 4.67 6.42 6.12
CA VAL A 433 5.38 7.65 6.50
C VAL A 433 4.56 8.43 7.52
N ALA A 434 3.26 8.61 7.25
CA ALA A 434 2.35 9.34 8.11
C ALA A 434 2.18 8.69 9.50
N MET A 435 2.14 7.36 9.59
CA MET A 435 2.16 6.62 10.86
C MET A 435 3.46 6.83 11.65
N ALA A 436 4.60 6.90 10.97
CA ALA A 436 5.88 7.14 11.64
C ALA A 436 5.96 8.59 12.17
N ALA A 437 5.42 9.54 11.42
CA ALA A 437 5.27 10.93 11.85
C ALA A 437 4.28 11.04 13.03
N GLY A 438 3.17 10.28 13.01
CA GLY A 438 2.23 10.18 14.12
C GLY A 438 2.87 9.60 15.40
N GLU A 439 3.72 8.58 15.29
CA GLU A 439 4.48 8.05 16.44
C GLU A 439 5.47 9.09 17.01
N PHE A 440 6.10 9.89 16.14
CA PHE A 440 6.97 11.00 16.55
C PHE A 440 6.18 12.11 17.26
N LEU A 441 5.09 12.57 16.64
CA LEU A 441 4.17 13.60 17.16
C LEU A 441 3.58 13.19 18.52
N HIS A 442 3.07 11.96 18.62
CA HIS A 442 2.51 11.42 19.86
C HIS A 442 3.53 11.45 21.01
N LYS A 443 4.78 11.04 20.76
CA LYS A 443 5.84 11.08 21.78
C LYS A 443 6.23 12.53 22.14
N LYS A 444 6.46 13.38 21.15
CA LYS A 444 6.93 14.77 21.34
C LYS A 444 5.91 15.65 22.07
N ILE A 445 4.63 15.54 21.75
CA ILE A 445 3.60 16.45 22.26
C ILE A 445 2.75 15.82 23.39
N PHE A 446 2.37 14.55 23.27
CA PHE A 446 1.37 13.95 24.16
C PHE A 446 1.97 13.14 25.32
N SER A 447 3.21 12.64 25.20
CA SER A 447 3.81 11.76 26.23
C SER A 447 4.46 12.47 27.43
N HIS A 448 4.56 13.81 27.40
CA HIS A 448 5.14 14.62 28.48
C HIS A 448 4.10 15.14 29.50
N HIS A 449 2.88 14.60 29.50
CA HIS A 449 1.80 15.07 30.36
C HIS A 449 1.83 14.46 31.78
N ASP A 450 1.55 15.29 32.79
CA ASP A 450 1.30 14.82 34.15
C ASP A 450 -0.13 14.27 34.26
N ALA A 451 -0.24 12.95 34.43
CA ALA A 451 -1.52 12.25 34.53
C ALA A 451 -2.18 12.40 35.92
N GLU A 452 -1.40 12.56 37.00
CA GLU A 452 -1.95 12.80 38.34
C GLU A 452 -2.56 14.21 38.42
N ALA A 453 -1.94 15.19 37.75
CA ALA A 453 -2.47 16.53 37.61
C ALA A 453 -3.77 16.56 36.79
N GLU A 454 -3.84 15.86 35.65
CA GLU A 454 -5.06 15.81 34.84
C GLU A 454 -6.22 15.08 35.55
N GLU A 455 -5.98 13.94 36.20
CA GLU A 455 -7.02 13.25 36.97
C GLU A 455 -7.55 14.15 38.11
N ALA A 456 -6.66 14.92 38.75
CA ALA A 456 -7.04 15.91 39.75
C ALA A 456 -7.76 17.14 39.17
N LEU A 457 -7.52 17.52 37.90
CA LEU A 457 -8.23 18.60 37.21
C LEU A 457 -9.62 18.14 36.75
N ALA A 458 -9.75 16.96 36.14
CA ALA A 458 -11.02 16.36 35.74
C ALA A 458 -11.97 16.25 36.96
N LYS A 459 -11.47 15.70 38.07
CA LYS A 459 -12.21 15.60 39.34
C LYS A 459 -12.61 16.95 39.95
N ARG A 460 -11.88 18.04 39.67
CA ARG A 460 -12.28 19.41 40.08
C ARG A 460 -13.34 20.02 39.17
N ARG A 461 -13.28 19.73 37.87
CA ARG A 461 -14.27 20.17 36.87
C ARG A 461 -15.57 19.34 36.93
N GLY A 462 -15.53 18.16 37.55
CA GLY A 462 -16.65 17.20 37.54
C GLY A 462 -16.73 16.37 36.24
N HIS A 463 -15.72 16.47 35.39
CA HIS A 463 -15.59 15.69 34.16
C HIS A 463 -15.19 14.25 34.46
N ARG A 464 -15.60 13.31 33.61
CA ARG A 464 -15.21 11.89 33.70
C ARG A 464 -13.93 11.58 32.94
N SER A 465 -13.69 12.25 31.81
CA SER A 465 -12.44 12.13 31.07
C SER A 465 -11.29 12.89 31.74
N CYS A 466 -10.12 12.24 31.82
CA CYS A 466 -8.84 12.86 32.17
C CYS A 466 -8.00 13.29 30.94
N ASN A 467 -8.50 13.14 29.71
CA ASN A 467 -7.79 13.52 28.49
C ASN A 467 -8.09 14.97 28.05
N GLY A 468 -8.83 15.74 28.85
CA GLY A 468 -9.39 17.04 28.46
C GLY A 468 -8.37 18.13 28.08
N THR A 469 -7.12 18.03 28.54
CA THR A 469 -6.02 18.88 28.04
C THR A 469 -5.40 18.32 26.75
N LEU A 470 -5.18 17.00 26.66
CA LEU A 470 -4.64 16.34 25.46
C LEU A 470 -5.53 16.50 24.22
N ILE A 471 -6.85 16.43 24.39
CA ILE A 471 -7.83 16.65 23.31
C ILE A 471 -7.72 18.10 22.79
N ARG A 472 -7.58 19.10 23.67
CA ARG A 472 -7.31 20.49 23.26
C ARG A 472 -6.00 20.60 22.50
N THR A 473 -4.93 19.95 22.95
CA THR A 473 -3.63 19.98 22.26
C THR A 473 -3.71 19.38 20.85
N LEU A 474 -4.52 18.34 20.63
CA LEU A 474 -4.79 17.80 19.29
C LEU A 474 -5.56 18.80 18.40
N VAL A 475 -6.56 19.49 18.95
CA VAL A 475 -7.32 20.55 18.27
C VAL A 475 -6.42 21.74 17.90
N PHE A 476 -5.55 22.19 18.82
CA PHE A 476 -4.55 23.22 18.53
C PHE A 476 -3.60 22.78 17.42
N PHE A 477 -3.03 21.58 17.50
CA PHE A 477 -2.13 21.06 16.48
C PHE A 477 -2.77 21.01 15.08
N PHE A 478 -4.03 20.58 14.99
CA PHE A 478 -4.77 20.57 13.72
C PHE A 478 -4.95 21.99 13.17
N LEU A 479 -5.41 22.94 13.99
CA LEU A 479 -5.62 24.34 13.58
C LEU A 479 -4.32 25.10 13.27
N GLU A 480 -3.21 24.77 13.94
CA GLU A 480 -1.88 25.36 13.69
C GLU A 480 -1.15 24.69 12.50
N SER A 481 -1.68 23.60 11.94
CA SER A 481 -1.05 22.90 10.80
C SER A 481 -1.24 23.63 9.47
N GLU A 482 -2.38 24.30 9.27
CA GLU A 482 -2.82 25.02 8.04
C GLU A 482 -2.73 24.24 6.70
N LEU A 483 -2.37 22.94 6.71
CA LEU A 483 -2.17 22.09 5.52
C LEU A 483 -3.39 21.28 5.06
N HIS A 484 -4.47 21.21 5.85
CA HIS A 484 -5.68 20.43 5.55
C HIS A 484 -6.90 20.97 6.29
N ASP A 485 -8.02 21.13 5.59
CA ASP A 485 -9.30 21.57 6.17
C ASP A 485 -10.04 20.48 6.98
N HIS A 486 -9.60 19.22 6.87
CA HIS A 486 -10.29 18.07 7.47
C HIS A 486 -9.33 17.11 8.22
N ALA A 487 -9.80 16.50 9.31
CA ALA A 487 -8.95 15.80 10.27
C ALA A 487 -8.65 14.34 9.91
N ALA A 488 -9.29 13.77 8.90
CA ALA A 488 -9.24 12.33 8.59
C ALA A 488 -7.82 11.75 8.46
N TYR A 489 -6.90 12.48 7.83
CA TYR A 489 -5.50 12.03 7.66
C TYR A 489 -4.67 12.17 8.95
N LEU A 490 -4.93 13.17 9.78
CA LEU A 490 -4.31 13.32 11.10
C LEU A 490 -4.77 12.20 12.06
N VAL A 491 -6.08 11.93 12.10
CA VAL A 491 -6.67 10.85 12.91
C VAL A 491 -6.10 9.49 12.51
N ASP A 492 -6.01 9.18 11.21
CA ASP A 492 -5.43 7.92 10.75
C ASP A 492 -3.94 7.78 11.13
N SER A 493 -3.15 8.85 11.03
CA SER A 493 -1.73 8.87 11.40
C SER A 493 -1.48 8.59 12.88
N LEU A 494 -2.42 8.99 13.74
CA LEU A 494 -2.37 8.77 15.18
C LEU A 494 -3.07 7.46 15.61
N TRP A 495 -3.75 6.77 14.69
CA TRP A 495 -4.65 5.65 14.99
C TRP A 495 -3.99 4.50 15.75
N ASP A 496 -2.82 4.06 15.30
CA ASP A 496 -2.14 2.89 15.85
C ASP A 496 -1.33 3.22 17.14
N CYS A 497 -1.18 4.51 17.51
CA CYS A 497 -0.38 4.95 18.66
C CYS A 497 -1.15 5.73 19.75
N ALA A 498 -2.28 6.37 19.41
CA ALA A 498 -3.06 7.23 20.31
C ALA A 498 -4.55 6.83 20.38
N ALA A 499 -4.88 5.56 20.06
CA ALA A 499 -6.26 5.05 20.02
C ALA A 499 -7.10 5.38 21.27
N ASP A 500 -6.50 5.30 22.46
CA ASP A 500 -7.18 5.56 23.74
C ASP A 500 -7.59 7.04 23.92
N LEU A 501 -6.85 7.97 23.29
CA LEU A 501 -7.20 9.40 23.23
C LEU A 501 -8.26 9.67 22.14
N LEU A 502 -8.08 9.04 20.97
CA LEU A 502 -8.95 9.24 19.81
C LEU A 502 -10.38 8.69 20.02
N LYS A 503 -10.54 7.68 20.88
CA LYS A 503 -11.84 7.06 21.20
C LYS A 503 -12.49 7.57 22.49
N ASP A 504 -11.93 8.61 23.11
CA ASP A 504 -12.52 9.26 24.29
C ASP A 504 -13.66 10.24 23.89
N TRP A 505 -14.73 9.67 23.32
CA TRP A 505 -15.91 10.43 22.90
C TRP A 505 -16.67 11.05 24.08
N GLU A 506 -16.61 10.45 25.28
CA GLU A 506 -17.09 11.09 26.51
C GLU A 506 -16.32 12.39 26.75
N GLY A 507 -14.99 12.37 26.74
CA GLY A 507 -14.15 13.56 26.87
C GLY A 507 -14.38 14.61 25.78
N MET A 508 -14.46 14.21 24.51
CA MET A 508 -14.73 15.13 23.40
C MET A 508 -16.09 15.84 23.56
N THR A 509 -17.13 15.11 23.95
CA THR A 509 -18.47 15.69 24.12
C THR A 509 -18.64 16.47 25.43
N GLU A 510 -18.00 16.06 26.53
CA GLU A 510 -17.92 16.88 27.75
C GLU A 510 -17.23 18.23 27.46
N LEU A 511 -16.22 18.27 26.60
CA LEU A 511 -15.58 19.53 26.17
C LEU A 511 -16.48 20.41 25.27
N LEU A 512 -17.36 19.81 24.46
CA LEU A 512 -18.29 20.55 23.59
C LEU A 512 -19.54 21.07 24.33
N LEU A 513 -19.87 20.53 25.51
CA LEU A 513 -21.10 20.88 26.25
C LEU A 513 -20.86 21.57 27.61
N SER A 514 -19.73 21.37 28.28
CA SER A 514 -19.46 22.01 29.58
C SER A 514 -19.27 23.53 29.47
N GLU A 515 -19.95 24.28 30.35
CA GLU A 515 -19.63 25.69 30.58
C GLU A 515 -18.22 25.83 31.20
N PRO A 516 -17.42 26.84 30.80
CA PRO A 516 -16.09 27.05 31.37
C PRO A 516 -16.16 27.44 32.86
N ALA A 517 -15.34 26.80 33.69
CA ALA A 517 -15.25 27.12 35.10
C ALA A 517 -14.73 28.55 35.34
N GLN A 518 -15.03 29.15 36.50
CA GLN A 518 -14.70 30.56 36.77
C GLN A 518 -13.18 30.85 36.70
N GLY A 519 -12.76 31.47 35.59
CA GLY A 519 -11.37 31.81 35.31
C GLY A 519 -10.66 30.90 34.30
N GLU A 520 -11.37 29.92 33.72
CA GLU A 520 -10.91 29.14 32.56
C GLU A 520 -11.44 29.77 31.26
N GLU A 521 -10.68 29.64 30.18
CA GLU A 521 -11.14 30.03 28.83
C GLU A 521 -11.87 28.84 28.19
N GLY A 522 -13.04 29.10 27.61
CA GLY A 522 -13.81 28.11 26.85
C GLY A 522 -13.14 27.78 25.51
N LEU A 523 -13.69 26.80 24.79
CA LEU A 523 -13.30 26.61 23.39
C LEU A 523 -13.76 27.82 22.56
N SER A 524 -12.97 28.20 21.57
CA SER A 524 -13.41 29.14 20.54
C SER A 524 -14.22 28.43 19.46
N GLU A 525 -15.03 29.18 18.72
CA GLU A 525 -15.89 28.67 17.63
C GLU A 525 -15.15 27.80 16.60
N ARG A 526 -13.88 28.15 16.27
CA ARG A 526 -12.99 27.34 15.40
C ARG A 526 -12.51 26.05 16.08
N GLN A 527 -12.24 26.10 17.39
CA GLN A 527 -11.87 24.91 18.17
C GLN A 527 -13.06 23.95 18.35
N GLU A 528 -14.28 24.47 18.43
CA GLU A 528 -15.49 23.65 18.45
C GLU A 528 -15.72 22.97 17.09
N SER A 529 -15.53 23.67 15.95
CA SER A 529 -15.54 23.06 14.61
C SER A 529 -14.52 21.93 14.48
N ALA A 530 -13.24 22.25 14.75
CA ALA A 530 -12.13 21.30 14.68
C ALA A 530 -12.34 20.08 15.59
N LEU A 531 -12.89 20.25 16.79
CA LEU A 531 -13.19 19.14 17.70
C LEU A 531 -14.34 18.28 17.18
N VAL A 532 -15.36 18.85 16.56
CA VAL A 532 -16.46 18.11 15.92
C VAL A 532 -15.95 17.31 14.71
N GLU A 533 -15.09 17.88 13.87
CA GLU A 533 -14.46 17.21 12.72
C GLU A 533 -13.52 16.07 13.15
N ILE A 534 -12.65 16.31 14.14
CA ILE A 534 -11.81 15.25 14.74
C ILE A 534 -12.67 14.12 15.30
N MET A 535 -13.71 14.45 16.06
CA MET A 535 -14.63 13.48 16.67
C MET A 535 -15.37 12.64 15.61
N LEU A 536 -15.88 13.26 14.54
CA LEU A 536 -16.49 12.55 13.42
C LEU A 536 -15.49 11.60 12.74
N CYS A 537 -14.25 12.04 12.54
CA CYS A 537 -13.21 11.19 11.96
C CYS A 537 -12.87 9.98 12.82
N THR A 538 -12.82 10.10 14.15
CA THR A 538 -12.56 8.93 15.02
C THR A 538 -13.78 8.00 15.16
N ILE A 539 -15.00 8.54 15.07
CA ILE A 539 -16.25 7.80 14.92
C ILE A 539 -16.20 6.94 13.64
N ARG A 540 -15.99 7.58 12.49
CA ARG A 540 -15.99 6.95 11.16
C ARG A 540 -14.95 5.82 11.09
N GLN A 541 -13.69 6.12 11.42
CA GLN A 541 -12.61 5.13 11.35
C GLN A 541 -12.76 3.98 12.37
N SER A 542 -13.49 4.18 13.49
CA SER A 542 -13.82 3.10 14.43
C SER A 542 -14.82 2.11 13.84
N VAL A 543 -15.88 2.60 13.19
CA VAL A 543 -16.99 1.77 12.71
C VAL A 543 -16.71 1.16 11.35
N GLU A 544 -16.08 1.90 10.43
CA GLU A 544 -15.67 1.39 9.11
C GLU A 544 -14.45 0.43 9.19
N CYS A 545 -13.55 0.67 10.15
CA CYS A 545 -12.32 -0.11 10.36
C CYS A 545 -11.37 -0.18 9.14
N HIS A 546 -11.43 0.80 8.23
CA HIS A 546 -10.39 1.07 7.22
C HIS A 546 -9.83 2.49 7.36
N PRO A 547 -8.59 2.76 6.90
CA PRO A 547 -8.08 4.12 6.73
C PRO A 547 -8.94 4.94 5.75
N PRO A 548 -8.77 6.27 5.69
CA PRO A 548 -9.33 7.09 4.62
C PRO A 548 -8.81 6.69 3.23
N VAL A 549 -9.44 7.25 2.18
CA VAL A 549 -9.05 7.08 0.78
C VAL A 549 -7.55 7.42 0.56
N GLY A 550 -6.92 6.79 -0.43
CA GLY A 550 -5.46 6.84 -0.64
C GLY A 550 -4.63 6.05 0.38
N ARG A 551 -5.08 5.91 1.63
CA ARG A 551 -4.35 5.22 2.71
C ARG A 551 -4.75 3.76 2.97
N GLY A 552 -5.91 3.34 2.47
CA GLY A 552 -6.37 1.96 2.57
C GLY A 552 -5.56 0.99 1.71
N THR A 553 -5.33 -0.24 2.20
CA THR A 553 -4.84 -1.33 1.36
C THR A 553 -6.02 -2.06 0.72
N THR A 554 -5.98 -2.22 -0.60
CA THR A 554 -7.10 -2.78 -1.37
C THR A 554 -7.42 -4.20 -0.89
N LYS A 555 -8.59 -4.38 -0.26
CA LYS A 555 -9.14 -5.67 0.22
C LYS A 555 -8.44 -6.28 1.45
N ARG A 556 -8.09 -5.48 2.48
CA ARG A 556 -7.78 -5.99 3.83
C ARG A 556 -9.00 -6.70 4.43
N ILE A 557 -8.83 -7.92 4.93
CA ILE A 557 -9.87 -8.65 5.67
C ILE A 557 -9.62 -8.48 7.18
N LEU A 558 -10.63 -7.99 7.92
CA LEU A 558 -10.55 -7.84 9.37
C LEU A 558 -10.49 -9.20 10.09
N THR A 559 -9.56 -9.33 11.03
CA THR A 559 -9.43 -10.49 11.92
C THR A 559 -10.58 -10.57 12.92
N ALA A 560 -10.76 -11.74 13.54
CA ALA A 560 -11.79 -11.94 14.57
C ALA A 560 -11.62 -11.03 15.81
N LYS A 561 -10.38 -10.57 16.11
CA LYS A 561 -10.16 -9.57 17.18
C LYS A 561 -10.64 -8.19 16.74
N GLU A 562 -10.22 -7.74 15.56
CA GLU A 562 -10.60 -6.43 15.01
C GLU A 562 -12.12 -6.33 14.84
N LYS A 563 -12.78 -7.36 14.31
CA LYS A 563 -14.25 -7.41 14.22
C LYS A 563 -14.96 -7.36 15.57
N LYS A 564 -14.38 -7.94 16.64
CA LYS A 564 -14.94 -7.78 17.97
C LYS A 564 -14.77 -6.34 18.45
N THR A 565 -13.59 -5.75 18.31
CA THR A 565 -13.34 -4.36 18.69
C THR A 565 -14.24 -3.38 17.93
N GLN A 566 -14.42 -3.58 16.62
CA GLN A 566 -15.37 -2.83 15.78
C GLN A 566 -16.79 -2.83 16.36
N MET A 567 -17.28 -4.01 16.76
CA MET A 567 -18.62 -4.17 17.36
C MET A 567 -18.69 -3.58 18.78
N ASP A 568 -17.73 -3.93 19.66
CA ASP A 568 -17.61 -3.41 21.02
C ASP A 568 -17.55 -1.87 21.04
N ASP A 569 -16.90 -1.25 20.04
CA ASP A 569 -16.79 0.20 19.92
C ASP A 569 -18.04 0.82 19.29
N LYS A 570 -18.66 0.19 18.28
CA LYS A 570 -19.93 0.63 17.68
C LYS A 570 -21.07 0.67 18.70
N THR A 571 -21.15 -0.32 19.59
CA THR A 571 -22.15 -0.34 20.68
C THR A 571 -21.96 0.85 21.62
N LYS A 572 -20.75 1.06 22.17
CA LYS A 572 -20.46 2.21 23.07
C LYS A 572 -20.78 3.56 22.42
N LEU A 573 -20.34 3.73 21.17
CA LEU A 573 -20.58 4.93 20.36
C LEU A 573 -22.08 5.22 20.28
N THR A 574 -22.87 4.21 19.96
CA THR A 574 -24.32 4.32 19.84
C THR A 574 -24.97 4.64 21.18
N GLU A 575 -24.63 3.91 22.26
CA GLU A 575 -25.16 4.14 23.61
C GLU A 575 -24.88 5.57 24.12
N HIS A 576 -23.70 6.11 23.82
CA HIS A 576 -23.31 7.48 24.18
C HIS A 576 -24.02 8.55 23.32
N PHE A 577 -23.86 8.48 21.99
CA PHE A 577 -24.34 9.54 21.11
C PHE A 577 -25.87 9.57 20.97
N ILE A 578 -26.60 8.47 21.21
CA ILE A 578 -28.07 8.51 21.33
C ILE A 578 -28.51 9.53 22.40
N LEU A 579 -27.81 9.62 23.53
CA LEU A 579 -28.16 10.52 24.63
C LEU A 579 -27.68 11.96 24.38
N ILE A 580 -26.53 12.11 23.74
CA ILE A 580 -25.79 13.38 23.67
C ILE A 580 -25.99 14.14 22.35
N LEU A 581 -26.16 13.46 21.22
CA LEU A 581 -26.27 14.09 19.89
C LEU A 581 -27.41 15.11 19.78
N PRO A 582 -28.63 14.89 20.32
CA PRO A 582 -29.69 15.91 20.26
C PRO A 582 -29.31 17.22 20.97
N GLN A 583 -28.49 17.15 22.02
CA GLN A 583 -28.03 18.33 22.78
C GLN A 583 -26.93 19.10 22.03
N LEU A 584 -26.03 18.38 21.34
CA LEU A 584 -25.03 18.98 20.45
C LEU A 584 -25.71 19.67 19.26
N LEU A 585 -26.66 18.99 18.61
CA LEU A 585 -27.44 19.58 17.52
C LEU A 585 -28.23 20.80 17.99
N GLU A 586 -28.85 20.78 19.17
CA GLU A 586 -29.55 21.94 19.74
C GLU A 586 -28.60 23.14 19.93
N LYS A 587 -27.44 22.93 20.59
CA LYS A 587 -26.43 23.98 20.83
C LYS A 587 -25.92 24.60 19.53
N TYR A 588 -25.64 23.79 18.52
CA TYR A 588 -25.00 24.23 17.27
C TYR A 588 -25.97 24.42 16.10
N SER A 589 -27.30 24.42 16.33
CA SER A 589 -28.36 24.43 15.29
C SER A 589 -28.44 25.64 14.33
N VAL A 590 -27.40 26.47 14.28
CA VAL A 590 -27.23 27.63 13.38
C VAL A 590 -25.92 27.59 12.60
N ASP A 591 -25.03 26.64 12.89
CA ASP A 591 -23.69 26.53 12.34
C ASP A 591 -23.63 25.40 11.31
N ALA A 592 -23.56 25.76 10.02
CA ALA A 592 -23.67 24.83 8.91
C ALA A 592 -22.56 23.76 8.89
N GLU A 593 -21.33 24.12 9.27
CA GLU A 593 -20.19 23.20 9.32
C GLU A 593 -20.40 22.16 10.44
N LYS A 594 -20.65 22.65 11.67
CA LYS A 594 -20.83 21.80 12.85
C LYS A 594 -22.04 20.88 12.71
N VAL A 595 -23.18 21.36 12.19
CA VAL A 595 -24.34 20.46 12.00
C VAL A 595 -24.12 19.45 10.89
N THR A 596 -23.46 19.79 9.77
CA THR A 596 -23.17 18.83 8.69
C THR A 596 -22.35 17.65 9.19
N ASN A 597 -21.37 17.90 10.06
CA ASN A 597 -20.57 16.84 10.68
C ASN A 597 -21.31 16.08 11.79
N LEU A 598 -22.05 16.77 12.68
CA LEU A 598 -22.85 16.11 13.72
C LEU A 598 -23.98 15.24 13.14
N LEU A 599 -24.59 15.66 12.03
CA LEU A 599 -25.66 14.94 11.35
C LEU A 599 -25.21 13.61 10.78
N GLN A 600 -23.93 13.42 10.44
CA GLN A 600 -23.42 12.13 9.94
C GLN A 600 -23.35 11.04 11.03
N VAL A 601 -23.27 11.41 12.31
CA VAL A 601 -23.03 10.48 13.44
C VAL A 601 -24.02 9.30 13.51
N PRO A 602 -25.35 9.45 13.31
CA PRO A 602 -26.31 8.34 13.35
C PRO A 602 -26.13 7.29 12.26
N GLN A 603 -25.46 7.62 11.15
CA GLN A 603 -25.19 6.65 10.07
C GLN A 603 -24.24 5.54 10.54
N PHE A 604 -23.48 5.79 11.62
CA PHE A 604 -22.59 4.82 12.26
C PHE A 604 -23.23 4.04 13.42
N PHE A 605 -24.52 4.25 13.72
CA PHE A 605 -25.21 3.63 14.87
C PHE A 605 -25.60 2.17 14.65
N ASP A 606 -25.76 1.43 15.76
CA ASP A 606 -26.49 0.17 15.81
C ASP A 606 -27.95 0.43 16.21
N LEU A 607 -28.84 0.44 15.21
CA LEU A 607 -30.22 0.92 15.37
C LEU A 607 -31.10 -0.02 16.22
N GLU A 608 -30.67 -1.25 16.50
CA GLU A 608 -31.36 -2.12 17.49
C GLU A 608 -31.31 -1.53 18.91
N ILE A 609 -30.29 -0.73 19.22
CA ILE A 609 -30.07 -0.16 20.57
C ILE A 609 -31.19 0.84 20.94
N TYR A 610 -31.81 1.52 19.96
CA TYR A 610 -32.95 2.41 20.23
C TYR A 610 -34.12 1.67 20.90
N SER A 611 -34.48 0.48 20.40
CA SER A 611 -35.61 -0.30 20.91
C SER A 611 -35.23 -1.27 22.04
N THR A 612 -34.04 -1.88 21.99
CA THR A 612 -33.57 -2.78 23.04
C THR A 612 -33.17 -2.03 24.32
N GLY A 613 -32.56 -0.85 24.18
CA GLY A 613 -32.22 0.06 25.26
C GLY A 613 -33.36 0.95 25.77
N ARG A 614 -34.53 0.96 25.10
CA ARG A 614 -35.70 1.82 25.39
C ARG A 614 -35.39 3.32 25.32
N MET A 615 -34.69 3.71 24.27
CA MET A 615 -34.20 5.07 24.02
C MET A 615 -35.08 5.84 23.01
N GLU A 616 -36.32 5.41 22.76
CA GLU A 616 -37.19 5.97 21.71
C GLU A 616 -37.46 7.48 21.91
N LYS A 617 -37.47 7.96 23.16
CA LYS A 617 -37.57 9.40 23.48
C LYS A 617 -36.38 10.22 22.98
N HIS A 618 -35.20 9.62 22.89
CA HIS A 618 -34.01 10.26 22.35
C HIS A 618 -34.03 10.27 20.81
N LEU A 619 -34.68 9.28 20.18
CA LEU A 619 -35.02 9.34 18.76
C LEU A 619 -36.04 10.46 18.47
N GLU A 620 -37.12 10.57 19.25
CA GLU A 620 -38.08 11.68 19.14
C GLU A 620 -37.39 13.06 19.24
N SER A 621 -36.45 13.20 20.19
CA SER A 621 -35.63 14.40 20.35
C SER A 621 -34.70 14.66 19.15
N LEU A 622 -34.02 13.62 18.65
CA LEU A 622 -33.17 13.72 17.47
C LEU A 622 -33.96 14.16 16.23
N LEU A 623 -35.07 13.49 15.92
CA LEU A 623 -35.91 13.80 14.76
C LEU A 623 -36.46 15.24 14.82
N LYS A 624 -36.83 15.73 16.02
CA LYS A 624 -37.20 17.13 16.24
C LYS A 624 -36.05 18.08 15.89
N GLN A 625 -34.83 17.82 16.38
CA GLN A 625 -33.68 18.71 16.09
C GLN A 625 -33.29 18.69 14.60
N VAL A 626 -33.32 17.52 13.94
CA VAL A 626 -33.07 17.44 12.49
C VAL A 626 -34.14 18.20 11.70
N LYS A 627 -35.43 18.10 12.08
CA LYS A 627 -36.50 18.91 11.45
C LYS A 627 -36.24 20.41 11.61
N GLU A 628 -35.92 20.87 12.81
CA GLU A 628 -35.59 22.28 13.05
C GLU A 628 -34.39 22.77 12.23
N ILE A 629 -33.37 21.93 12.03
CA ILE A 629 -32.19 22.27 11.20
C ILE A 629 -32.60 22.43 9.73
N VAL A 630 -33.43 21.52 9.18
CA VAL A 630 -33.95 21.65 7.81
C VAL A 630 -34.77 22.93 7.61
N GLU A 631 -35.51 23.38 8.63
CA GLU A 631 -36.27 24.63 8.57
C GLU A 631 -35.38 25.88 8.62
N LYS A 632 -34.24 25.82 9.33
CA LYS A 632 -33.27 26.93 9.49
C LYS A 632 -32.33 27.08 8.28
N HIS A 633 -31.86 25.98 7.68
CA HIS A 633 -30.74 25.96 6.73
C HIS A 633 -31.13 25.95 5.23
N VAL A 634 -30.18 26.36 4.38
CA VAL A 634 -30.30 26.42 2.90
C VAL A 634 -29.02 25.98 2.16
N GLU A 635 -28.00 25.59 2.91
CA GLU A 635 -26.73 25.03 2.47
C GLU A 635 -26.94 23.61 1.93
N ALA A 636 -26.20 23.21 0.90
CA ALA A 636 -26.43 21.91 0.25
C ALA A 636 -26.09 20.75 1.20
N ASP A 637 -24.92 20.83 1.84
CA ASP A 637 -24.31 19.78 2.65
C ASP A 637 -25.12 19.51 3.93
N VAL A 638 -25.67 20.56 4.55
CA VAL A 638 -26.59 20.45 5.69
C VAL A 638 -27.87 19.71 5.31
N LEU A 639 -28.45 20.04 4.15
CA LEU A 639 -29.70 19.45 3.68
C LEU A 639 -29.51 18.01 3.20
N GLU A 640 -28.36 17.71 2.58
CA GLU A 640 -27.96 16.34 2.23
C GLU A 640 -27.69 15.49 3.49
N ALA A 641 -26.95 16.02 4.47
CA ALA A 641 -26.70 15.32 5.72
C ALA A 641 -28.00 15.03 6.49
N CYS A 642 -28.92 16.00 6.56
CA CYS A 642 -30.28 15.76 7.08
C CYS A 642 -31.00 14.65 6.29
N SER A 643 -30.95 14.67 4.96
CA SER A 643 -31.61 13.70 4.08
C SER A 643 -31.07 12.29 4.24
N ARG A 644 -29.74 12.10 4.18
CA ARG A 644 -29.05 10.81 4.41
C ARG A 644 -29.25 10.29 5.82
N THR A 645 -29.36 11.15 6.82
CA THR A 645 -29.60 10.73 8.20
C THR A 645 -31.06 10.32 8.45
N TYR A 646 -32.03 10.96 7.79
CA TYR A 646 -33.37 10.37 7.68
C TYR A 646 -33.35 9.03 6.94
N GLN A 647 -32.56 8.87 5.88
CA GLN A 647 -32.46 7.63 5.10
C GLN A 647 -31.94 6.47 5.96
N ALA A 648 -30.83 6.67 6.69
CA ALA A 648 -30.25 5.68 7.60
C ALA A 648 -31.22 5.28 8.73
N LEU A 649 -31.92 6.25 9.34
CA LEU A 649 -32.89 6.00 10.41
C LEU A 649 -34.18 5.33 9.92
N CYS A 650 -34.50 5.38 8.63
CA CYS A 650 -35.74 4.87 8.05
C CYS A 650 -35.63 3.46 7.44
N SER A 651 -34.56 2.69 7.71
CA SER A 651 -34.46 1.29 7.27
C SER A 651 -35.61 0.42 7.82
N GLU A 652 -36.32 -0.30 6.94
CA GLU A 652 -37.45 -1.18 7.27
C GLU A 652 -37.08 -2.35 8.22
N GLU A 653 -35.79 -2.65 8.37
CA GLU A 653 -35.31 -3.76 9.22
C GLU A 653 -35.50 -3.48 10.72
N PHE A 654 -35.61 -2.21 11.13
CA PHE A 654 -35.64 -1.80 12.54
C PHE A 654 -37.01 -1.29 12.99
N ALA A 655 -37.38 -1.61 14.23
CA ALA A 655 -38.68 -1.24 14.81
C ALA A 655 -38.92 0.29 14.91
N ILE A 656 -37.89 1.11 14.76
CA ILE A 656 -37.97 2.58 14.73
C ILE A 656 -38.56 3.14 13.42
N HIS A 657 -38.53 2.38 12.32
CA HIS A 657 -38.92 2.80 10.96
C HIS A 657 -40.24 3.56 10.93
N GLY A 658 -41.29 3.01 11.56
CA GLY A 658 -42.64 3.60 11.52
C GLY A 658 -42.74 4.98 12.17
N THR A 659 -41.92 5.27 13.18
CA THR A 659 -41.86 6.59 13.82
C THR A 659 -41.13 7.58 12.92
N VAL A 660 -39.97 7.18 12.39
CA VAL A 660 -39.14 8.00 11.50
C VAL A 660 -39.90 8.38 10.22
N LEU A 661 -40.57 7.41 9.60
CA LEU A 661 -41.36 7.60 8.37
C LEU A 661 -42.53 8.59 8.56
N VAL A 662 -43.13 8.65 9.75
CA VAL A 662 -44.19 9.61 10.07
C VAL A 662 -43.64 11.03 10.19
N THR A 663 -42.52 11.23 10.90
CA THR A 663 -41.91 12.57 11.01
C THR A 663 -41.33 13.05 9.69
N LEU A 664 -40.71 12.16 8.91
CA LEU A 664 -40.27 12.42 7.53
C LEU A 664 -41.45 12.83 6.64
N GLY A 665 -42.58 12.11 6.73
CA GLY A 665 -43.81 12.45 6.02
C GLY A 665 -44.28 13.87 6.32
N GLN A 666 -44.41 14.21 7.60
CA GLN A 666 -44.83 15.55 8.06
C GLN A 666 -43.89 16.66 7.59
N LEU A 667 -42.57 16.43 7.61
CA LEU A 667 -41.59 17.39 7.09
C LEU A 667 -41.78 17.63 5.59
N VAL A 668 -41.96 16.57 4.80
CA VAL A 668 -42.14 16.72 3.34
C VAL A 668 -43.52 17.31 2.99
N ASP A 669 -44.59 16.92 3.71
CA ASP A 669 -45.93 17.52 3.56
C ASP A 669 -45.82 19.06 3.65
N GLU A 670 -45.18 19.57 4.70
CA GLU A 670 -45.01 21.00 4.95
C GLU A 670 -44.12 21.70 3.90
N GLN A 671 -43.00 21.10 3.49
CA GLN A 671 -42.12 21.71 2.47
C GLN A 671 -42.77 21.70 1.07
N VAL A 672 -43.52 20.65 0.70
CA VAL A 672 -44.15 20.57 -0.63
C VAL A 672 -45.41 21.44 -0.73
N GLU A 673 -46.21 21.55 0.32
CA GLU A 673 -47.33 22.51 0.37
C GLU A 673 -46.81 23.94 0.21
N ARG A 674 -45.75 24.30 0.97
CA ARG A 674 -45.06 25.60 0.84
C ARG A 674 -44.49 25.82 -0.56
N PHE A 675 -43.78 24.84 -1.13
CA PHE A 675 -43.21 24.95 -2.48
C PHE A 675 -44.30 25.18 -3.53
N THR A 676 -45.41 24.43 -3.45
CA THR A 676 -46.52 24.55 -4.41
C THR A 676 -47.19 25.92 -4.33
N HIS A 677 -47.43 26.44 -3.12
CA HIS A 677 -47.96 27.80 -2.93
C HIS A 677 -47.03 28.88 -3.50
N LEU A 678 -45.71 28.77 -3.28
CA LEU A 678 -44.73 29.73 -3.83
C LEU A 678 -44.68 29.67 -5.36
N VAL A 679 -44.77 28.48 -5.96
CA VAL A 679 -44.85 28.28 -7.41
C VAL A 679 -46.12 28.89 -8.01
N GLU A 680 -47.25 28.88 -7.29
CA GLU A 680 -48.49 29.49 -7.80
C GLU A 680 -48.50 31.02 -7.64
N ASN A 681 -47.88 31.56 -6.59
CA ASN A 681 -47.64 33.01 -6.46
C ASN A 681 -46.74 33.56 -7.58
N ILE A 682 -45.53 33.00 -7.73
CA ILE A 682 -44.49 33.51 -8.66
C ILE A 682 -44.91 33.37 -10.14
N LEU A 683 -45.91 32.55 -10.43
CA LEU A 683 -46.46 32.35 -11.78
C LEU A 683 -47.81 33.06 -12.00
N GLN A 684 -48.23 33.96 -11.09
CA GLN A 684 -49.45 34.73 -11.24
C GLN A 684 -49.27 35.90 -12.23
N GLU A 685 -50.11 35.98 -13.26
CA GLU A 685 -50.01 37.01 -14.30
C GLU A 685 -50.23 38.44 -13.75
N GLY A 686 -49.16 39.23 -13.61
CA GLY A 686 -49.24 40.68 -13.45
C GLY A 686 -48.43 41.30 -12.31
N GLU A 687 -47.79 40.49 -11.46
CA GLU A 687 -46.92 40.94 -10.37
C GLU A 687 -45.51 40.38 -10.60
N GLU A 688 -44.48 41.23 -10.54
CA GLU A 688 -43.08 40.79 -10.60
C GLU A 688 -42.69 40.20 -9.24
N PRO A 689 -42.09 38.99 -9.17
CA PRO A 689 -41.73 38.37 -7.89
C PRO A 689 -40.59 39.15 -7.24
N ASP A 690 -40.68 39.39 -5.93
CA ASP A 690 -39.64 40.11 -5.19
C ASP A 690 -38.48 39.19 -4.74
N GLU A 691 -37.44 39.80 -4.18
CA GLU A 691 -36.24 39.09 -3.72
C GLU A 691 -36.53 38.14 -2.55
N GLU A 692 -37.58 38.39 -1.75
CA GLU A 692 -37.98 37.52 -0.63
C GLU A 692 -38.74 36.27 -1.15
N ASP A 693 -39.65 36.44 -2.11
CA ASP A 693 -40.33 35.32 -2.79
C ASP A 693 -39.32 34.45 -3.56
N ILE A 694 -38.39 35.06 -4.29
CA ILE A 694 -37.29 34.39 -5.00
C ILE A 694 -36.42 33.57 -4.04
N TYR A 695 -36.01 34.15 -2.91
CA TYR A 695 -35.22 33.42 -1.91
C TYR A 695 -36.06 32.30 -1.26
N SER A 696 -37.33 32.55 -0.97
CA SER A 696 -38.25 31.60 -0.35
C SER A 696 -38.49 30.37 -1.23
N ILE A 697 -38.68 30.54 -2.55
CA ILE A 697 -38.81 29.41 -3.47
C ILE A 697 -37.49 28.65 -3.62
N GLN A 698 -36.35 29.34 -3.71
CA GLN A 698 -35.03 28.70 -3.82
C GLN A 698 -34.72 27.85 -2.57
N ALA A 699 -34.93 28.41 -1.38
CA ALA A 699 -34.75 27.72 -0.10
C ALA A 699 -35.66 26.48 0.03
N THR A 700 -36.94 26.62 -0.30
CA THR A 700 -37.91 25.51 -0.19
C THR A 700 -37.63 24.42 -1.24
N LEU A 701 -37.31 24.80 -2.48
CA LEU A 701 -36.97 23.87 -3.55
C LEU A 701 -35.68 23.10 -3.24
N LYS A 702 -34.64 23.75 -2.69
CA LYS A 702 -33.42 23.06 -2.22
C LYS A 702 -33.75 21.93 -1.23
N ARG A 703 -34.57 22.22 -0.22
CA ARG A 703 -35.01 21.25 0.80
C ARG A 703 -35.75 20.07 0.17
N VAL A 704 -36.75 20.34 -0.68
CA VAL A 704 -37.47 19.30 -1.41
C VAL A 704 -36.52 18.47 -2.30
N THR A 705 -35.56 19.10 -2.95
CA THR A 705 -34.60 18.45 -3.86
C THR A 705 -33.65 17.51 -3.12
N ALA A 706 -33.05 17.96 -2.01
CA ALA A 706 -32.16 17.14 -1.17
C ALA A 706 -32.88 15.93 -0.56
N PHE A 707 -34.14 16.11 -0.12
CA PHE A 707 -34.96 14.99 0.35
C PHE A 707 -35.40 14.06 -0.78
N HIS A 708 -35.64 14.56 -2.01
CA HIS A 708 -36.03 13.70 -3.13
C HIS A 708 -34.88 12.87 -3.71
N ASN A 709 -33.61 13.21 -3.44
CA ASN A 709 -32.50 12.31 -3.79
C ASN A 709 -32.62 11.00 -3.00
N ALA A 710 -32.68 11.07 -1.67
CA ALA A 710 -32.63 9.89 -0.81
C ALA A 710 -34.00 9.21 -0.49
N HIS A 711 -35.13 9.85 -0.81
CA HIS A 711 -36.48 9.39 -0.41
C HIS A 711 -37.53 9.44 -1.54
N ASP A 712 -38.41 8.43 -1.65
CA ASP A 712 -39.53 8.42 -2.61
C ASP A 712 -40.58 9.50 -2.27
N LEU A 713 -40.57 10.61 -3.01
CA LEU A 713 -41.57 11.66 -2.90
C LEU A 713 -42.66 11.60 -4.00
N THR A 714 -42.77 10.46 -4.73
CA THR A 714 -43.77 10.28 -5.81
C THR A 714 -45.20 10.54 -5.35
N ARG A 715 -45.53 10.29 -4.08
CA ARG A 715 -46.87 10.49 -3.50
C ARG A 715 -47.32 11.96 -3.42
N TRP A 716 -46.43 12.93 -3.67
CA TRP A 716 -46.73 14.37 -3.64
C TRP A 716 -46.79 15.05 -5.02
N GLU A 717 -46.69 14.30 -6.13
CA GLU A 717 -46.89 14.77 -7.52
C GLU A 717 -46.08 16.03 -7.97
N VAL A 718 -44.93 16.28 -7.32
CA VAL A 718 -44.09 17.50 -7.43
C VAL A 718 -43.70 17.88 -8.88
N PHE A 719 -43.72 16.93 -9.83
CA PHE A 719 -43.48 17.15 -11.26
C PHE A 719 -44.24 18.34 -11.84
N GLY A 720 -45.51 18.52 -11.46
CA GLY A 720 -46.34 19.60 -11.99
C GLY A 720 -45.75 20.98 -11.72
N SER A 721 -45.22 21.18 -10.51
CA SER A 721 -44.63 22.45 -10.06
C SER A 721 -43.25 22.69 -10.69
N CYS A 722 -42.37 21.68 -10.71
CA CYS A 722 -41.06 21.81 -11.36
C CYS A 722 -41.18 22.03 -12.87
N TYR A 723 -42.10 21.34 -13.56
CA TYR A 723 -42.36 21.55 -14.99
C TYR A 723 -42.87 22.95 -15.31
N LYS A 724 -43.77 23.52 -14.48
CA LYS A 724 -44.22 24.91 -14.61
C LYS A 724 -43.01 25.87 -14.56
N LEU A 725 -42.17 25.79 -13.52
CA LEU A 725 -40.99 26.66 -13.34
C LEU A 725 -40.00 26.57 -14.51
N LEU A 726 -39.59 25.36 -14.88
CA LEU A 726 -38.63 25.13 -15.96
C LEU A 726 -39.15 25.61 -17.31
N ARG A 727 -40.47 25.54 -17.54
CA ARG A 727 -41.06 26.07 -18.77
C ARG A 727 -41.09 27.61 -18.77
N THR A 728 -41.49 28.25 -17.68
CA THR A 728 -41.46 29.73 -17.57
C THR A 728 -40.04 30.26 -17.70
N GLY A 729 -39.04 29.58 -17.11
CA GLY A 729 -37.63 29.94 -17.24
C GLY A 729 -37.07 29.84 -18.66
N ILE A 730 -37.72 29.11 -19.57
CA ILE A 730 -37.41 29.10 -21.01
C ILE A 730 -38.24 30.14 -21.79
N GLU A 731 -39.50 30.38 -21.38
CA GLU A 731 -40.43 31.26 -22.10
C GLU A 731 -40.25 32.76 -21.79
N SER A 732 -39.79 33.12 -20.59
CA SER A 732 -39.53 34.52 -20.20
C SER A 732 -38.05 34.80 -19.89
N GLY A 733 -37.37 33.86 -19.23
CA GLY A 733 -35.96 33.99 -18.81
C GLY A 733 -35.75 34.58 -17.41
N ASP A 734 -36.82 34.94 -16.70
CA ASP A 734 -36.75 35.65 -15.40
C ASP A 734 -36.57 34.71 -14.19
N ILE A 735 -36.64 33.38 -14.38
CA ILE A 735 -36.45 32.40 -13.31
C ILE A 735 -34.95 32.27 -12.97
N PRO A 736 -34.52 32.52 -11.72
CA PRO A 736 -33.11 32.50 -11.36
C PRO A 736 -32.42 31.16 -11.61
N GLU A 737 -31.16 31.23 -12.05
CA GLU A 737 -30.31 30.08 -12.39
C GLU A 737 -30.27 28.99 -11.30
N GLN A 738 -30.23 29.37 -10.02
CA GLN A 738 -30.25 28.45 -8.89
C GLN A 738 -31.59 27.72 -8.75
N VAL A 739 -32.72 28.36 -9.06
CA VAL A 739 -34.04 27.73 -9.08
C VAL A 739 -34.12 26.74 -10.26
N VAL A 740 -33.56 27.09 -11.41
CA VAL A 740 -33.46 26.19 -12.58
C VAL A 740 -32.63 24.94 -12.26
N VAL A 741 -31.43 25.08 -11.68
CA VAL A 741 -30.53 23.96 -11.32
C VAL A 741 -31.25 22.94 -10.43
N HIS A 742 -31.86 23.38 -9.32
CA HIS A 742 -32.53 22.48 -8.39
C HIS A 742 -33.86 21.95 -8.95
N ALA A 743 -34.56 22.70 -9.81
CA ALA A 743 -35.76 22.20 -10.49
C ALA A 743 -35.42 21.10 -11.52
N LEU A 744 -34.28 21.19 -12.21
CA LEU A 744 -33.77 20.12 -13.08
C LEU A 744 -33.42 18.87 -12.25
N GLN A 745 -32.65 19.02 -11.17
CA GLN A 745 -32.31 17.92 -10.26
C GLN A 745 -33.56 17.23 -9.69
N CYS A 746 -34.50 17.99 -9.12
CA CYS A 746 -35.74 17.45 -8.56
C CYS A 746 -36.57 16.72 -9.64
N THR A 747 -36.66 17.27 -10.86
CA THR A 747 -37.34 16.60 -11.99
C THR A 747 -36.65 15.30 -12.41
N HIS A 748 -35.33 15.21 -12.27
CA HIS A 748 -34.58 13.97 -12.47
C HIS A 748 -34.95 12.93 -11.41
N TYR A 749 -34.87 13.27 -10.11
CA TYR A 749 -35.20 12.34 -9.02
C TYR A 749 -36.66 11.85 -9.08
N ILE A 750 -37.62 12.74 -9.40
CA ILE A 750 -39.03 12.38 -9.68
C ILE A 750 -39.15 11.25 -10.72
N ILE A 751 -38.32 11.31 -11.78
CA ILE A 751 -38.32 10.35 -12.87
C ILE A 751 -37.63 9.04 -12.45
N LEU A 752 -36.55 9.10 -11.68
CA LEU A 752 -35.85 7.93 -11.15
C LEU A 752 -36.72 7.11 -10.17
N TRP A 753 -37.36 7.75 -9.19
CA TRP A 753 -38.24 7.06 -8.23
C TRP A 753 -39.42 6.38 -8.92
N GLN A 754 -39.99 6.99 -9.96
CA GLN A 754 -41.00 6.34 -10.79
C GLN A 754 -40.44 5.09 -11.51
N VAL A 755 -39.22 5.12 -12.06
CA VAL A 755 -38.59 3.93 -12.67
C VAL A 755 -38.37 2.80 -11.66
N GLY A 756 -37.90 3.14 -10.44
CA GLY A 756 -37.77 2.18 -9.34
C GLY A 756 -39.11 1.51 -9.03
N LYS A 757 -40.14 2.32 -8.76
CA LYS A 757 -41.50 1.86 -8.49
C LYS A 757 -42.13 1.02 -9.60
N LEU A 758 -41.81 1.29 -10.88
CA LEU A 758 -42.25 0.45 -12.00
C LEU A 758 -41.46 -0.86 -12.13
N SER A 759 -40.34 -1.02 -11.44
CA SER A 759 -39.54 -2.25 -11.40
C SER A 759 -40.07 -3.25 -10.36
N ASP A 760 -40.52 -2.77 -9.20
CA ASP A 760 -41.01 -3.62 -8.10
C ASP A 760 -42.51 -3.96 -8.20
N SER A 761 -43.27 -3.18 -8.97
CA SER A 761 -44.71 -3.36 -9.16
C SER A 761 -45.06 -4.06 -10.48
N CYS A 762 -46.35 -4.26 -10.74
CA CYS A 762 -46.87 -4.73 -12.04
C CYS A 762 -47.56 -3.55 -12.75
N PRO A 763 -46.86 -2.77 -13.61
CA PRO A 763 -47.35 -1.48 -14.05
C PRO A 763 -48.58 -1.58 -14.96
N THR A 764 -49.47 -0.61 -14.84
CA THR A 764 -50.47 -0.34 -15.88
C THR A 764 -49.81 0.23 -17.13
N LYS A 765 -50.51 0.13 -18.26
CA LYS A 765 -50.09 0.80 -19.50
C LYS A 765 -50.18 2.32 -19.42
N GLU A 766 -50.90 2.86 -18.45
CA GLU A 766 -51.13 4.30 -18.28
C GLU A 766 -49.96 4.94 -17.56
N GLU A 767 -49.47 4.34 -16.47
CA GLU A 767 -48.24 4.77 -15.77
C GLU A 767 -47.03 4.79 -16.72
N PHE A 768 -46.83 3.74 -17.53
CA PHE A 768 -45.78 3.74 -18.57
C PHE A 768 -45.94 4.88 -19.60
N LEU A 769 -47.16 5.29 -19.94
CA LEU A 769 -47.42 6.39 -20.88
C LEU A 769 -47.23 7.77 -20.25
N VAL A 770 -47.48 7.91 -18.94
CA VAL A 770 -47.17 9.11 -18.16
C VAL A 770 -45.66 9.27 -18.05
N LEU A 771 -44.95 8.25 -17.55
CA LEU A 771 -43.50 8.29 -17.37
C LEU A 771 -42.76 8.51 -18.71
N LYS A 772 -43.16 7.82 -19.80
CA LYS A 772 -42.58 8.08 -21.14
C LYS A 772 -42.74 9.55 -21.57
N ARG A 773 -43.84 10.20 -21.20
CA ARG A 773 -44.09 11.61 -21.50
C ARG A 773 -43.21 12.51 -20.66
N GLN A 774 -43.08 12.24 -19.36
CA GLN A 774 -42.22 12.99 -18.45
C GLN A 774 -40.74 12.89 -18.86
N VAL A 775 -40.23 11.69 -19.15
CA VAL A 775 -38.86 11.46 -19.68
C VAL A 775 -38.62 12.28 -20.95
N LYS A 776 -39.53 12.22 -21.93
CA LYS A 776 -39.38 13.01 -23.16
C LYS A 776 -39.35 14.51 -22.88
N ILE A 777 -40.25 15.01 -22.03
CA ILE A 777 -40.31 16.43 -21.65
C ILE A 777 -39.00 16.84 -20.97
N PHE A 778 -38.51 16.05 -20.02
CA PHE A 778 -37.28 16.31 -19.30
C PHE A 778 -36.05 16.39 -20.23
N CYS A 779 -35.85 15.41 -21.11
CA CYS A 779 -34.77 15.46 -22.10
C CYS A 779 -34.85 16.72 -22.99
N GLN A 780 -36.06 17.15 -23.37
CA GLN A 780 -36.26 18.37 -24.15
C GLN A 780 -35.98 19.65 -23.33
N LEU A 781 -36.29 19.69 -22.04
CA LEU A 781 -35.94 20.81 -21.15
C LEU A 781 -34.42 20.91 -20.96
N CYS A 782 -33.74 19.80 -20.64
CA CYS A 782 -32.28 19.76 -20.53
C CYS A 782 -31.61 20.20 -21.83
N GLN A 783 -32.11 19.77 -23.00
CA GLN A 783 -31.58 20.20 -24.30
C GLN A 783 -31.67 21.72 -24.51
N HIS A 784 -32.76 22.38 -24.10
CA HIS A 784 -32.83 23.84 -24.17
C HIS A 784 -31.83 24.49 -23.20
N TYR A 785 -31.77 24.02 -21.95
CA TYR A 785 -30.87 24.57 -20.94
C TYR A 785 -29.37 24.32 -21.20
N LEU A 786 -29.00 23.32 -22.01
CA LEU A 786 -27.65 23.12 -22.53
C LEU A 786 -27.15 24.33 -23.35
N THR A 787 -28.06 25.14 -23.89
CA THR A 787 -27.76 26.38 -24.63
C THR A 787 -27.84 27.66 -23.77
N SER A 788 -28.04 27.52 -22.45
CA SER A 788 -28.09 28.64 -21.49
C SER A 788 -26.83 29.51 -21.50
N VAL A 789 -26.96 30.78 -21.12
CA VAL A 789 -25.81 31.68 -20.91
C VAL A 789 -25.07 31.40 -19.60
N ASN A 790 -25.73 30.80 -18.61
CA ASN A 790 -25.11 30.45 -17.32
C ASN A 790 -24.43 29.07 -17.37
N MET A 791 -23.19 29.00 -16.89
CA MET A 791 -22.39 27.77 -16.93
C MET A 791 -22.95 26.65 -16.05
N ALA A 792 -23.30 26.93 -14.80
CA ALA A 792 -23.84 25.93 -13.87
C ALA A 792 -25.15 25.31 -14.37
N VAL A 793 -26.01 26.12 -15.02
CA VAL A 793 -27.22 25.63 -15.69
C VAL A 793 -26.89 24.71 -16.87
N LYS A 794 -25.89 25.05 -17.71
CA LYS A 794 -25.44 24.14 -18.79
C LYS A 794 -24.89 22.84 -18.24
N GLU A 795 -23.97 22.90 -17.26
CA GLU A 795 -23.30 21.74 -16.68
C GLU A 795 -24.31 20.80 -16.02
N GLN A 796 -25.24 21.34 -15.22
CA GLN A 796 -26.29 20.54 -14.60
C GLN A 796 -27.22 19.90 -15.64
N ALA A 797 -27.61 20.66 -16.68
CA ALA A 797 -28.42 20.14 -17.77
C ALA A 797 -27.69 19.05 -18.58
N PHE A 798 -26.37 19.20 -18.79
CA PHE A 798 -25.53 18.23 -19.48
C PHE A 798 -25.40 16.92 -18.71
N SER A 799 -25.06 16.96 -17.41
CA SER A 799 -24.89 15.75 -16.60
C SER A 799 -26.19 14.96 -16.51
N LEU A 800 -27.27 15.58 -16.03
CA LEU A 800 -28.58 14.90 -15.88
C LEU A 800 -29.14 14.38 -17.22
N LEU A 801 -28.76 14.99 -18.34
CA LEU A 801 -29.09 14.50 -19.68
C LEU A 801 -28.22 13.30 -20.08
N CYS A 802 -26.92 13.28 -19.78
CA CYS A 802 -26.07 12.10 -19.98
C CYS A 802 -26.59 10.91 -19.18
N ASP A 803 -26.94 11.12 -17.91
CA ASP A 803 -27.42 10.06 -17.02
C ASP A 803 -28.84 9.61 -17.42
N ALA A 804 -29.75 10.53 -17.78
CA ALA A 804 -31.05 10.15 -18.35
C ALA A 804 -30.91 9.39 -19.68
N LEU A 805 -30.00 9.79 -20.58
CA LEU A 805 -29.74 9.07 -21.83
C LEU A 805 -29.13 7.68 -21.59
N MET A 806 -28.29 7.51 -20.56
CA MET A 806 -27.77 6.21 -20.13
C MET A 806 -28.89 5.31 -19.56
N ILE A 807 -29.67 5.83 -18.60
CA ILE A 807 -30.71 5.09 -17.88
C ILE A 807 -31.86 4.69 -18.81
N PHE A 808 -32.31 5.61 -19.67
CA PHE A 808 -33.38 5.35 -20.66
C PHE A 808 -32.85 4.83 -22.01
N SER A 809 -31.59 4.40 -22.09
CA SER A 809 -31.03 3.75 -23.28
C SER A 809 -31.69 2.39 -23.57
N HIS A 810 -31.25 1.72 -24.63
CA HIS A 810 -31.61 0.33 -24.90
C HIS A 810 -31.19 -0.65 -23.78
N GLN A 811 -30.26 -0.26 -22.89
CA GLN A 811 -29.81 -1.08 -21.77
C GLN A 811 -30.86 -1.22 -20.65
N ILE A 812 -31.89 -0.38 -20.58
CA ILE A 812 -33.00 -0.53 -19.61
C ILE A 812 -33.77 -1.86 -19.80
N MET A 813 -33.61 -2.51 -20.95
CA MET A 813 -34.21 -3.82 -21.27
C MET A 813 -33.33 -5.01 -20.85
N SER A 814 -32.06 -4.77 -20.46
CA SER A 814 -31.12 -5.80 -20.02
C SER A 814 -31.60 -6.52 -18.76
N GLY A 815 -31.05 -7.71 -18.50
CA GLY A 815 -31.50 -8.56 -17.38
C GLY A 815 -32.90 -9.20 -17.56
N GLY A 816 -33.55 -9.00 -18.71
CA GLY A 816 -34.89 -9.55 -19.00
C GLY A 816 -36.05 -8.56 -18.80
N ARG A 817 -35.76 -7.26 -18.63
CA ARG A 817 -36.73 -6.17 -18.42
C ARG A 817 -37.45 -5.75 -19.71
N ASP A 818 -37.90 -6.70 -20.54
CA ASP A 818 -38.55 -6.46 -21.85
C ASP A 818 -39.79 -5.54 -21.75
N ASN A 819 -40.45 -5.51 -20.58
CA ASN A 819 -41.57 -4.62 -20.27
C ASN A 819 -41.18 -3.13 -20.26
N PHE A 820 -39.90 -2.78 -20.07
CA PHE A 820 -39.41 -1.39 -20.07
C PHE A 820 -39.18 -0.83 -21.48
N LYS A 821 -39.30 -1.65 -22.54
CA LYS A 821 -39.19 -1.22 -23.94
C LYS A 821 -39.98 0.06 -24.31
N PRO A 822 -41.18 0.36 -23.76
CA PRO A 822 -41.87 1.61 -24.04
C PRO A 822 -41.12 2.85 -23.54
N LEU A 823 -40.26 2.75 -22.53
CA LEU A 823 -39.52 3.88 -21.96
C LEU A 823 -38.24 4.23 -22.70
N VAL A 824 -37.71 3.32 -23.54
CA VAL A 824 -36.48 3.53 -24.31
C VAL A 824 -36.55 4.86 -25.09
N TYR A 825 -35.53 5.68 -24.84
CA TYR A 825 -35.23 6.93 -25.53
C TYR A 825 -33.96 6.72 -26.37
N SER A 826 -33.74 7.58 -27.36
CA SER A 826 -32.52 7.58 -28.17
C SER A 826 -32.25 9.01 -28.63
N PRO A 827 -31.03 9.54 -28.44
CA PRO A 827 -30.73 10.92 -28.83
C PRO A 827 -30.69 11.05 -30.35
N ASP A 828 -31.33 12.08 -30.89
CA ASP A 828 -31.23 12.39 -32.32
C ASP A 828 -29.88 13.04 -32.66
N MET A 829 -29.60 13.19 -33.96
CA MET A 829 -28.30 13.73 -34.40
C MET A 829 -28.04 15.17 -33.96
N SER A 830 -29.08 15.95 -33.64
CA SER A 830 -28.93 17.31 -33.10
C SER A 830 -28.41 17.21 -31.67
N LEU A 831 -29.10 16.44 -30.83
CA LEU A 831 -28.72 16.23 -29.44
C LEU A 831 -27.34 15.59 -29.28
N GLN A 832 -26.96 14.64 -30.15
CA GLN A 832 -25.62 14.05 -30.17
C GLN A 832 -24.53 15.07 -30.54
N GLN A 833 -24.82 16.02 -31.44
CA GLN A 833 -23.89 17.09 -31.82
C GLN A 833 -23.81 18.20 -30.76
N GLU A 834 -24.91 18.54 -30.11
CA GLU A 834 -24.97 19.54 -29.03
C GLU A 834 -24.22 19.05 -27.78
N LEU A 835 -24.37 17.77 -27.41
CA LEU A 835 -23.60 17.14 -26.33
C LEU A 835 -22.10 17.07 -26.67
N LEU A 836 -21.73 16.70 -27.90
CA LEU A 836 -20.32 16.70 -28.32
C LEU A 836 -19.74 18.12 -28.29
N GLY A 837 -20.48 19.11 -28.81
CA GLY A 837 -20.09 20.52 -28.79
C GLY A 837 -19.81 21.03 -27.39
N PHE A 838 -20.68 20.71 -26.42
CA PHE A 838 -20.43 21.03 -25.01
C PHE A 838 -19.11 20.44 -24.49
N VAL A 839 -18.79 19.18 -24.83
CA VAL A 839 -17.50 18.57 -24.43
C VAL A 839 -16.32 19.30 -25.07
N MET A 840 -16.39 19.68 -26.35
CA MET A 840 -15.31 20.42 -27.01
C MET A 840 -15.10 21.81 -26.38
N ASP A 841 -16.19 22.53 -26.11
CA ASP A 841 -16.16 23.90 -25.57
C ASP A 841 -15.74 23.96 -24.08
N HIS A 842 -16.12 22.97 -23.25
CA HIS A 842 -16.02 23.06 -21.78
C HIS A 842 -15.06 22.05 -21.14
N VAL A 843 -14.59 21.02 -21.85
CA VAL A 843 -13.57 20.07 -21.36
C VAL A 843 -12.19 20.37 -21.96
N PHE A 844 -12.08 20.45 -23.29
CA PHE A 844 -10.80 20.56 -24.00
C PHE A 844 -10.27 22.00 -24.14
N ILE A 845 -10.28 22.75 -23.02
CA ILE A 845 -9.82 24.14 -22.91
C ILE A 845 -8.28 24.17 -22.83
N GLU A 846 -7.62 25.16 -23.42
CA GLU A 846 -6.17 25.38 -23.21
C GLU A 846 -5.93 25.99 -21.81
N GLN A 847 -4.86 25.55 -21.13
CA GLN A 847 -4.49 26.02 -19.80
C GLN A 847 -3.16 26.78 -19.91
N ASP A 848 -3.08 27.98 -19.32
CA ASP A 848 -1.88 28.80 -19.37
C ASP A 848 -0.81 28.23 -18.41
N ASP A 849 0.08 27.39 -18.95
CA ASP A 849 1.23 26.78 -18.23
C ASP A 849 2.15 27.82 -17.55
N GLU A 850 2.06 29.11 -17.91
CA GLU A 850 2.81 30.21 -17.28
C GLU A 850 2.29 30.59 -15.86
N SER A 851 1.18 30.00 -15.40
CA SER A 851 0.56 30.25 -14.08
C SER A 851 1.03 29.29 -12.96
N MET A 852 2.29 28.86 -13.02
CA MET A 852 2.92 27.89 -12.10
C MET A 852 3.65 28.50 -10.88
N ASP A 853 3.75 29.84 -10.80
CA ASP A 853 4.48 30.57 -9.74
C ASP A 853 3.53 31.28 -8.73
N GLY A 854 2.33 30.73 -8.47
CA GLY A 854 1.32 31.35 -7.59
C GLY A 854 0.54 30.37 -6.72
N ASP A 855 0.63 30.59 -5.39
CA ASP A 855 -0.20 30.21 -4.24
C ASP A 855 -0.88 28.81 -4.16
N GLU A 856 -0.81 28.18 -2.98
CA GLU A 856 -1.29 26.80 -2.75
C GLU A 856 -2.83 26.66 -2.82
N GLU A 857 -3.58 27.71 -2.45
CA GLU A 857 -5.03 27.81 -2.68
C GLU A 857 -5.37 27.63 -4.18
N ASP A 858 -4.49 28.05 -5.08
CA ASP A 858 -4.70 28.02 -6.52
C ASP A 858 -4.52 26.58 -7.07
N GLU A 859 -3.68 25.72 -6.46
CA GLU A 859 -3.59 24.29 -6.85
C GLU A 859 -4.85 23.50 -6.48
N ALA A 860 -5.42 23.72 -5.28
CA ALA A 860 -6.63 23.01 -4.84
C ALA A 860 -7.82 23.30 -5.77
N ASN A 861 -8.07 24.58 -6.07
CA ASN A 861 -9.10 25.02 -7.00
C ASN A 861 -8.87 24.47 -8.43
N LYS A 862 -7.62 24.45 -8.91
CA LYS A 862 -7.26 23.83 -10.21
C LYS A 862 -7.55 22.32 -10.24
N ILE A 863 -7.38 21.61 -9.12
CA ILE A 863 -7.70 20.17 -8.99
C ILE A 863 -9.21 19.94 -9.00
N GLU A 864 -10.01 20.71 -8.26
CA GLU A 864 -11.48 20.58 -8.26
C GLU A 864 -12.06 20.83 -9.66
N ALA A 865 -11.65 21.94 -10.31
CA ALA A 865 -12.05 22.26 -11.67
C ALA A 865 -11.61 21.21 -12.71
N LEU A 866 -10.51 20.48 -12.46
CA LEU A 866 -10.11 19.32 -13.26
C LEU A 866 -10.99 18.08 -12.98
N HIS A 867 -11.31 17.78 -11.71
CA HIS A 867 -12.23 16.70 -11.35
C HIS A 867 -13.61 16.89 -11.97
N LYS A 868 -14.18 18.11 -11.90
CA LYS A 868 -15.45 18.46 -12.54
C LYS A 868 -15.43 18.20 -14.05
N ARG A 869 -14.39 18.66 -14.75
CA ARG A 869 -14.22 18.40 -16.21
C ARG A 869 -13.98 16.91 -16.53
N ARG A 870 -13.31 16.16 -15.66
CA ARG A 870 -13.17 14.69 -15.77
C ARG A 870 -14.52 13.99 -15.65
N ASN A 871 -15.39 14.41 -14.73
CA ASN A 871 -16.75 13.86 -14.59
C ASN A 871 -17.60 14.13 -15.84
N LEU A 872 -17.59 15.36 -16.37
CA LEU A 872 -18.30 15.74 -17.61
C LEU A 872 -17.82 14.88 -18.81
N LEU A 873 -16.51 14.71 -18.98
CA LEU A 873 -15.95 13.86 -20.03
C LEU A 873 -16.33 12.38 -19.84
N ALA A 874 -16.29 11.86 -18.62
CA ALA A 874 -16.69 10.50 -18.30
C ALA A 874 -18.17 10.25 -18.62
N GLY A 875 -19.07 11.20 -18.30
CA GLY A 875 -20.49 11.16 -18.64
C GLY A 875 -20.75 10.90 -20.12
N PHE A 876 -20.11 11.69 -21.00
CA PHE A 876 -20.23 11.50 -22.44
C PHE A 876 -19.50 10.25 -22.96
N CYS A 877 -18.36 9.88 -22.36
CA CYS A 877 -17.66 8.64 -22.71
C CYS A 877 -18.47 7.38 -22.37
N LYS A 878 -19.27 7.38 -21.29
CA LYS A 878 -20.23 6.31 -20.98
C LYS A 878 -21.22 6.12 -22.14
N LEU A 879 -21.80 7.20 -22.68
CA LEU A 879 -22.73 7.15 -23.81
C LEU A 879 -22.14 6.50 -25.07
N ILE A 880 -20.85 6.73 -25.34
CA ILE A 880 -20.13 6.10 -26.47
C ILE A 880 -19.87 4.62 -26.18
N VAL A 881 -19.38 4.27 -24.99
CA VAL A 881 -19.04 2.89 -24.60
C VAL A 881 -20.26 1.98 -24.62
N TYR A 882 -21.40 2.46 -24.13
CA TYR A 882 -22.68 1.73 -24.10
C TYR A 882 -23.54 1.90 -25.36
N ASN A 883 -22.99 2.50 -26.44
CA ASN A 883 -23.64 2.64 -27.75
C ASN A 883 -25.02 3.36 -27.66
N VAL A 884 -25.07 4.45 -26.89
CA VAL A 884 -26.19 5.40 -26.82
C VAL A 884 -25.98 6.57 -27.81
N VAL A 885 -24.71 6.93 -28.03
CA VAL A 885 -24.21 7.90 -29.02
C VAL A 885 -23.36 7.13 -30.05
N ASP A 886 -23.35 7.57 -31.31
CA ASP A 886 -22.59 6.92 -32.37
C ASP A 886 -21.07 6.88 -32.06
N MET A 887 -20.44 5.72 -32.24
CA MET A 887 -19.00 5.51 -31.96
C MET A 887 -18.07 6.41 -32.80
N SER A 888 -18.56 7.02 -33.89
CA SER A 888 -17.82 8.04 -34.64
C SER A 888 -17.58 9.33 -33.84
N SER A 889 -18.46 9.68 -32.91
CA SER A 889 -18.31 10.86 -32.03
C SER A 889 -17.11 10.73 -31.07
N GLY A 890 -16.61 9.51 -30.87
CA GLY A 890 -15.35 9.29 -30.17
C GLY A 890 -14.11 9.77 -30.94
N ALA A 891 -14.21 10.10 -32.23
CA ALA A 891 -13.07 10.53 -33.03
C ALA A 891 -12.51 11.87 -32.52
N ASP A 892 -13.40 12.82 -32.23
CA ASP A 892 -13.07 14.13 -31.68
C ASP A 892 -12.59 14.07 -30.23
N ILE A 893 -12.83 12.97 -29.50
CA ILE A 893 -12.26 12.73 -28.17
C ILE A 893 -10.86 12.11 -28.30
N PHE A 894 -10.71 11.05 -29.10
CA PHE A 894 -9.46 10.30 -29.20
C PHE A 894 -8.33 11.16 -29.76
N LYS A 895 -8.61 12.15 -30.63
CA LYS A 895 -7.59 13.10 -31.11
C LYS A 895 -6.89 13.88 -29.99
N HIS A 896 -7.57 14.12 -28.86
CA HIS A 896 -7.04 14.84 -27.71
C HIS A 896 -6.20 13.98 -26.75
N TYR A 897 -6.10 12.66 -26.97
CA TYR A 897 -5.40 11.70 -26.10
C TYR A 897 -3.97 12.10 -25.71
N MET A 898 -3.23 12.75 -26.62
CA MET A 898 -1.87 13.23 -26.31
C MET A 898 -1.82 14.66 -25.77
N LYS A 899 -2.64 15.58 -26.28
CA LYS A 899 -2.64 16.99 -25.82
C LYS A 899 -3.04 17.09 -24.35
N TYR A 900 -4.02 16.28 -23.92
CA TYR A 900 -4.53 16.27 -22.55
C TYR A 900 -4.20 14.96 -21.81
N TYR A 901 -3.02 14.39 -22.04
CA TYR A 901 -2.65 13.09 -21.48
C TYR A 901 -2.64 13.05 -19.94
N ASN A 902 -2.21 14.13 -19.28
CA ASN A 902 -2.16 14.23 -17.82
C ASN A 902 -3.56 14.36 -17.20
N ASP A 903 -4.47 15.06 -17.88
CA ASP A 903 -5.78 15.48 -17.37
C ASP A 903 -6.87 14.45 -17.67
N TYR A 904 -6.85 13.86 -18.88
CA TYR A 904 -7.91 12.99 -19.40
C TYR A 904 -7.39 11.67 -20.01
N GLY A 905 -6.07 11.45 -20.04
CA GLY A 905 -5.46 10.34 -20.77
C GLY A 905 -5.84 8.94 -20.27
N ASP A 906 -6.25 8.79 -19.01
CA ASP A 906 -6.81 7.54 -18.47
C ASP A 906 -8.25 7.29 -18.95
N ILE A 907 -9.12 8.31 -18.83
CA ILE A 907 -10.52 8.25 -19.31
C ILE A 907 -10.58 7.94 -20.80
N ILE A 908 -9.78 8.64 -21.61
CA ILE A 908 -9.71 8.45 -23.07
C ILE A 908 -9.16 7.06 -23.42
N LYS A 909 -8.15 6.57 -22.68
CA LYS A 909 -7.56 5.24 -22.88
C LYS A 909 -8.55 4.11 -22.57
N GLU A 910 -9.35 4.22 -21.52
CA GLU A 910 -10.34 3.18 -21.20
C GLU A 910 -11.57 3.25 -22.12
N THR A 911 -11.98 4.44 -22.55
CA THR A 911 -12.99 4.61 -23.61
C THR A 911 -12.57 3.91 -24.91
N LEU A 912 -11.31 4.10 -25.34
CA LEU A 912 -10.70 3.37 -26.45
C LEU A 912 -10.65 1.86 -26.16
N SER A 913 -10.28 1.47 -24.94
CA SER A 913 -10.20 0.07 -24.52
C SER A 913 -11.53 -0.66 -24.61
N LYS A 914 -12.62 -0.03 -24.16
CA LYS A 914 -13.99 -0.59 -24.12
C LYS A 914 -14.65 -0.57 -25.50
N THR A 915 -14.55 0.54 -26.26
CA THR A 915 -15.05 0.59 -27.65
C THR A 915 -14.41 -0.49 -28.54
N ARG A 916 -13.10 -0.73 -28.40
CA ARG A 916 -12.38 -1.83 -29.06
C ARG A 916 -12.79 -3.23 -28.58
N GLN A 917 -13.34 -3.38 -27.38
CA GLN A 917 -13.93 -4.64 -26.91
C GLN A 917 -15.32 -4.87 -27.52
N THR A 918 -16.13 -3.82 -27.65
CA THR A 918 -17.46 -3.86 -28.28
C THR A 918 -17.38 -4.09 -29.79
N ASP A 919 -16.66 -3.25 -30.53
CA ASP A 919 -16.38 -3.43 -31.96
C ASP A 919 -14.97 -2.96 -32.32
N LYS A 920 -14.10 -3.93 -32.65
CA LYS A 920 -12.72 -3.68 -33.07
C LYS A 920 -12.62 -2.93 -34.40
N ILE A 921 -13.51 -3.21 -35.35
CA ILE A 921 -13.47 -2.65 -36.70
C ILE A 921 -13.97 -1.21 -36.65
N GLN A 922 -15.10 -0.96 -35.98
CA GLN A 922 -15.61 0.41 -35.83
C GLN A 922 -14.69 1.26 -34.96
N CYS A 923 -14.13 0.73 -33.87
CA CYS A 923 -13.10 1.44 -33.09
C CYS A 923 -11.89 1.82 -33.95
N ALA A 924 -11.39 0.91 -34.81
CA ALA A 924 -10.29 1.22 -35.73
C ALA A 924 -10.65 2.26 -36.81
N LYS A 925 -11.93 2.34 -37.21
CA LYS A 925 -12.46 3.41 -38.08
C LYS A 925 -12.52 4.75 -37.35
N THR A 926 -12.99 4.79 -36.11
CA THR A 926 -12.98 6.00 -35.27
C THR A 926 -11.55 6.49 -35.04
N LEU A 927 -10.58 5.60 -34.76
CA LEU A 927 -9.18 5.96 -34.55
C LEU A 927 -8.50 6.55 -35.80
N ILE A 928 -8.80 6.05 -37.01
CA ILE A 928 -8.28 6.68 -38.22
C ILE A 928 -9.00 8.00 -38.54
N LEU A 929 -10.29 8.12 -38.21
CA LEU A 929 -11.04 9.38 -38.32
C LEU A 929 -10.44 10.49 -37.45
N SER A 930 -10.03 10.20 -36.21
CA SER A 930 -9.30 11.15 -35.34
C SER A 930 -8.03 11.70 -35.99
N LEU A 931 -7.25 10.83 -36.64
CA LEU A 931 -6.02 11.21 -37.33
C LEU A 931 -6.32 12.01 -38.62
N GLN A 932 -7.41 11.68 -39.31
CA GLN A 932 -7.91 12.42 -40.47
C GLN A 932 -8.44 13.82 -40.10
N GLN A 933 -9.03 13.98 -38.90
CA GLN A 933 -9.44 15.27 -38.35
C GLN A 933 -8.22 16.14 -38.04
N LEU A 934 -7.28 15.65 -37.22
CA LEU A 934 -6.03 16.39 -36.90
C LEU A 934 -5.22 16.78 -38.14
N PHE A 935 -5.12 15.87 -39.13
CA PHE A 935 -4.42 16.18 -40.37
C PHE A 935 -5.18 17.18 -41.25
N HIS A 936 -6.51 17.24 -41.14
CA HIS A 936 -7.31 18.27 -41.81
C HIS A 936 -7.23 19.64 -41.11
N GLU A 937 -7.21 19.66 -39.77
CA GLU A 937 -6.97 20.85 -38.94
C GLU A 937 -5.61 21.47 -39.31
N LEU A 938 -4.54 20.67 -39.34
CA LEU A 938 -3.20 21.08 -39.79
C LEU A 938 -3.16 21.60 -41.25
N LEU A 939 -4.02 21.08 -42.14
CA LEU A 939 -4.18 21.55 -43.53
C LEU A 939 -4.97 22.87 -43.63
N GLN A 940 -5.81 23.22 -42.66
CA GLN A 940 -6.50 24.52 -42.62
C GLN A 940 -5.57 25.63 -42.12
N GLU A 941 -4.74 25.32 -41.11
CA GLU A 941 -3.68 26.22 -40.63
C GLU A 941 -2.58 26.43 -41.69
N THR A 942 -2.13 25.34 -42.32
CA THR A 942 -1.05 25.37 -43.31
C THR A 942 -1.60 25.67 -44.70
N SER A 943 -1.60 26.94 -45.10
CA SER A 943 -2.06 27.42 -46.43
C SER A 943 -1.29 26.88 -47.67
N SER A 944 -0.38 25.91 -47.50
CA SER A 944 0.32 25.19 -48.58
C SER A 944 0.67 23.76 -48.11
N MET A 945 1.53 23.02 -48.84
CA MET A 945 1.79 21.61 -48.50
C MET A 945 2.40 21.43 -47.10
N VAL A 946 1.82 20.50 -46.33
CA VAL A 946 2.22 20.19 -44.94
C VAL A 946 3.72 19.89 -44.84
N GLU A 947 4.42 20.64 -44.00
CA GLU A 947 5.83 20.38 -43.73
C GLU A 947 5.98 19.16 -42.81
N ARG A 948 6.54 18.07 -43.36
CA ARG A 948 6.69 16.78 -42.64
C ARG A 948 7.72 16.82 -41.51
N SER A 949 8.55 17.85 -41.44
CA SER A 949 9.47 18.15 -40.34
C SER A 949 8.83 18.97 -39.21
N SER A 950 7.61 19.51 -39.38
CA SER A 950 6.93 20.30 -38.36
C SER A 950 6.64 19.51 -37.07
N SER A 951 6.64 20.19 -35.94
CA SER A 951 6.28 19.62 -34.63
C SER A 951 4.84 19.07 -34.65
N ALA A 952 3.90 19.80 -35.22
CA ALA A 952 2.49 19.40 -35.34
C ALA A 952 2.32 18.09 -36.12
N PHE A 953 2.94 17.95 -37.31
CA PHE A 953 2.88 16.71 -38.08
C PHE A 953 3.49 15.52 -37.32
N ASN A 954 4.62 15.74 -36.63
CA ASN A 954 5.26 14.70 -35.83
C ASN A 954 4.45 14.32 -34.57
N ALA A 955 3.68 15.25 -33.98
CA ALA A 955 2.76 14.94 -32.89
C ALA A 955 1.61 14.01 -33.34
N ILE A 956 1.00 14.28 -34.51
CA ILE A 956 -0.03 13.40 -35.10
C ILE A 956 0.57 12.01 -35.42
N LYS A 957 1.82 11.96 -35.88
CA LYS A 957 2.53 10.71 -36.15
C LYS A 957 2.85 9.90 -34.88
N GLU A 958 3.28 10.55 -33.79
CA GLU A 958 3.47 9.89 -32.48
C GLU A 958 2.14 9.39 -31.91
N LEU A 959 1.03 10.14 -32.08
CA LEU A 959 -0.30 9.69 -31.71
C LEU A 959 -0.71 8.43 -32.49
N ALA A 960 -0.47 8.39 -33.81
CA ALA A 960 -0.69 7.22 -34.63
C ALA A 960 0.17 6.02 -34.20
N ARG A 961 1.44 6.23 -33.82
CA ARG A 961 2.30 5.20 -33.25
C ARG A 961 1.73 4.65 -31.93
N ARG A 962 1.21 5.51 -31.04
CA ARG A 962 0.53 5.09 -29.80
C ARG A 962 -0.75 4.31 -30.08
N PHE A 963 -1.60 4.75 -31.02
CA PHE A 963 -2.77 4.02 -31.47
C PHE A 963 -2.42 2.65 -32.07
N SER A 964 -1.33 2.55 -32.84
CA SER A 964 -0.82 1.29 -33.40
C SER A 964 -0.54 0.25 -32.29
N LEU A 965 0.03 0.67 -31.15
CA LEU A 965 0.26 -0.21 -30.00
C LEU A 965 -1.04 -0.79 -29.40
N THR A 966 -2.18 -0.11 -29.52
CA THR A 966 -3.47 -0.57 -28.93
C THR A 966 -4.03 -1.84 -29.57
N PHE A 967 -3.53 -2.25 -30.75
CA PHE A 967 -3.86 -3.53 -31.39
C PHE A 967 -3.07 -4.73 -30.84
N GLY A 968 -2.15 -4.50 -29.88
CA GLY A 968 -1.42 -5.54 -29.16
C GLY A 968 -0.35 -6.27 -30.00
N LEU A 969 -0.04 -7.50 -29.60
CA LEU A 969 0.89 -8.41 -30.30
C LEU A 969 0.16 -9.53 -31.07
N ASP A 970 -1.07 -9.87 -30.68
CA ASP A 970 -1.90 -10.88 -31.36
C ASP A 970 -2.55 -10.29 -32.61
N GLN A 971 -1.74 -10.16 -33.67
CA GLN A 971 -2.18 -9.67 -34.99
C GLN A 971 -3.38 -10.46 -35.53
N GLN A 972 -3.52 -11.74 -35.18
CA GLN A 972 -4.59 -12.59 -35.71
C GLN A 972 -5.97 -12.23 -35.11
N LYS A 973 -6.02 -11.68 -33.87
CA LYS A 973 -7.24 -11.16 -33.25
C LYS A 973 -7.64 -9.74 -33.70
N THR A 974 -6.77 -9.02 -34.41
CA THR A 974 -6.97 -7.61 -34.84
C THR A 974 -6.86 -7.40 -36.35
N ARG A 975 -6.46 -8.43 -37.11
CA ARG A 975 -6.33 -8.50 -38.57
C ARG A 975 -7.31 -7.63 -39.36
N GLU A 976 -8.60 -7.87 -39.20
CA GLU A 976 -9.65 -7.24 -40.03
C GLU A 976 -9.83 -5.76 -39.71
N ALA A 977 -9.67 -5.38 -38.44
CA ALA A 977 -9.72 -3.99 -37.99
C ALA A 977 -8.54 -3.17 -38.53
N VAL A 978 -7.32 -3.70 -38.44
CA VAL A 978 -6.12 -3.05 -39.00
C VAL A 978 -6.20 -2.99 -40.55
N ALA A 979 -6.73 -4.04 -41.19
CA ALA A 979 -6.95 -4.04 -42.64
C ALA A 979 -8.08 -3.10 -43.11
N ALA A 980 -9.05 -2.77 -42.24
CA ALA A 980 -10.05 -1.74 -42.50
C ALA A 980 -9.46 -0.34 -42.34
N LEU A 981 -8.76 -0.08 -41.21
CA LEU A 981 -8.03 1.16 -40.95
C LEU A 981 -7.13 1.58 -42.11
N HIS A 982 -6.41 0.63 -42.71
CA HIS A 982 -5.56 0.90 -43.87
C HIS A 982 -6.34 1.22 -45.16
N LYS A 983 -7.55 0.70 -45.37
CA LYS A 983 -8.38 1.06 -46.53
C LYS A 983 -8.94 2.46 -46.38
N ASP A 984 -9.60 2.73 -45.26
CA ASP A 984 -10.18 4.03 -44.93
C ASP A 984 -9.11 5.15 -44.94
N GLY A 985 -7.87 4.84 -44.51
CA GLY A 985 -6.73 5.75 -44.63
C GLY A 985 -6.23 5.98 -46.07
N ILE A 986 -6.19 4.94 -46.91
CA ILE A 986 -5.87 5.06 -48.34
C ILE A 986 -6.95 5.89 -49.06
N ASP A 987 -8.22 5.60 -48.80
CA ASP A 987 -9.35 6.29 -49.41
C ASP A 987 -9.31 7.80 -49.09
N TYR A 988 -8.97 8.17 -47.85
CA TYR A 988 -8.75 9.58 -47.45
C TYR A 988 -7.56 10.23 -48.17
N THR A 989 -6.43 9.52 -48.32
CA THR A 989 -5.25 10.03 -49.03
C THR A 989 -5.54 10.41 -50.49
N PHE A 990 -6.40 9.65 -51.18
CA PHE A 990 -6.70 9.86 -52.60
C PHE A 990 -8.07 10.52 -52.86
N LYS A 991 -8.79 10.91 -51.81
CA LYS A 991 -10.10 11.58 -51.87
C LYS A 991 -10.08 12.87 -52.70
N ASP A 992 -9.10 13.73 -52.43
CA ASP A 992 -9.04 15.10 -52.95
C ASP A 992 -7.84 15.26 -53.92
N PRO A 993 -8.07 15.32 -55.25
CA PRO A 993 -7.00 15.43 -56.24
C PRO A 993 -6.36 16.83 -56.24
N ASN A 994 -5.09 16.91 -56.64
CA ASN A 994 -4.37 18.19 -56.62
C ASN A 994 -4.98 19.20 -57.62
N PRO A 995 -5.31 20.44 -57.21
CA PRO A 995 -5.86 21.47 -58.09
C PRO A 995 -4.96 21.82 -59.30
N ASN A 996 -3.65 21.60 -59.20
CA ASN A 996 -2.69 21.83 -60.28
C ASN A 996 -2.65 20.68 -61.31
N GLY A 997 -3.48 19.64 -61.12
CA GLY A 997 -3.65 18.52 -62.04
C GLY A 997 -2.90 17.24 -61.64
N PRO A 998 -3.13 16.12 -62.37
CA PRO A 998 -2.63 14.78 -62.02
C PRO A 998 -1.11 14.61 -62.11
N SER A 999 -0.38 15.64 -62.54
CA SER A 999 1.09 15.71 -62.51
C SER A 999 1.67 16.07 -61.14
N PHE A 1000 0.82 16.40 -60.17
CA PHE A 1000 1.20 16.81 -58.81
C PHE A 1000 0.64 15.82 -57.77
N PRO A 1001 1.30 15.65 -56.61
CA PRO A 1001 0.85 14.72 -55.57
C PRO A 1001 -0.50 15.13 -54.98
N PRO A 1002 -1.40 14.18 -54.63
CA PRO A 1002 -2.66 14.45 -53.94
C PRO A 1002 -2.48 15.32 -52.69
N VAL A 1003 -3.48 16.12 -52.35
CA VAL A 1003 -3.41 17.06 -51.20
C VAL A 1003 -3.08 16.31 -49.91
N ASN A 1004 -3.70 15.14 -49.73
CA ASN A 1004 -3.59 14.34 -48.51
C ASN A 1004 -2.45 13.29 -48.56
N LEU A 1005 -1.46 13.43 -49.46
CA LEU A 1005 -0.42 12.40 -49.66
C LEU A 1005 0.48 12.18 -48.43
N ALA A 1006 0.76 13.22 -47.65
CA ALA A 1006 1.56 13.11 -46.43
C ALA A 1006 0.91 12.24 -45.34
N PHE A 1007 -0.41 12.02 -45.39
CA PHE A 1007 -1.11 11.12 -44.47
C PHE A 1007 -0.61 9.67 -44.53
N LEU A 1008 0.04 9.25 -45.63
CA LEU A 1008 0.64 7.92 -45.73
C LEU A 1008 1.84 7.71 -44.78
N ASP A 1009 2.57 8.77 -44.41
CA ASP A 1009 3.64 8.67 -43.41
C ASP A 1009 3.06 8.42 -42.00
N ILE A 1010 1.88 8.97 -41.69
CA ILE A 1010 1.13 8.70 -40.44
C ILE A 1010 0.56 7.28 -40.48
N LEU A 1011 -0.05 6.88 -41.62
CA LEU A 1011 -0.61 5.55 -41.82
C LEU A 1011 0.45 4.44 -41.77
N SER A 1012 1.72 4.76 -42.04
CA SER A 1012 2.83 3.80 -42.02
C SER A 1012 3.07 3.17 -40.64
N GLU A 1013 2.77 3.87 -39.54
CA GLU A 1013 2.96 3.38 -38.16
C GLU A 1013 2.10 2.14 -37.83
N PHE A 1014 0.95 1.99 -38.50
CA PHE A 1014 0.06 0.82 -38.38
C PHE A 1014 0.51 -0.38 -39.21
N SER A 1015 1.35 -0.17 -40.24
CA SER A 1015 1.75 -1.23 -41.18
C SER A 1015 2.61 -2.34 -40.54
N SER A 1016 3.14 -2.09 -39.35
CA SER A 1016 3.82 -3.07 -38.48
C SER A 1016 2.86 -4.12 -37.87
N LYS A 1017 1.55 -3.82 -37.82
CA LYS A 1017 0.50 -4.69 -37.24
C LYS A 1017 -0.23 -5.55 -38.28
N LEU A 1018 -0.03 -5.30 -39.58
CA LEU A 1018 -0.54 -6.17 -40.66
C LEU A 1018 0.26 -7.47 -40.77
N LEU A 1019 -0.44 -8.59 -40.93
CA LEU A 1019 0.19 -9.88 -41.28
C LEU A 1019 0.74 -9.84 -42.72
N ARG A 1020 1.74 -10.69 -43.01
CA ARG A 1020 2.35 -10.87 -44.35
C ARG A 1020 1.34 -11.11 -45.48
N GLN A 1021 0.17 -11.70 -45.18
CA GLN A 1021 -0.93 -11.87 -46.13
C GLN A 1021 -1.64 -10.55 -46.43
N ASP A 1022 -2.05 -9.83 -45.38
CA ASP A 1022 -2.89 -8.63 -45.51
C ASP A 1022 -2.09 -7.43 -46.02
N LYS A 1023 -0.77 -7.39 -45.80
CA LYS A 1023 0.12 -6.47 -46.52
C LYS A 1023 -0.04 -6.57 -48.05
N ARG A 1024 -0.21 -7.79 -48.61
CA ARG A 1024 -0.51 -7.98 -50.05
C ARG A 1024 -1.90 -7.44 -50.41
N THR A 1025 -2.90 -7.71 -49.58
CA THR A 1025 -4.29 -7.26 -49.81
C THR A 1025 -4.41 -5.72 -49.77
N VAL A 1026 -3.71 -5.07 -48.86
CA VAL A 1026 -3.65 -3.60 -48.71
C VAL A 1026 -2.82 -2.98 -49.84
N HIS A 1027 -1.71 -3.60 -50.25
CA HIS A 1027 -0.91 -3.16 -51.40
C HIS A 1027 -1.71 -3.26 -52.72
N ALA A 1028 -2.39 -4.38 -52.97
CA ALA A 1028 -3.31 -4.53 -54.11
C ALA A 1028 -4.60 -3.68 -54.01
N TYR A 1029 -4.87 -3.06 -52.86
CA TYR A 1029 -5.89 -2.03 -52.72
C TYR A 1029 -5.32 -0.65 -53.08
N LEU A 1030 -4.14 -0.31 -52.56
CA LEU A 1030 -3.38 0.91 -52.88
C LEU A 1030 -3.14 1.05 -54.39
N GLU A 1031 -2.75 -0.02 -55.08
CA GLU A 1031 -2.46 0.00 -56.52
C GLU A 1031 -3.68 0.40 -57.40
N LYS A 1032 -4.92 0.33 -56.88
CA LYS A 1032 -6.11 0.82 -57.60
C LYS A 1032 -6.17 2.34 -57.73
N PHE A 1033 -5.44 3.07 -56.89
CA PHE A 1033 -5.37 4.53 -56.86
C PHE A 1033 -4.11 5.08 -57.54
N LEU A 1034 -3.18 4.20 -57.95
CA LEU A 1034 -1.92 4.59 -58.56
C LEU A 1034 -2.02 4.59 -60.08
N VAL A 1035 -1.80 5.75 -60.69
CA VAL A 1035 -1.47 5.87 -62.12
C VAL A 1035 0.00 5.52 -62.31
N ASP A 1036 0.38 4.91 -63.45
CA ASP A 1036 1.77 4.51 -63.74
C ASP A 1036 2.79 5.62 -63.46
N LEU A 1037 2.45 6.85 -63.87
CA LEU A 1037 3.25 8.08 -63.70
C LEU A 1037 3.49 8.48 -62.23
N MET A 1038 2.76 7.90 -61.27
CA MET A 1038 2.94 8.11 -59.82
C MET A 1038 3.87 7.04 -59.22
N ALA A 1039 3.87 5.82 -59.76
CA ALA A 1039 4.69 4.71 -59.26
C ALA A 1039 6.19 4.85 -59.62
N GLU A 1040 6.48 5.51 -60.73
CA GLU A 1040 7.84 5.76 -61.24
C GLU A 1040 8.55 6.96 -60.59
N ARG A 1041 7.82 7.90 -59.99
CA ARG A 1041 8.40 9.12 -59.39
C ARG A 1041 9.21 8.85 -58.13
N ARG A 1042 10.22 9.71 -57.91
CA ARG A 1042 11.22 9.61 -56.83
C ARG A 1042 11.59 10.95 -56.19
N GLU A 1043 10.82 12.01 -56.45
CA GLU A 1043 11.01 13.33 -55.86
C GLU A 1043 10.54 13.31 -54.39
N ASP A 1044 11.15 14.13 -53.51
CA ASP A 1044 10.92 14.06 -52.04
C ASP A 1044 9.45 14.27 -51.62
N VAL A 1045 8.65 14.95 -52.44
CA VAL A 1045 7.21 15.16 -52.22
C VAL A 1045 6.40 13.87 -52.36
N TRP A 1046 6.93 12.85 -53.06
CA TRP A 1046 6.33 11.52 -53.19
C TRP A 1046 6.87 10.51 -52.17
N LEU A 1047 7.80 10.92 -51.31
CA LEU A 1047 8.41 10.04 -50.31
C LEU A 1047 7.40 9.33 -49.38
N PRO A 1048 6.27 9.92 -48.94
CA PRO A 1048 5.27 9.22 -48.11
C PRO A 1048 4.70 7.97 -48.79
N LEU A 1049 4.42 8.06 -50.10
CA LEU A 1049 3.94 6.93 -50.90
C LEU A 1049 5.01 5.85 -51.06
N ILE A 1050 6.27 6.25 -51.24
CA ILE A 1050 7.40 5.33 -51.37
C ILE A 1050 7.64 4.61 -50.04
N ALA A 1051 7.65 5.33 -48.92
CA ALA A 1051 7.81 4.78 -47.57
C ALA A 1051 6.69 3.79 -47.21
N TYR A 1052 5.43 4.18 -47.40
CA TYR A 1052 4.28 3.31 -47.13
C TYR A 1052 4.22 2.09 -48.06
N ARG A 1053 4.51 2.24 -49.36
CA ARG A 1053 4.60 1.09 -50.28
C ARG A 1053 5.73 0.14 -49.86
N ASN A 1054 6.87 0.66 -49.41
CA ASN A 1054 7.99 -0.14 -48.91
C ASN A 1054 7.64 -0.86 -47.59
N SER A 1055 6.89 -0.25 -46.68
CA SER A 1055 6.47 -0.91 -45.42
C SER A 1055 5.45 -2.03 -45.65
N LEU A 1056 4.68 -1.99 -46.74
CA LEU A 1056 3.85 -3.11 -47.21
C LEU A 1056 4.66 -4.19 -47.96
N LEU A 1057 5.68 -3.81 -48.72
CA LEU A 1057 6.52 -4.75 -49.49
C LEU A 1057 7.58 -5.48 -48.64
N THR A 1058 8.03 -4.91 -47.51
CA THR A 1058 9.01 -5.54 -46.63
C THR A 1058 8.48 -6.87 -46.06
N GLY A 1059 9.20 -7.95 -46.38
CA GLY A 1059 8.85 -9.33 -46.07
C GLY A 1059 8.10 -10.07 -47.20
N ILE A 1060 7.77 -9.45 -48.33
CA ILE A 1060 7.15 -10.16 -49.47
C ILE A 1060 8.21 -10.91 -50.31
N THR A 1061 9.42 -10.37 -50.45
CA THR A 1061 10.39 -10.66 -51.52
C THR A 1061 11.20 -11.96 -51.44
N ASP A 1062 11.28 -12.61 -50.27
CA ASP A 1062 12.40 -13.53 -50.00
C ASP A 1062 12.20 -15.00 -50.46
N ASP A 1063 11.01 -15.35 -50.97
CA ASP A 1063 10.67 -16.72 -51.43
C ASP A 1063 10.79 -16.93 -52.96
N ASP A 1064 10.56 -15.90 -53.78
CA ASP A 1064 10.34 -16.03 -55.24
C ASP A 1064 11.61 -16.30 -56.08
N ARG A 1065 12.70 -16.79 -55.46
CA ARG A 1065 14.00 -16.98 -56.12
C ARG A 1065 14.57 -18.40 -56.16
N MET A 1066 13.90 -19.41 -55.59
CA MET A 1066 14.41 -20.81 -55.57
C MET A 1066 13.40 -21.88 -56.01
N SER A 1067 12.81 -21.69 -57.20
CA SER A 1067 12.40 -22.78 -58.09
C SER A 1067 12.57 -22.30 -59.55
N VAL A 1068 12.84 -23.09 -60.59
CA VAL A 1068 12.57 -24.52 -60.87
C VAL A 1068 13.78 -25.17 -61.59
N THR A 1069 13.76 -26.50 -61.75
CA THR A 1069 14.55 -27.41 -62.62
C THR A 1069 15.69 -28.23 -61.98
N SER A 1070 15.92 -29.51 -62.33
CA SER A 1070 15.01 -30.68 -62.34
C SER A 1070 15.74 -31.97 -62.76
N GLY A 1071 15.73 -33.00 -61.91
CA GLY A 1071 15.83 -34.42 -62.30
C GLY A 1071 17.22 -35.01 -62.62
N GLY A 1072 17.53 -36.15 -61.97
CA GLY A 1072 18.69 -37.01 -62.29
C GLY A 1072 18.80 -38.17 -61.30
N SER A 1073 18.82 -39.42 -61.76
CA SER A 1073 18.44 -40.58 -60.92
C SER A 1073 19.57 -41.49 -60.42
N SER A 1074 19.44 -41.85 -59.13
CA SER A 1074 19.68 -43.19 -58.54
C SER A 1074 21.07 -43.86 -58.57
N LYS A 1075 21.69 -43.98 -57.38
CA LYS A 1075 22.17 -45.23 -56.71
C LYS A 1075 22.92 -44.89 -55.40
N GLY A 1076 22.83 -45.66 -54.31
CA GLY A 1076 21.96 -46.81 -54.09
C GLY A 1076 22.38 -47.85 -53.03
N SER A 1077 22.97 -47.51 -51.87
CA SER A 1077 23.25 -48.49 -50.78
C SER A 1077 23.64 -47.84 -49.44
N GLY A 1078 23.25 -48.43 -48.30
CA GLY A 1078 23.91 -48.18 -47.00
C GLY A 1078 23.10 -47.51 -45.87
N ALA A 1079 21.84 -47.90 -45.62
CA ALA A 1079 21.02 -47.29 -44.57
C ALA A 1079 21.02 -48.05 -43.23
N ARG A 1080 21.51 -47.42 -42.16
CA ARG A 1080 20.86 -47.24 -40.83
C ARG A 1080 21.80 -46.41 -39.91
N ASN A 1081 21.44 -45.23 -39.39
CA ASN A 1081 20.35 -44.86 -38.45
C ASN A 1081 20.51 -45.53 -37.07
N ARG A 1082 20.35 -44.85 -35.93
CA ARG A 1082 19.68 -43.56 -35.57
C ARG A 1082 20.28 -43.09 -34.19
N ARG A 1083 19.90 -42.00 -33.48
CA ARG A 1083 18.66 -41.21 -33.52
C ARG A 1083 18.78 -39.77 -32.96
N ASP A 1084 18.01 -38.90 -33.61
CA ASP A 1084 17.25 -37.71 -33.18
C ASP A 1084 17.13 -37.38 -31.67
N LYS A 1085 16.96 -36.08 -31.36
CA LYS A 1085 16.02 -35.67 -30.30
C LYS A 1085 15.27 -34.37 -30.66
N ALA A 1086 13.95 -34.48 -30.74
CA ALA A 1086 13.00 -33.37 -30.79
C ALA A 1086 11.79 -33.73 -29.89
N MET A 1087 10.99 -32.73 -29.52
CA MET A 1087 9.72 -32.73 -28.78
C MET A 1087 9.10 -34.09 -28.36
N CYS A 1088 8.62 -34.18 -27.12
CA CYS A 1088 7.19 -34.07 -26.78
C CYS A 1088 6.94 -34.35 -25.28
N ALA A 1089 5.74 -34.01 -24.78
CA ALA A 1089 5.23 -34.50 -23.51
C ALA A 1089 4.89 -36.00 -23.58
N ARG A 1090 4.83 -36.68 -22.42
CA ARG A 1090 4.24 -38.03 -22.33
C ARG A 1090 3.44 -38.20 -21.04
N ARG A 1091 2.11 -38.08 -21.13
CA ARG A 1091 1.19 -38.69 -20.15
C ARG A 1091 1.15 -40.22 -20.39
N ARG A 1092 0.47 -40.96 -19.52
CA ARG A 1092 0.59 -42.43 -19.46
C ARG A 1092 0.13 -43.14 -20.73
N GLN A 1093 0.73 -44.31 -20.94
CA GLN A 1093 0.57 -45.23 -22.05
C GLN A 1093 -0.48 -46.30 -21.72
N ASN A 1094 -1.24 -46.72 -22.72
CA ASN A 1094 -1.93 -48.01 -22.82
C ASN A 1094 -1.89 -48.40 -24.30
N ASP A 1095 -1.65 -49.67 -24.61
CA ASP A 1095 -1.47 -50.18 -25.97
C ASP A 1095 -2.42 -51.36 -26.25
N GLU A 1096 -2.39 -51.82 -27.51
CA GLU A 1096 -2.88 -53.12 -28.03
C GLU A 1096 -4.40 -53.28 -28.33
N GLU A 1097 -4.68 -53.07 -29.63
CA GLU A 1097 -5.35 -53.99 -30.57
C GLU A 1097 -6.89 -54.02 -30.81
N SER A 1098 -7.16 -54.27 -32.10
CA SER A 1098 -8.27 -55.08 -32.65
C SER A 1098 -9.57 -54.42 -33.18
N SER A 1099 -9.53 -54.18 -34.50
CA SER A 1099 -10.58 -54.55 -35.49
C SER A 1099 -11.76 -53.59 -35.79
N ASP A 1100 -12.02 -53.51 -37.10
CA ASP A 1100 -13.19 -53.06 -37.90
C ASP A 1100 -14.22 -52.02 -37.36
N GLY A 1101 -14.63 -51.02 -38.16
CA GLY A 1101 -14.18 -50.64 -39.51
C GLY A 1101 -15.25 -49.95 -40.35
N SER A 1102 -14.86 -49.51 -41.57
CA SER A 1102 -15.72 -49.32 -42.76
C SER A 1102 -16.79 -48.20 -42.76
N TRP A 1103 -17.11 -47.49 -43.86
CA TRP A 1103 -16.41 -47.06 -45.10
C TRP A 1103 -17.33 -45.95 -45.69
N VAL A 1104 -16.81 -44.76 -46.08
CA VAL A 1104 -17.50 -43.72 -46.90
C VAL A 1104 -18.76 -43.06 -46.25
N GLY A 1105 -19.09 -41.78 -46.46
CA GLY A 1105 -18.35 -40.66 -47.07
C GLY A 1105 -19.26 -39.60 -47.75
N ARG A 1106 -18.77 -38.35 -47.79
CA ARG A 1106 -19.22 -37.18 -48.59
C ARG A 1106 -20.56 -36.46 -48.29
N ASP A 1107 -20.45 -35.13 -48.37
CA ASP A 1107 -21.37 -34.12 -48.93
C ASP A 1107 -22.81 -33.93 -48.38
N GLU A 1108 -22.95 -33.01 -47.40
CA GLU A 1108 -23.97 -31.90 -47.29
C GLU A 1108 -25.50 -32.18 -47.42
N PRO A 1109 -26.43 -31.19 -47.33
CA PRO A 1109 -26.40 -29.81 -46.79
C PRO A 1109 -27.58 -29.47 -45.81
N LEU A 1110 -27.72 -28.18 -45.44
CA LEU A 1110 -28.97 -27.45 -45.10
C LEU A 1110 -29.98 -27.99 -44.03
N HIS A 1111 -30.23 -27.23 -42.96
CA HIS A 1111 -31.51 -26.47 -42.79
C HIS A 1111 -31.63 -25.63 -41.49
N THR A 1112 -32.29 -24.47 -41.61
CA THR A 1112 -33.06 -23.75 -40.57
C THR A 1112 -34.56 -23.78 -40.98
N PRO A 1113 -35.59 -23.30 -40.22
CA PRO A 1113 -35.57 -22.56 -38.93
C PRO A 1113 -36.69 -22.93 -37.87
N ALA A 1114 -36.64 -22.27 -36.70
CA ALA A 1114 -37.79 -21.83 -35.86
C ALA A 1114 -38.62 -22.92 -35.06
N PRO A 1115 -39.77 -22.61 -34.38
CA PRO A 1115 -39.72 -22.21 -32.95
C PRO A 1115 -40.86 -22.71 -31.99
N PHE A 1116 -40.74 -22.32 -30.70
CA PHE A 1116 -41.80 -21.97 -29.71
C PHE A 1116 -42.62 -23.01 -28.87
N GLN A 1117 -42.88 -22.58 -27.62
CA GLN A 1117 -44.03 -22.80 -26.69
C GLN A 1117 -44.22 -24.08 -25.82
N GLY A 1118 -44.33 -23.87 -24.49
CA GLY A 1118 -45.15 -24.66 -23.53
C GLY A 1118 -44.48 -24.90 -22.14
N VAL A 1119 -44.80 -24.25 -20.99
CA VAL A 1119 -46.06 -24.17 -20.16
C VAL A 1119 -46.18 -25.31 -19.11
N PRO A 1120 -46.57 -25.10 -17.81
CA PRO A 1120 -46.54 -23.89 -16.92
C PRO A 1120 -46.47 -24.16 -15.35
N LEU A 1121 -46.69 -23.12 -14.50
CA LEU A 1121 -47.25 -23.09 -13.10
C LEU A 1121 -46.49 -23.86 -11.96
N ALA A 1122 -46.63 -23.62 -10.63
CA ALA A 1122 -47.22 -22.60 -9.70
C ALA A 1122 -46.64 -22.86 -8.26
N ALA A 1123 -46.25 -21.91 -7.40
CA ALA A 1123 -46.95 -20.87 -6.59
C ALA A 1123 -47.41 -21.30 -5.15
N GLY A 1124 -47.31 -20.37 -4.16
CA GLY A 1124 -47.78 -20.49 -2.75
C GLY A 1124 -46.66 -20.59 -1.69
N ALA A 1125 -46.37 -19.68 -0.73
CA ALA A 1125 -46.95 -18.42 -0.20
C ALA A 1125 -47.82 -18.50 1.10
N LEU A 1126 -47.31 -17.87 2.20
CA LEU A 1126 -48.02 -17.25 3.36
C LEU A 1126 -48.83 -18.21 4.31
N ARG A 1127 -49.17 -17.94 5.60
CA ARG A 1127 -49.22 -16.69 6.43
C ARG A 1127 -49.38 -16.97 7.98
N GLU A 1128 -48.99 -15.99 8.82
CA GLU A 1128 -49.59 -15.51 10.12
C GLU A 1128 -49.75 -16.33 11.47
N VAL A 1129 -48.83 -16.06 12.43
CA VAL A 1129 -48.92 -15.54 13.86
C VAL A 1129 -49.97 -16.09 14.95
N PRO A 1130 -50.17 -15.53 16.20
CA PRO A 1130 -50.11 -16.30 17.50
C PRO A 1130 -51.38 -16.12 18.41
N PRO A 1131 -51.33 -15.85 19.76
CA PRO A 1131 -50.63 -16.41 20.95
C PRO A 1131 -51.63 -17.13 21.92
N PRO A 1132 -51.39 -17.42 23.24
CA PRO A 1132 -51.18 -16.48 24.38
C PRO A 1132 -49.92 -16.83 25.24
N CYS A 1133 -49.25 -15.97 26.04
CA CYS A 1133 -49.57 -14.85 26.95
C CYS A 1133 -49.69 -15.23 28.45
N ARG A 1134 -49.12 -14.33 29.31
CA ARG A 1134 -49.13 -14.24 30.79
C ARG A 1134 -48.15 -15.16 31.53
N GLU A 1135 -47.15 -14.65 32.28
CA GLU A 1135 -47.15 -13.72 33.44
C GLU A 1135 -47.56 -14.41 34.76
N GLU A 1136 -46.67 -14.40 35.77
CA GLU A 1136 -46.80 -13.53 36.96
C GLU A 1136 -45.53 -13.54 37.83
N HIS A 1137 -45.42 -12.51 38.69
CA HIS A 1137 -44.55 -12.25 39.87
C HIS A 1137 -43.48 -13.29 40.29
N GLY A 1138 -42.25 -12.90 40.67
CA GLY A 1138 -41.93 -12.07 41.85
C GLY A 1138 -41.43 -12.99 42.99
N THR A 1139 -40.57 -12.61 43.96
CA THR A 1139 -40.11 -11.30 44.46
C THR A 1139 -38.86 -11.50 45.34
N TYR A 1140 -38.10 -10.42 45.61
CA TYR A 1140 -37.20 -10.13 46.76
C TYR A 1140 -36.46 -11.25 47.53
N GLY A 1141 -35.17 -11.01 47.82
CA GLY A 1141 -34.39 -11.85 48.74
C GLY A 1141 -32.89 -11.51 48.79
N GLU A 1142 -32.54 -10.30 49.23
CA GLU A 1142 -31.19 -10.05 49.76
C GLU A 1142 -31.04 -10.80 51.09
N GLU A 1143 -29.84 -11.31 51.40
CA GLU A 1143 -29.07 -10.82 52.56
C GLU A 1143 -27.74 -11.57 52.79
N HIS A 1144 -26.89 -10.82 53.48
CA HIS A 1144 -25.72 -11.14 54.30
C HIS A 1144 -25.89 -12.42 55.19
N GLU A 1145 -24.87 -12.95 55.89
CA GLU A 1145 -23.72 -12.28 56.51
C GLU A 1145 -22.58 -13.25 56.90
N GLY A 1146 -21.40 -12.71 57.23
CA GLY A 1146 -20.38 -13.36 58.06
C GLY A 1146 -19.11 -13.82 57.30
N SER A 1147 -17.86 -13.43 57.64
CA SER A 1147 -17.17 -13.23 58.93
C SER A 1147 -16.80 -14.56 59.63
N GLU A 1148 -15.56 -14.85 60.05
CA GLU A 1148 -14.29 -14.10 59.99
C GLU A 1148 -13.07 -14.98 60.36
N ASN A 1149 -11.86 -14.54 59.96
CA ASN A 1149 -10.58 -14.68 60.70
C ASN A 1149 -10.06 -16.12 61.04
N SER A 1150 -8.84 -16.33 61.55
CA SER A 1150 -7.81 -15.39 62.03
C SER A 1150 -6.36 -15.82 61.73
N SER A 1151 -5.44 -14.94 62.12
CA SER A 1151 -4.06 -15.18 62.61
C SER A 1151 -2.85 -14.93 61.69
N ASP A 1152 -1.79 -14.25 62.14
CA ASP A 1152 -1.67 -13.20 63.18
C ASP A 1152 -0.27 -12.53 63.13
N MET A 1153 -0.18 -11.23 63.48
CA MET A 1153 0.93 -10.55 64.21
C MET A 1153 2.41 -10.59 63.68
N ASP A 1154 3.35 -9.72 64.04
CA ASP A 1154 3.41 -8.24 64.31
C ASP A 1154 4.92 -7.85 64.49
N TYR A 1155 5.43 -6.63 64.76
CA TYR A 1155 4.85 -5.31 65.09
C TYR A 1155 5.85 -4.16 64.76
N LEU A 1156 5.43 -2.91 65.00
CA LEU A 1156 6.14 -1.67 65.42
C LEU A 1156 7.70 -1.63 65.35
N ALA A 1157 8.38 -0.63 64.75
CA ALA A 1157 8.27 0.84 64.84
C ALA A 1157 8.82 1.51 66.14
N ASN A 1158 9.81 2.41 65.97
CA ASN A 1158 10.11 3.62 66.77
C ASN A 1158 11.23 4.39 66.02
N SER A 1159 11.32 5.72 65.90
CA SER A 1159 10.80 6.92 66.59
C SER A 1159 11.88 7.67 67.41
N GLN A 1160 12.22 8.86 66.91
CA GLN A 1160 12.67 10.09 67.58
C GLN A 1160 13.97 10.18 68.43
N MET A 1161 14.81 11.15 67.99
CA MET A 1161 15.44 12.23 68.77
C MET A 1161 16.59 11.97 69.77
N ALA A 1162 17.73 12.60 69.47
CA ALA A 1162 18.59 13.28 70.45
C ALA A 1162 19.22 14.55 69.82
N TRP A 1163 19.37 15.63 70.59
CA TRP A 1163 19.89 16.95 70.15
C TRP A 1163 21.42 17.06 70.38
N ILE A 1164 22.19 18.03 69.84
CA ILE A 1164 22.29 19.42 70.34
C ILE A 1164 23.13 20.36 69.41
N GLU A 1165 22.69 21.63 69.34
CA GLU A 1165 23.38 22.92 69.04
C GLU A 1165 24.22 23.22 67.76
N ALA A 1166 23.78 24.30 67.07
CA ALA A 1166 24.54 25.54 66.74
C ALA A 1166 25.61 25.55 65.59
N GLN A 1167 25.79 26.64 64.81
CA GLN A 1167 25.11 27.95 64.78
C GLN A 1167 25.26 28.71 63.44
N ARG A 1168 24.24 29.56 63.16
CA ARG A 1168 24.26 30.90 62.49
C ARG A 1168 24.34 31.08 60.96
N ALA A 1169 23.41 31.96 60.51
CA ALA A 1169 23.40 32.86 59.34
C ALA A 1169 23.43 32.22 57.94
N GLY A 1170 22.48 32.46 57.03
CA GLY A 1170 21.26 33.30 57.08
C GLY A 1170 21.40 34.63 56.32
N GLY A 1171 20.44 35.03 55.48
CA GLY A 1171 19.20 34.32 55.16
C GLY A 1171 18.25 35.09 54.22
N ASP A 1172 17.01 34.61 54.22
CA ASP A 1172 15.74 35.26 53.86
C ASP A 1172 15.48 35.77 52.43
N ASP A 1173 14.52 35.07 51.78
CA ASP A 1173 13.22 35.56 51.29
C ASP A 1173 13.18 36.91 50.48
N ALA A 1174 12.43 37.04 49.38
CA ALA A 1174 11.27 36.26 48.96
C ALA A 1174 10.88 36.50 47.48
N LYS A 1175 9.91 35.72 46.98
CA LYS A 1175 8.69 36.11 46.21
C LYS A 1175 8.80 37.39 45.32
N ARG A 1176 8.30 37.43 44.07
CA ARG A 1176 6.88 37.16 43.72
C ARG A 1176 6.62 37.38 42.20
N ARG A 1177 5.68 36.60 41.62
CA ARG A 1177 4.60 36.97 40.65
C ARG A 1177 4.87 37.67 39.30
N GLU A 1178 4.04 37.21 38.34
CA GLU A 1178 3.24 37.95 37.34
C GLU A 1178 3.86 38.50 36.02
N ARG A 1179 3.25 38.01 34.92
CA ARG A 1179 2.78 38.75 33.72
C ARG A 1179 3.58 39.99 33.25
N SER A 1180 4.06 39.96 32.00
CA SER A 1180 3.31 40.59 30.89
C SER A 1180 4.03 40.51 29.52
N VAL A 1181 3.31 39.98 28.53
CA VAL A 1181 3.19 40.35 27.10
C VAL A 1181 4.04 41.53 26.57
N ILE A 1182 4.62 41.36 25.36
CA ILE A 1182 4.59 42.26 24.16
C ILE A 1182 5.88 42.19 23.29
N SER A 1183 5.66 41.88 22.01
CA SER A 1183 6.41 42.23 20.78
C SER A 1183 7.90 41.86 20.59
N TYR A 1184 8.10 41.08 19.53
CA TYR A 1184 9.14 41.24 18.51
C TYR A 1184 9.83 42.61 18.38
N ALA A 1185 11.15 42.58 18.19
CA ALA A 1185 11.88 43.54 17.34
C ALA A 1185 13.20 42.92 16.83
N LYS A 1186 13.32 42.66 15.51
CA LYS A 1186 14.64 42.52 14.84
C LYS A 1186 15.30 43.90 14.83
N PRO A 1187 16.64 44.01 14.90
CA PRO A 1187 17.36 44.16 13.63
C PRO A 1187 18.77 43.55 13.55
N ASN A 1188 19.26 43.44 12.31
CA ASN A 1188 20.63 43.15 11.92
C ASN A 1188 21.69 44.01 12.64
N SER A 1189 22.90 43.48 12.81
CA SER A 1189 24.06 44.01 12.05
C SER A 1189 25.32 43.14 12.14
N ARG A 1190 26.14 43.20 11.08
CA ARG A 1190 27.49 42.60 11.01
C ARG A 1190 28.48 43.43 11.83
N GLN A 1191 29.45 42.80 12.49
CA GLN A 1191 30.82 43.33 12.60
C GLN A 1191 31.84 42.21 12.87
N SER A 1192 33.14 42.52 12.72
CA SER A 1192 34.20 41.53 12.46
C SER A 1192 35.60 42.06 12.81
N VAL A 1193 36.57 41.16 13.08
CA VAL A 1193 38.04 41.43 13.24
C VAL A 1193 38.39 42.09 14.61
N PRO A 1194 39.57 41.88 15.27
CA PRO A 1194 40.82 41.17 14.87
C PRO A 1194 41.41 40.06 15.79
N ARG A 1195 42.35 39.33 15.17
CA ARG A 1195 43.47 38.48 15.64
C ARG A 1195 44.14 38.77 17.01
N GLY A 1196 44.63 37.71 17.65
CA GLY A 1196 45.77 37.66 18.61
C GLY A 1196 46.36 36.23 18.72
N PRO A 1197 47.69 35.99 18.87
CA PRO A 1197 48.30 34.67 18.52
C PRO A 1197 49.05 33.90 19.64
N ASN A 1198 49.22 32.59 19.44
CA ASN A 1198 50.42 31.72 19.63
C ASN A 1198 49.99 30.24 19.44
N LEU A 1199 50.51 29.42 18.52
CA LEU A 1199 51.90 28.95 18.22
C LEU A 1199 52.40 27.79 19.09
N MET A 1200 52.19 26.55 18.62
CA MET A 1200 53.23 25.53 18.30
C MET A 1200 52.55 24.32 17.63
N GLU A 1201 52.88 24.06 16.35
CA GLU A 1201 53.73 22.94 15.87
C GLU A 1201 53.00 21.57 16.00
N GLU A 1202 52.21 21.11 15.01
CA GLU A 1202 52.53 20.64 13.63
C GLU A 1202 52.96 19.16 13.55
N ASP A 1203 52.10 18.31 12.95
CA ASP A 1203 52.45 17.07 12.20
C ASP A 1203 51.17 16.47 11.54
N GLU A 1204 50.58 17.16 10.56
CA GLU A 1204 49.56 16.59 9.64
C GLU A 1204 49.90 16.95 8.18
N GLU A 1205 50.13 15.95 7.32
CA GLU A 1205 50.25 16.15 5.87
C GLU A 1205 48.87 16.17 5.18
N PRO A 1206 48.70 16.93 4.08
CA PRO A 1206 47.39 17.43 3.67
C PRO A 1206 46.55 16.45 2.83
N ILE A 1207 45.25 16.41 3.14
CA ILE A 1207 44.22 15.94 2.20
C ILE A 1207 43.85 17.10 1.28
N VAL A 1208 43.95 16.90 -0.03
CA VAL A 1208 43.61 17.92 -1.04
C VAL A 1208 42.10 17.97 -1.26
N GLU A 1209 41.47 19.08 -0.85
CA GLU A 1209 40.09 19.42 -1.22
C GLU A 1209 40.04 20.10 -2.60
N ASP A 1210 40.03 19.30 -3.68
CA ASP A 1210 39.79 19.81 -5.04
C ASP A 1210 38.34 19.56 -5.50
N VAL A 1211 37.52 20.57 -5.26
CA VAL A 1211 36.42 21.10 -6.10
C VAL A 1211 35.83 20.17 -7.18
N MET A 1212 34.58 19.75 -6.97
CA MET A 1212 33.68 19.24 -8.02
C MET A 1212 32.45 20.16 -8.17
N MET A 1213 32.69 21.41 -8.56
CA MET A 1213 31.66 22.40 -8.92
C MET A 1213 32.10 23.15 -10.18
N SER A 1214 31.58 22.76 -11.35
CA SER A 1214 31.62 23.57 -12.57
C SER A 1214 30.40 23.29 -13.43
N SER A 1215 29.61 24.32 -13.69
CA SER A 1215 28.38 24.25 -14.48
C SER A 1215 28.41 25.33 -15.55
N GLU A 1216 28.82 24.98 -16.76
CA GLU A 1216 28.52 25.73 -17.99
C GLU A 1216 28.70 24.78 -19.19
N GLY A 1217 27.84 24.90 -20.20
CA GLY A 1217 27.67 23.87 -21.22
C GLY A 1217 28.18 24.24 -22.62
N ARG A 1218 28.15 23.25 -23.53
CA ARG A 1218 28.17 23.47 -24.98
C ARG A 1218 27.49 22.32 -25.74
N LEU A 1219 27.06 22.62 -26.97
CA LEU A 1219 26.44 21.67 -27.90
C LEU A 1219 27.50 20.84 -28.65
N GLU A 1220 27.00 19.90 -29.46
CA GLU A 1220 27.70 19.04 -30.42
C GLU A 1220 28.50 17.87 -29.75
N ASP A 1221 28.45 16.63 -30.24
CA ASP A 1221 27.88 16.11 -31.51
C ASP A 1221 27.29 14.68 -31.37
N LEU A 1222 26.74 14.13 -32.47
CA LEU A 1222 25.91 12.92 -32.55
C LEU A 1222 26.67 11.60 -32.75
N ASN A 1223 25.93 10.50 -32.50
CA ASN A 1223 26.03 9.14 -33.10
C ASN A 1223 26.82 8.05 -32.35
N GLU A 1224 26.47 6.78 -32.66
CA GLU A 1224 26.91 5.49 -32.08
C GLU A 1224 26.42 5.20 -30.64
N GLY A 1225 25.89 4.01 -30.30
CA GLY A 1225 25.53 2.89 -31.18
C GLY A 1225 24.96 1.64 -30.47
N MET A 1226 23.62 1.48 -30.50
CA MET A 1226 22.84 0.21 -30.47
C MET A 1226 23.50 -1.09 -29.92
N ALA A 1227 23.15 -1.48 -28.68
CA ALA A 1227 23.07 -2.89 -28.27
C ALA A 1227 22.19 -3.05 -27.00
N TYR A 1228 21.58 -4.24 -26.82
CA TYR A 1228 20.83 -4.69 -25.64
C TYR A 1228 19.59 -3.86 -25.22
N PHE A 1229 18.46 -4.15 -25.86
CA PHE A 1229 17.13 -4.01 -25.28
C PHE A 1229 16.40 -5.36 -25.41
N ASP A 1230 16.10 -5.99 -24.28
CA ASP A 1230 15.09 -7.03 -24.10
C ASP A 1230 14.46 -6.82 -22.70
N ASP A 1231 13.37 -7.52 -22.42
CA ASP A 1231 12.41 -7.25 -21.34
C ASP A 1231 11.59 -5.95 -21.46
N THR A 1232 10.42 -5.96 -20.83
CA THR A 1232 9.30 -5.05 -21.07
C THR A 1232 9.58 -3.58 -20.76
N ILE A 1233 9.49 -2.73 -21.79
CA ILE A 1233 9.50 -1.26 -21.66
C ILE A 1233 8.15 -0.77 -21.12
N ASP A 1234 8.13 -0.42 -19.83
CA ASP A 1234 7.22 0.61 -19.33
C ASP A 1234 7.68 2.00 -19.86
N ILE A 1235 6.73 2.89 -20.13
CA ILE A 1235 7.03 4.14 -20.84
C ILE A 1235 7.54 5.20 -19.85
N ASP A 1236 8.85 5.22 -19.66
CA ASP A 1236 9.54 6.28 -18.94
C ASP A 1236 9.48 7.61 -19.73
N LEU A 1237 9.01 8.64 -19.05
CA LEU A 1237 9.06 10.05 -19.43
C LEU A 1237 9.49 10.84 -18.19
N PRO A 1238 10.12 12.03 -18.33
CA PRO A 1238 10.68 12.77 -17.22
C PRO A 1238 9.70 12.93 -16.05
N ALA A 1239 10.15 12.57 -14.84
CA ALA A 1239 9.31 12.59 -13.66
C ALA A 1239 9.07 14.04 -13.18
N SER A 1240 7.95 14.62 -13.61
CA SER A 1240 7.31 15.72 -12.86
C SER A 1240 6.99 15.23 -11.45
N LYS A 1241 7.24 16.09 -10.45
CA LYS A 1241 7.11 15.74 -9.02
C LYS A 1241 5.70 15.24 -8.68
N ASN A 1242 4.67 15.96 -9.15
CA ASN A 1242 3.27 15.81 -8.74
C ASN A 1242 2.55 14.64 -9.45
N ARG A 1243 3.27 13.77 -10.20
CA ARG A 1243 2.68 12.61 -10.90
C ARG A 1243 2.29 11.46 -9.97
N ARG A 1244 2.74 11.45 -8.70
CA ARG A 1244 2.47 10.37 -7.75
C ARG A 1244 1.17 10.57 -6.97
N GLU A 1245 0.96 11.70 -6.30
CA GLU A 1245 -0.28 11.92 -5.53
C GLU A 1245 -1.55 11.78 -6.40
N ARG A 1246 -1.54 12.34 -7.63
CA ARG A 1246 -2.69 12.26 -8.55
C ARG A 1246 -3.09 10.83 -8.98
N ASN A 1247 -2.35 9.77 -8.66
CA ASN A 1247 -2.70 8.39 -9.02
C ASN A 1247 -3.42 7.58 -7.94
N GLU A 1248 -3.40 8.01 -6.67
CA GLU A 1248 -3.93 7.21 -5.54
C GLU A 1248 -5.36 7.62 -5.13
N LEU A 1249 -5.92 8.66 -5.77
CA LEU A 1249 -7.27 9.21 -5.58
C LEU A 1249 -8.18 9.03 -6.82
N LYS A 1250 -8.03 7.94 -7.57
CA LYS A 1250 -8.77 7.70 -8.82
C LYS A 1250 -9.93 6.71 -8.63
N PRO A 1251 -11.21 7.16 -8.60
CA PRO A 1251 -12.33 6.24 -8.78
C PRO A 1251 -12.33 5.66 -10.21
N ASP A 1252 -12.82 4.43 -10.37
CA ASP A 1252 -12.98 3.80 -11.69
C ASP A 1252 -14.30 4.26 -12.31
N PHE A 1253 -14.25 5.40 -13.02
CA PHE A 1253 -15.39 6.03 -13.71
C PHE A 1253 -16.14 5.12 -14.72
N PHE A 1254 -15.68 3.88 -14.96
CA PHE A 1254 -16.28 2.89 -15.84
C PHE A 1254 -16.72 1.60 -15.13
N ASP A 1255 -16.74 1.56 -13.80
CA ASP A 1255 -17.46 0.54 -13.02
C ASP A 1255 -18.97 0.88 -13.00
N PRO A 1256 -19.89 -0.04 -13.35
CA PRO A 1256 -21.32 0.17 -13.20
C PRO A 1256 -21.75 0.60 -11.79
N ALA A 1257 -21.01 0.23 -10.74
CA ALA A 1257 -21.28 0.67 -9.37
C ALA A 1257 -20.91 2.15 -9.13
N SER A 1258 -19.85 2.68 -9.77
CA SER A 1258 -19.44 4.08 -9.62
C SER A 1258 -20.40 5.07 -10.30
N VAL A 1259 -21.48 4.58 -10.92
CA VAL A 1259 -22.57 5.39 -11.46
C VAL A 1259 -23.60 5.72 -10.36
N MET A 1260 -23.46 5.15 -9.16
CA MET A 1260 -24.45 5.25 -8.06
C MET A 1260 -23.90 5.77 -6.73
N GLU A 1261 -22.61 6.14 -6.65
CA GLU A 1261 -22.02 6.69 -5.41
C GLU A 1261 -22.34 8.18 -5.21
N ASP A 1262 -22.28 8.98 -6.29
CA ASP A 1262 -22.66 10.41 -6.26
C ASP A 1262 -24.20 10.60 -6.15
N ASP A 1263 -24.99 9.75 -6.84
CA ASP A 1263 -26.46 9.78 -6.83
C ASP A 1263 -27.05 8.50 -6.20
N ALA A 1264 -27.17 8.51 -4.87
CA ALA A 1264 -27.56 7.37 -4.04
C ALA A 1264 -29.06 7.00 -4.08
N VAL A 1265 -29.76 7.35 -5.16
CA VAL A 1265 -31.23 7.35 -5.28
C VAL A 1265 -31.84 5.94 -5.24
N LEU A 1266 -31.18 4.93 -5.81
CA LEU A 1266 -31.88 3.69 -6.21
C LEU A 1266 -31.41 2.38 -5.55
N GLY A 1267 -30.18 2.25 -5.05
CA GLY A 1267 -29.67 1.04 -4.36
C GLY A 1267 -29.72 -0.30 -5.15
N VAL A 1268 -30.23 -0.28 -6.37
CA VAL A 1268 -30.53 -1.44 -7.23
C VAL A 1268 -29.63 -1.39 -8.45
N SER A 1269 -28.91 -2.48 -8.74
CA SER A 1269 -28.21 -2.59 -10.03
C SER A 1269 -29.26 -2.63 -11.16
N ILE A 1270 -29.30 -1.56 -11.95
CA ILE A 1270 -30.10 -1.47 -13.18
C ILE A 1270 -29.34 -2.10 -14.36
N PHE A 1271 -28.02 -2.29 -14.19
CA PHE A 1271 -27.10 -3.00 -15.09
C PHE A 1271 -26.56 -4.27 -14.42
#